data_AF-A0A2T4H0S3-F1
#
_entry.id   AF-A0A2T4H0S3-F1
#
_cell.length_a   1.000
_cell.length_b   1.000
_cell.length_c   1.000
_cell.angle_alpha   90.00
_cell.angle_beta   90.00
_cell.angle_gamma   90.00
#
_symmetry.space_group_name_H-M   'P 1'
#
loop_
_entity.id
_entity.type
_entity.pdbx_description
1 polymer ?
#
loop_
_entity_poly.entity_id
_entity_poly.type
_entity_poly.pdbx_seq_one_letter_code
_entity_poly.pdbx_strand_id
1 'polypeptide(L)'
;MSGPSSSTNPPTDPPSIETPAPNPEKGHQLYACGHCGRRYSRPEHLQRHVQTHTLGRRFACGICGKTFARADLKKRHETNHENDDSKKRRRTTTALNSGRVTHACKACAAARVKCQEEKPCQRCTRRGLTCVSSDAGSAAAMNLVHLSASARSNDDEYESGPSTGPAPTSFPLDQTSLYGQTVQLQSQPQSRSGTPNTGDLTRSEASSSQQPDADQLPFCDFLRDVLYEQQYDQPARMPDNTGLDVLDFCNDTNMELSDMDFGLLDHWNAGGTGPNNLNAIPAQADTPRSDNSADVAHAHIRQNLVTAWDVSPWRWDPVAKDNAFGEQGNLPVSKKDVASLQAEASQGGLRRVVDQRLDFAARDGVLALVLGACQPDAMSSRISGSFPSADLLDTMLHVFLNSHTNQVSDYIHFPTFKLNEQEPEWIAGAAAAGAVLTPIPTLRKFGYALQEAIRIVMPKRFEENNESILNIGLIHAIVIGQDTGLWSGNRRKMEIAECHVNIPTTMMRYRGKFQRSTYPMLSVTAADEGANLEQKWRTWVDMEKWKRFVFHLFLRDSQQSMTALTNPVMSYAELTLPLPASKELWYAKTARDWKHAYLRREDGHVKRAPSVGDLFRDLNLLAENRHRLDVQLSAAIYLQAYWLLILEYRNLCSSYRIRSYTQDPYGNTNSLLNARRHQLLQDLQTFKVTTMNWPEITAQERLLLNQLMMALHISIDDLQLFAGKEGDEQAHRAFHVLQQWVESVDSRAAIWHAGQVLRFAKLFPSAQLKNFYAVGVHHAALAIWTYGVIKKAGTKQDVSSQHEKIYTDGPESMGIQRYINTGQGLPVFRGPASRNGVSEATIENPKAGMEAIHEILQANFGGANRMAPAIVENLCVLIRQLDFYLQNMASQDTSTALVATTTVVSTVLFLVVARALLYPVQPKTIRNPLKLGVYDKANADKVKNLVYQPDQFPGARDVETPYGSTRVYEFGPEDGEKILFVHGISTPCITLAPIALALSKRGYRVMLFDLFGRGFSDGVADIPHDARLYVSQMLLVLASSPLAWTGTNAFRLVGYSLGGGIAIHFANAFPNLVRDLVLLAPAGLIRAASFGRVSRFLFVSGLVPERILAVATRHRLQKPIAASARPSPVAPVEPVTTPPLNVVEAEVNPASGKAVTPLEKRVMEYVRWAVTHHQGFVPAFMSSIRFAPLMEQHDAWAKLAQRAPGTTAILLARTDEIINPDDYRRDALSLVGGEQHVRWRILPGSHDFVMTNPQDILREIQDMWETKA
;
A
#
# COMPACT_ATOMS: atom_id res chain seq x y z
N MET A 1 7.97 -98.11 -20.17
CA MET A 1 7.84 -97.73 -21.59
C MET A 1 8.34 -96.29 -21.71
N SER A 2 9.65 -96.04 -21.84
CA SER A 2 10.47 -96.03 -23.09
C SER A 2 10.04 -94.91 -24.08
N GLY A 3 10.95 -93.95 -24.39
CA GLY A 3 10.75 -92.65 -25.09
C GLY A 3 10.43 -92.69 -26.60
N PRO A 4 10.84 -91.71 -27.48
CA PRO A 4 11.71 -90.50 -27.32
C PRO A 4 11.28 -89.21 -28.11
N SER A 5 12.17 -88.17 -28.15
CA SER A 5 12.36 -87.07 -29.16
C SER A 5 11.32 -85.93 -29.29
N SER A 6 11.58 -84.66 -29.64
CA SER A 6 12.75 -83.74 -29.79
C SER A 6 12.26 -82.31 -30.15
N SER A 7 12.93 -81.26 -29.63
CA SER A 7 13.19 -79.90 -30.20
C SER A 7 12.08 -78.99 -30.78
N THR A 8 11.86 -77.81 -30.15
CA THR A 8 11.97 -76.45 -30.75
C THR A 8 11.95 -75.38 -29.64
N ASN A 9 13.06 -74.67 -29.42
CA ASN A 9 13.18 -73.46 -28.59
C ASN A 9 13.53 -72.25 -29.48
N PRO A 10 13.02 -71.04 -29.21
CA PRO A 10 13.37 -69.82 -29.95
C PRO A 10 14.75 -69.27 -29.51
N PRO A 11 15.43 -68.47 -30.34
CA PRO A 11 16.87 -68.23 -30.19
C PRO A 11 17.19 -67.24 -29.08
N THR A 12 18.13 -67.66 -28.25
CA THR A 12 18.95 -66.89 -27.31
C THR A 12 20.05 -66.13 -28.06
N ASP A 13 20.15 -64.81 -27.87
CA ASP A 13 21.34 -64.02 -28.20
C ASP A 13 22.41 -64.16 -27.09
N PRO A 14 23.68 -64.41 -27.43
CA PRO A 14 24.85 -64.19 -26.55
C PRO A 14 25.83 -63.18 -27.19
N PRO A 15 26.99 -62.90 -26.55
CA PRO A 15 27.21 -62.18 -25.31
C PRO A 15 27.74 -60.74 -25.57
N SER A 16 27.67 -59.93 -24.52
CA SER A 16 28.19 -58.57 -24.40
C SER A 16 29.69 -58.44 -24.69
N ILE A 17 30.05 -57.58 -25.65
CA ILE A 17 31.39 -57.00 -25.80
C ILE A 17 31.38 -55.62 -25.12
N GLU A 18 32.23 -55.51 -24.10
CA GLU A 18 32.54 -54.28 -23.39
C GLU A 18 33.13 -53.21 -24.33
N THR A 19 32.65 -51.97 -24.22
CA THR A 19 33.38 -50.75 -24.58
C THR A 19 32.99 -49.62 -23.63
N PRO A 20 33.90 -48.65 -23.38
CA PRO A 20 34.25 -48.21 -22.04
C PRO A 20 33.35 -47.10 -21.48
N ALA A 21 33.31 -47.04 -20.15
CA ALA A 21 32.67 -46.00 -19.37
C ALA A 21 33.18 -44.59 -19.73
N PRO A 22 32.29 -43.58 -19.87
CA PRO A 22 32.72 -42.20 -19.96
C PRO A 22 33.12 -41.70 -18.56
N ASN A 23 34.29 -41.08 -18.51
CA ASN A 23 34.92 -40.45 -17.36
C ASN A 23 33.98 -39.48 -16.60
N PRO A 24 34.00 -39.43 -15.26
CA PRO A 24 33.14 -38.57 -14.47
C PRO A 24 33.80 -37.21 -14.26
N GLU A 25 33.58 -36.27 -15.17
CA GLU A 25 33.82 -34.85 -14.87
C GLU A 25 32.63 -33.98 -15.31
N LYS A 26 31.97 -33.39 -14.31
CA LYS A 26 30.97 -32.30 -14.37
C LYS A 26 29.66 -32.62 -15.09
N GLY A 27 28.81 -33.40 -14.41
CA GLY A 27 27.38 -33.52 -14.75
C GLY A 27 26.61 -32.23 -14.42
N HIS A 28 26.50 -31.32 -15.39
CA HIS A 28 25.44 -30.30 -15.34
C HIS A 28 24.09 -31.01 -15.46
N GLN A 29 23.28 -30.97 -14.40
CA GLN A 29 21.90 -31.47 -14.38
C GLN A 29 21.11 -30.79 -15.51
N LEU A 30 20.68 -31.56 -16.53
CA LEU A 30 19.97 -31.02 -17.70
C LEU A 30 18.45 -30.94 -17.44
N TYR A 31 17.84 -29.80 -17.75
CA TYR A 31 16.40 -29.53 -17.63
C TYR A 31 15.62 -30.19 -18.77
N ALA A 32 14.67 -31.07 -18.47
CA ALA A 32 13.92 -31.83 -19.48
C ALA A 32 12.50 -31.27 -19.69
N CYS A 33 12.05 -31.23 -20.95
CA CYS A 33 10.66 -30.92 -21.31
C CYS A 33 9.76 -32.13 -21.12
N GLY A 34 8.67 -31.97 -20.35
CA GLY A 34 7.68 -33.04 -20.12
C GLY A 34 6.94 -33.49 -21.37
N HIS A 35 6.78 -32.61 -22.37
CA HIS A 35 6.04 -32.91 -23.61
C HIS A 35 6.85 -33.72 -24.64
N CYS A 36 8.17 -33.52 -24.73
CA CYS A 36 8.97 -34.17 -25.78
C CYS A 36 10.32 -34.73 -25.30
N GLY A 37 10.56 -34.76 -23.99
CA GLY A 37 11.77 -35.33 -23.37
C GLY A 37 13.07 -34.59 -23.67
N ARG A 38 13.03 -33.44 -24.37
CA ARG A 38 14.24 -32.71 -24.76
C ARG A 38 14.91 -32.07 -23.57
N ARG A 39 16.23 -32.23 -23.50
CA ARG A 39 17.08 -31.77 -22.40
C ARG A 39 17.82 -30.49 -22.77
N TYR A 40 17.84 -29.54 -21.85
CA TYR A 40 18.46 -28.22 -22.00
C TYR A 40 19.45 -27.99 -20.87
N SER A 41 20.58 -27.36 -21.17
CA SER A 41 21.62 -27.04 -20.19
C SER A 41 21.26 -25.88 -19.27
N ARG A 42 20.25 -25.09 -19.62
CA ARG A 42 19.83 -23.90 -18.87
C ARG A 42 18.30 -23.75 -18.81
N PRO A 43 17.73 -23.24 -17.70
CA PRO A 43 16.28 -23.18 -17.49
C PRO A 43 15.58 -22.21 -18.46
N GLU A 44 16.24 -21.13 -18.87
CA GLU A 44 15.70 -20.17 -19.85
C GLU A 44 15.54 -20.80 -21.25
N HIS A 45 16.32 -21.84 -21.57
CA HIS A 45 16.16 -22.59 -22.82
C HIS A 45 15.00 -23.57 -22.75
N LEU A 46 14.79 -24.21 -21.59
CA LEU A 46 13.61 -25.03 -21.34
C LEU A 46 12.33 -24.16 -21.38
N GLN A 47 12.32 -23.02 -20.70
CA GLN A 47 11.19 -22.08 -20.68
C GLN A 47 10.84 -21.62 -22.11
N ARG A 48 11.85 -21.18 -22.88
CA ARG A 48 11.67 -20.78 -24.28
C ARG A 48 11.16 -21.91 -25.16
N HIS A 49 11.59 -23.15 -24.89
CA HIS A 49 11.13 -24.32 -25.62
C HIS A 49 9.68 -24.69 -25.25
N VAL A 50 9.30 -24.66 -23.97
CA VAL A 50 7.94 -24.94 -23.52
C VAL A 50 6.93 -23.93 -24.07
N GLN A 51 7.33 -22.66 -24.21
CA GLN A 51 6.52 -21.63 -24.90
C GLN A 51 6.19 -21.98 -26.35
N THR A 52 7.01 -22.79 -27.04
CA THR A 52 6.70 -23.23 -28.42
C THR A 52 5.57 -24.25 -28.49
N HIS A 53 5.28 -24.95 -27.40
CA HIS A 53 4.14 -25.87 -27.29
C HIS A 53 2.87 -25.16 -26.83
N THR A 54 2.99 -24.21 -25.88
CA THR A 54 1.84 -23.61 -25.16
C THR A 54 1.27 -22.34 -25.80
N LEU A 55 2.06 -21.51 -26.49
CA LEU A 55 1.60 -20.21 -27.02
C LEU A 55 1.33 -20.21 -28.53
N GLY A 56 1.72 -21.25 -29.27
CA GLY A 56 1.60 -21.27 -30.74
C GLY A 56 2.35 -20.12 -31.44
N ARG A 57 2.11 -19.92 -32.75
CA ARG A 57 2.73 -18.83 -33.54
C ARG A 57 1.91 -17.53 -33.44
N ARG A 58 2.02 -16.82 -32.32
CA ARG A 58 1.23 -15.60 -32.03
C ARG A 58 1.75 -14.30 -32.66
N PHE A 59 3.01 -14.23 -33.05
CA PHE A 59 3.63 -12.97 -33.49
C PHE A 59 3.71 -12.90 -35.01
N ALA A 60 2.76 -12.20 -35.65
CA ALA A 60 2.79 -11.97 -37.09
C ALA A 60 3.69 -10.78 -37.44
N CYS A 61 4.56 -10.95 -38.45
CA CYS A 61 5.34 -9.87 -39.04
C CYS A 61 4.40 -8.93 -39.82
N GLY A 62 4.46 -7.63 -39.51
CA GLY A 62 3.62 -6.62 -40.17
C GLY A 62 3.95 -6.42 -41.66
N ILE A 63 5.13 -6.89 -42.11
CA ILE A 63 5.65 -6.69 -43.47
C ILE A 63 5.30 -7.87 -44.38
N CYS A 64 5.38 -9.12 -43.91
CA CYS A 64 5.16 -10.31 -44.76
C CYS A 64 4.13 -11.32 -44.24
N GLY A 65 3.47 -11.03 -43.10
CA GLY A 65 2.42 -11.89 -42.55
C GLY A 65 2.90 -13.22 -41.95
N LYS A 66 4.21 -13.53 -41.98
CA LYS A 66 4.74 -14.75 -41.35
C LYS A 66 4.56 -14.71 -39.84
N THR A 67 4.06 -15.81 -39.29
CA THR A 67 3.81 -15.96 -37.85
C THR A 67 4.98 -16.65 -37.17
N PHE A 68 5.37 -16.12 -36.01
CA PHE A 68 6.47 -16.59 -35.19
C PHE A 68 5.96 -16.93 -33.80
N ALA A 69 6.58 -17.91 -33.15
CA ALA A 69 6.25 -18.28 -31.77
C ALA A 69 6.79 -17.28 -30.73
N ARG A 70 7.69 -16.37 -31.12
CA ARG A 70 8.34 -15.41 -30.22
C ARG A 70 8.54 -14.04 -30.86
N ALA A 71 8.41 -12.97 -30.07
CA ALA A 71 8.56 -11.58 -30.52
C ALA A 71 9.97 -11.22 -30.98
N ASP A 72 11.01 -11.81 -30.38
CA ASP A 72 12.41 -11.58 -30.78
C ASP A 72 12.74 -12.22 -32.15
N LEU A 73 12.12 -13.35 -32.47
CA LEU A 73 12.21 -13.96 -33.80
C LEU A 73 11.48 -13.13 -34.85
N LYS A 74 10.30 -12.59 -34.52
CA LYS A 74 9.59 -11.62 -35.36
C LYS A 74 10.45 -10.37 -35.57
N LYS A 75 11.01 -9.78 -34.50
CA LYS A 75 11.83 -8.57 -34.56
C LYS A 75 13.10 -8.79 -35.38
N ARG A 76 13.79 -9.93 -35.20
CA ARG A 76 14.95 -10.31 -36.02
C ARG A 76 14.58 -10.54 -37.49
N HIS A 77 13.39 -11.07 -37.73
CA HIS A 77 12.87 -11.21 -39.08
C HIS A 77 12.47 -9.85 -39.69
N GLU A 78 11.93 -8.92 -38.91
CA GLU A 78 11.60 -7.55 -39.31
C GLU A 78 12.85 -6.73 -39.64
N THR A 79 13.91 -6.85 -38.84
CA THR A 79 15.20 -6.22 -39.14
C THR A 79 15.87 -6.79 -40.40
N ASN A 80 15.45 -7.97 -40.88
CA ASN A 80 15.94 -8.51 -42.15
C ASN A 80 15.19 -7.93 -43.36
N HIS A 81 14.02 -7.31 -43.16
CA HIS A 81 13.36 -6.53 -44.21
C HIS A 81 14.04 -5.16 -44.39
N GLU A 82 14.57 -4.57 -43.31
CA GLU A 82 15.31 -3.30 -43.37
C GLU A 82 16.70 -3.41 -44.01
N ASN A 83 17.27 -4.61 -44.08
CA ASN A 83 18.62 -4.85 -44.61
C ASN A 83 18.65 -5.40 -46.06
N ASP A 84 17.50 -5.52 -46.72
CA ASP A 84 17.43 -5.99 -48.12
C ASP A 84 17.29 -4.83 -49.11
N ASP A 85 18.12 -3.80 -48.89
CA ASP A 85 18.24 -2.69 -49.82
C ASP A 85 19.09 -3.13 -51.04
N SER A 86 18.39 -3.23 -52.14
CA SER A 86 18.82 -3.79 -53.41
C SER A 86 19.87 -2.93 -54.14
N LYS A 87 21.14 -2.94 -53.69
CA LYS A 87 22.31 -2.64 -54.54
C LYS A 87 23.64 -2.93 -53.81
N LYS A 88 24.42 -3.83 -54.43
CA LYS A 88 25.85 -4.11 -54.17
C LYS A 88 26.19 -4.71 -52.78
N ARG A 89 26.61 -5.99 -52.78
CA ARG A 89 28.01 -6.28 -52.42
C ARG A 89 28.50 -7.67 -52.85
N ARG A 90 29.48 -7.59 -53.75
CA ARG A 90 30.56 -8.55 -53.97
C ARG A 90 31.39 -8.70 -52.67
N ARG A 91 31.76 -9.94 -52.39
CA ARG A 91 32.56 -10.47 -51.26
C ARG A 91 33.91 -9.80 -50.99
N THR A 92 34.31 -9.86 -49.71
CA THR A 92 35.67 -10.14 -49.18
C THR A 92 35.44 -10.76 -47.78
N THR A 93 35.65 -12.05 -47.45
CA THR A 93 36.82 -12.98 -47.40
C THR A 93 37.91 -12.68 -46.38
N THR A 94 37.84 -13.37 -45.22
CA THR A 94 38.93 -13.98 -44.41
C THR A 94 38.24 -14.73 -43.24
N ALA A 95 38.46 -16.00 -42.85
CA ALA A 95 39.33 -17.14 -43.20
C ALA A 95 38.59 -18.46 -42.79
N LEU A 96 38.30 -19.40 -43.70
CA LEU A 96 38.95 -20.72 -43.95
C LEU A 96 38.95 -21.75 -42.80
N ASN A 97 37.97 -22.68 -42.81
CA ASN A 97 38.17 -24.12 -43.08
C ASN A 97 36.90 -24.97 -42.85
N SER A 98 36.25 -25.39 -43.94
CA SER A 98 35.78 -26.77 -44.26
C SER A 98 34.72 -26.72 -45.39
N GLY A 99 34.91 -27.58 -46.39
CA GLY A 99 34.37 -27.49 -47.76
C GLY A 99 32.84 -27.57 -47.94
N ARG A 100 32.36 -26.98 -49.04
CA ARG A 100 30.95 -26.80 -49.42
C ARG A 100 30.67 -27.59 -50.71
N VAL A 101 29.58 -28.38 -50.76
CA VAL A 101 29.07 -29.00 -52.00
C VAL A 101 28.08 -28.06 -52.68
N THR A 102 28.26 -27.76 -53.97
CA THR A 102 27.54 -26.69 -54.66
C THR A 102 26.28 -27.10 -55.43
N HIS A 103 26.07 -28.33 -55.94
CA HIS A 103 24.76 -28.72 -56.54
C HIS A 103 24.52 -30.24 -56.58
N ALA A 104 23.47 -30.70 -55.89
CA ALA A 104 22.99 -32.09 -55.93
C ALA A 104 22.35 -32.45 -57.28
N CYS A 105 22.49 -33.70 -57.75
CA CYS A 105 21.81 -34.15 -58.97
C CYS A 105 20.29 -34.21 -58.79
N LYS A 106 19.53 -34.11 -59.89
CA LYS A 106 18.04 -34.07 -59.83
C LYS A 106 17.43 -35.22 -59.02
N ALA A 107 17.96 -36.44 -59.15
CA ALA A 107 17.46 -37.61 -58.43
C ALA A 107 17.75 -37.58 -56.91
N CYS A 108 18.86 -36.99 -56.48
CA CYS A 108 19.17 -36.81 -55.06
C CYS A 108 18.43 -35.60 -54.46
N ALA A 109 18.24 -34.55 -55.25
CA ALA A 109 17.45 -33.39 -54.86
C ALA A 109 15.96 -33.73 -54.67
N ALA A 110 15.35 -34.45 -55.61
CA ALA A 110 13.95 -34.89 -55.52
C ALA A 110 13.71 -35.81 -54.31
N ALA A 111 14.69 -36.67 -53.99
CA ALA A 111 14.63 -37.55 -52.83
C ALA A 111 15.07 -36.87 -51.51
N ARG A 112 15.45 -35.58 -51.53
CA ARG A 112 15.93 -34.80 -50.36
C ARG A 112 17.03 -35.48 -49.55
N VAL A 113 18.00 -36.12 -50.20
CA VAL A 113 19.13 -36.77 -49.55
C VAL A 113 20.47 -36.24 -50.06
N LYS A 114 21.51 -36.35 -49.24
CA LYS A 114 22.84 -35.81 -49.52
C LYS A 114 23.43 -36.43 -50.79
N CYS A 115 23.71 -35.59 -51.78
CA CYS A 115 24.39 -35.98 -53.02
C CYS A 115 25.90 -35.82 -52.84
N GLN A 116 26.66 -36.80 -53.29
CA GLN A 116 28.13 -36.73 -53.36
C GLN A 116 28.55 -35.96 -54.62
N GLU A 117 29.76 -35.40 -54.60
CA GLU A 117 30.26 -34.48 -55.63
C GLU A 117 30.60 -35.15 -56.98
N GLU A 118 30.96 -36.43 -56.97
CA GLU A 118 31.21 -37.20 -58.19
C GLU A 118 29.89 -37.48 -58.94
N LYS A 119 29.88 -37.27 -60.27
CA LYS A 119 28.70 -37.54 -61.13
C LYS A 119 29.08 -38.54 -62.21
N PRO A 120 28.36 -39.67 -62.37
CA PRO A 120 27.15 -40.06 -61.61
C PRO A 120 27.46 -40.43 -60.15
N CYS A 121 26.70 -39.87 -59.19
CA CYS A 121 26.98 -40.07 -57.76
C CYS A 121 26.72 -41.51 -57.32
N GLN A 122 27.50 -42.03 -56.37
CA GLN A 122 27.45 -43.45 -55.99
C GLN A 122 26.05 -43.93 -55.58
N ARG A 123 25.23 -43.06 -54.99
CA ARG A 123 23.83 -43.40 -54.66
C ARG A 123 23.01 -43.68 -55.91
N CYS A 124 23.16 -42.86 -56.94
CA CYS A 124 22.49 -43.06 -58.21
C CYS A 124 23.02 -44.32 -58.91
N THR A 125 24.34 -44.56 -58.85
CA THR A 125 24.97 -45.76 -59.40
C THR A 125 24.52 -47.05 -58.70
N ARG A 126 24.46 -47.06 -57.36
CA ARG A 126 24.00 -48.23 -56.56
C ARG A 126 22.51 -48.54 -56.71
N ARG A 127 21.70 -47.54 -57.07
CA ARG A 127 20.24 -47.68 -57.22
C ARG A 127 19.78 -47.74 -58.67
N GLY A 128 20.71 -47.79 -59.64
CA GLY A 128 20.39 -47.79 -61.07
C GLY A 128 19.63 -46.54 -61.54
N LEU A 129 19.83 -45.39 -60.88
CA LEU A 129 19.15 -44.13 -61.19
C LEU A 129 20.02 -43.23 -62.06
N THR A 130 19.40 -42.53 -63.02
CA THR A 130 20.11 -41.59 -63.91
C THR A 130 20.49 -40.30 -63.17
N CYS A 131 21.78 -39.92 -63.22
CA CYS A 131 22.33 -38.79 -62.47
C CYS A 131 22.60 -37.57 -63.37
N VAL A 132 21.68 -36.59 -63.38
CA VAL A 132 21.77 -35.38 -64.23
C VAL A 132 22.11 -34.13 -63.43
N SER A 133 23.13 -33.38 -63.85
CA SER A 133 23.53 -32.06 -63.31
C SER A 133 23.03 -30.89 -64.15
N SER A 134 22.51 -29.86 -63.49
CA SER A 134 22.10 -28.60 -64.11
C SER A 134 23.27 -27.62 -64.17
N ASP A 135 23.74 -27.27 -65.37
CA ASP A 135 24.17 -25.92 -65.77
C ASP A 135 24.54 -25.89 -67.26
N ALA A 136 23.76 -25.18 -68.09
CA ALA A 136 24.17 -24.46 -69.32
C ALA A 136 22.95 -23.91 -70.12
N GLY A 137 23.03 -22.64 -70.56
CA GLY A 137 22.27 -22.02 -71.68
C GLY A 137 21.13 -21.07 -71.27
N SER A 138 21.30 -19.74 -71.20
CA SER A 138 21.48 -18.69 -72.24
C SER A 138 20.17 -18.17 -72.89
N ALA A 139 19.90 -16.89 -72.60
CA ALA A 139 19.16 -15.83 -73.31
C ALA A 139 18.11 -16.18 -74.41
N ALA A 140 16.85 -15.77 -74.19
CA ALA A 140 16.23 -14.60 -74.87
C ALA A 140 14.71 -14.51 -74.61
N ALA A 141 14.29 -13.30 -74.24
CA ALA A 141 13.05 -12.59 -74.58
C ALA A 141 11.66 -13.20 -74.31
N MET A 142 10.96 -12.48 -73.42
CA MET A 142 9.60 -11.97 -73.53
C MET A 142 8.44 -12.98 -73.60
N ASN A 143 7.63 -13.01 -72.53
CA ASN A 143 6.25 -12.51 -72.64
C ASN A 143 5.50 -12.49 -71.29
N LEU A 144 4.84 -11.35 -71.09
CA LEU A 144 3.60 -11.11 -70.34
C LEU A 144 3.61 -11.25 -68.81
N VAL A 145 3.73 -10.07 -68.19
CA VAL A 145 3.41 -9.75 -66.81
C VAL A 145 1.91 -9.92 -66.57
N HIS A 146 1.63 -10.67 -65.51
CA HIS A 146 0.33 -10.90 -64.91
C HIS A 146 -0.07 -9.73 -64.02
N LEU A 147 -1.38 -9.52 -63.98
CA LEU A 147 -2.15 -8.63 -63.11
C LEU A 147 -1.78 -8.69 -61.62
N SER A 148 -1.70 -7.50 -61.02
CA SER A 148 -2.14 -7.14 -59.67
C SER A 148 -2.26 -5.60 -59.65
N ALA A 149 -3.44 -4.97 -59.60
CA ALA A 149 -4.22 -4.67 -58.38
C ALA A 149 -3.31 -4.53 -57.14
N SER A 150 -3.10 -3.37 -56.53
CA SER A 150 -4.11 -2.41 -56.07
C SER A 150 -3.46 -1.11 -55.58
N ALA A 151 -4.21 0.01 -55.66
CA ALA A 151 -4.15 1.22 -54.81
C ALA A 151 -2.83 2.03 -54.81
N ARG A 152 -2.75 3.36 -54.93
CA ARG A 152 -3.65 4.51 -54.84
C ARG A 152 -2.83 5.73 -55.30
N SER A 153 -3.41 6.64 -56.06
CA SER A 153 -3.17 8.10 -55.97
C SER A 153 -4.02 8.80 -57.02
N ASN A 154 -5.07 9.48 -56.59
CA ASN A 154 -5.53 10.68 -57.29
C ASN A 154 -4.80 11.84 -56.61
N ASP A 155 -4.01 12.56 -57.40
CA ASP A 155 -3.90 14.00 -57.32
C ASP A 155 -4.37 14.56 -58.68
N ASP A 156 -4.58 15.87 -58.70
CA ASP A 156 -4.89 16.77 -59.84
C ASP A 156 -6.40 16.97 -60.11
N GLU A 157 -6.94 18.18 -60.25
CA GLU A 157 -6.37 19.49 -60.56
C GLU A 157 -7.50 20.56 -60.46
N TYR A 158 -7.21 21.81 -60.05
CA TYR A 158 -7.33 23.00 -60.92
C TYR A 158 -6.90 24.32 -60.23
N GLU A 159 -6.33 25.18 -61.08
CA GLU A 159 -5.47 26.35 -60.86
C GLU A 159 -6.17 27.65 -60.41
N SER A 160 -5.42 28.54 -59.73
CA SER A 160 -4.95 29.86 -60.26
C SER A 160 -4.54 30.83 -59.12
N GLY A 161 -3.37 31.48 -59.25
CA GLY A 161 -2.92 32.60 -58.38
C GLY A 161 -3.33 33.98 -58.94
N PRO A 162 -2.72 35.13 -58.54
CA PRO A 162 -1.71 35.37 -57.48
C PRO A 162 -1.95 36.65 -56.61
N SER A 163 -1.05 36.87 -55.64
CA SER A 163 -0.45 38.17 -55.24
C SER A 163 -0.99 39.04 -54.08
N THR A 164 0.01 39.65 -53.39
CA THR A 164 0.07 40.90 -52.58
C THR A 164 -0.43 40.94 -51.12
N GLY A 165 0.45 41.41 -50.21
CA GLY A 165 0.05 41.98 -48.89
C GLY A 165 -0.56 43.38 -49.05
N PRO A 166 -0.72 44.24 -48.01
CA PRO A 166 -0.32 44.18 -46.60
C PRO A 166 -1.50 44.41 -45.59
N ALA A 167 -1.20 44.55 -44.29
CA ALA A 167 -2.08 45.13 -43.24
C ALA A 167 -2.49 46.61 -43.59
N PRO A 168 -3.38 47.37 -42.87
CA PRO A 168 -3.85 47.22 -41.47
C PRO A 168 -5.30 47.72 -41.12
N THR A 169 -5.64 47.64 -39.82
CA THR A 169 -6.52 48.53 -38.99
C THR A 169 -8.07 48.58 -39.06
N SER A 170 -8.63 48.65 -37.83
CA SER A 170 -9.82 49.36 -37.29
C SER A 170 -11.25 48.78 -37.42
N PHE A 171 -11.77 48.29 -36.27
CA PHE A 171 -12.93 48.75 -35.43
C PHE A 171 -14.20 49.34 -36.11
N PRO A 172 -15.40 49.47 -35.45
CA PRO A 172 -15.85 49.05 -34.09
C PRO A 172 -17.35 48.63 -33.94
N LEU A 173 -17.77 48.33 -32.69
CA LEU A 173 -19.14 48.49 -32.06
C LEU A 173 -20.30 47.58 -32.57
N ASP A 174 -21.29 47.15 -31.78
CA ASP A 174 -21.66 47.39 -30.39
C ASP A 174 -22.64 46.33 -29.84
N GLN A 175 -22.56 46.19 -28.52
CA GLN A 175 -23.60 46.01 -27.48
C GLN A 175 -25.04 45.54 -27.79
N THR A 176 -25.54 44.69 -26.89
CA THR A 176 -26.56 45.01 -25.86
C THR A 176 -26.50 43.92 -24.75
N SER A 177 -26.26 44.18 -23.45
CA SER A 177 -26.90 45.07 -22.45
C SER A 177 -28.33 44.62 -22.11
N LEU A 178 -28.87 44.53 -20.87
CA LEU A 178 -28.52 44.80 -19.47
C LEU A 178 -29.59 44.05 -18.62
N TYR A 179 -29.41 43.70 -17.34
CA TYR A 179 -29.79 44.57 -16.22
C TYR A 179 -29.10 44.12 -14.90
N GLY A 180 -28.37 45.04 -14.26
CA GLY A 180 -28.09 45.06 -12.82
C GLY A 180 -29.34 45.47 -12.02
N GLN A 181 -29.34 45.66 -10.70
CA GLN A 181 -28.48 46.45 -9.82
C GLN A 181 -28.96 46.17 -8.37
N THR A 182 -28.12 45.87 -7.38
CA THR A 182 -27.39 46.76 -6.43
C THR A 182 -28.23 47.76 -5.63
N VAL A 183 -27.96 47.84 -4.32
CA VAL A 183 -27.55 49.00 -3.48
C VAL A 183 -27.31 48.44 -2.04
N GLN A 184 -26.12 48.37 -1.43
CA GLN A 184 -25.17 49.38 -0.88
C GLN A 184 -25.66 50.21 0.33
N LEU A 185 -25.01 50.04 1.51
CA LEU A 185 -24.15 51.03 2.21
C LEU A 185 -24.12 50.93 3.76
N GLN A 186 -22.89 50.89 4.28
CA GLN A 186 -22.32 51.60 5.46
C GLN A 186 -22.94 51.52 6.86
N SER A 187 -22.13 51.12 7.86
CA SER A 187 -21.39 52.02 8.80
C SER A 187 -21.02 51.30 10.12
N GLN A 188 -19.84 51.64 10.68
CA GLN A 188 -19.33 51.18 11.99
C GLN A 188 -19.90 52.03 13.18
N PRO A 189 -19.32 52.03 14.40
CA PRO A 189 -19.65 51.18 15.56
C PRO A 189 -20.11 52.03 16.77
N GLN A 190 -20.84 51.47 17.76
CA GLN A 190 -20.95 52.13 19.07
C GLN A 190 -20.94 51.16 20.25
N SER A 191 -20.02 51.48 21.17
CA SER A 191 -19.89 50.99 22.53
C SER A 191 -21.04 51.51 23.42
N ARG A 192 -21.45 50.71 24.40
CA ARG A 192 -21.98 51.22 25.67
C ARG A 192 -21.68 50.28 26.83
N SER A 193 -20.94 50.86 27.77
CA SER A 193 -20.69 50.43 29.13
C SER A 193 -21.97 50.25 29.95
N GLY A 194 -21.96 49.27 30.85
CA GLY A 194 -22.93 49.17 31.95
C GLY A 194 -22.46 48.18 33.01
N THR A 195 -21.72 48.67 34.00
CA THR A 195 -21.71 48.09 35.34
C THR A 195 -23.01 48.48 36.06
N PRO A 196 -23.48 47.66 37.00
CA PRO A 196 -23.46 48.14 38.38
C PRO A 196 -23.03 47.09 39.42
N ASN A 197 -22.65 47.66 40.55
CA ASN A 197 -22.05 47.10 41.75
C ASN A 197 -23.05 46.44 42.73
N THR A 198 -22.48 45.57 43.57
CA THR A 198 -22.73 45.31 45.00
C THR A 198 -24.03 44.63 45.47
N GLY A 199 -23.83 43.53 46.22
CA GLY A 199 -24.81 42.89 47.10
C GLY A 199 -24.17 41.72 47.87
N ASP A 200 -23.49 42.08 48.96
CA ASP A 200 -22.82 41.22 49.93
C ASP A 200 -23.85 40.49 50.83
N LEU A 201 -23.75 39.16 50.97
CA LEU A 201 -24.32 38.42 52.11
C LEU A 201 -23.41 37.23 52.45
N THR A 202 -23.08 37.17 53.73
CA THR A 202 -22.06 36.33 54.35
C THR A 202 -22.59 34.95 54.76
N ARG A 203 -21.68 33.97 54.72
CA ARG A 203 -21.49 32.84 55.65
C ARG A 203 -22.43 31.62 55.58
N SER A 204 -21.88 30.46 55.18
CA SER A 204 -21.63 29.33 56.10
C SER A 204 -20.77 28.26 55.43
N GLU A 205 -19.70 27.87 56.12
CA GLU A 205 -18.89 26.68 55.84
C GLU A 205 -19.74 25.41 55.97
N ALA A 206 -19.59 24.49 55.02
CA ALA A 206 -19.91 23.08 55.18
C ALA A 206 -18.90 22.28 54.34
N SER A 207 -18.10 21.48 55.04
CA SER A 207 -17.07 20.58 54.52
C SER A 207 -17.62 19.57 53.51
N SER A 208 -17.14 19.60 52.28
CA SER A 208 -17.26 18.49 51.33
C SER A 208 -15.89 17.88 51.07
N SER A 209 -15.77 16.62 51.47
CA SER A 209 -14.66 15.71 51.16
C SER A 209 -14.30 15.73 49.67
N GLN A 210 -13.04 16.05 49.38
CA GLN A 210 -12.44 15.97 48.05
C GLN A 210 -12.52 14.53 47.52
N GLN A 211 -13.19 14.33 46.39
CA GLN A 211 -12.94 13.19 45.50
C GLN A 211 -11.54 13.38 44.89
N PRO A 212 -10.72 12.31 44.74
CA PRO A 212 -9.53 12.39 43.92
C PRO A 212 -9.93 12.47 42.43
N ASP A 213 -9.37 13.44 41.72
CA ASP A 213 -9.48 13.62 40.27
C ASP A 213 -9.01 12.34 39.55
N ALA A 214 -9.88 11.77 38.72
CA ALA A 214 -9.59 10.60 37.88
C ALA A 214 -8.66 10.91 36.70
N ASP A 215 -8.31 12.18 36.48
CA ASP A 215 -7.55 12.66 35.32
C ASP A 215 -6.01 12.51 35.47
N GLN A 216 -5.51 11.85 36.52
CA GLN A 216 -4.06 11.74 36.80
C GLN A 216 -3.50 10.31 36.82
N LEU A 217 -4.31 9.28 36.56
CA LEU A 217 -3.86 7.87 36.55
C LEU A 217 -3.66 7.35 35.11
N PRO A 218 -2.59 6.58 34.82
CA PRO A 218 -2.46 5.83 33.56
C PRO A 218 -3.66 4.88 33.32
N PHE A 219 -4.13 4.72 32.07
CA PHE A 219 -5.31 3.86 31.75
C PHE A 219 -5.25 2.47 32.37
N CYS A 220 -4.05 1.88 32.36
CA CYS A 220 -3.81 0.54 32.89
C CYS A 220 -4.04 0.50 34.41
N ASP A 221 -3.73 1.58 35.11
CA ASP A 221 -3.98 1.74 36.54
C ASP A 221 -5.47 1.96 36.81
N PHE A 222 -6.17 2.71 35.95
CA PHE A 222 -7.63 2.81 35.96
C PHE A 222 -8.30 1.44 35.75
N LEU A 223 -7.96 0.70 34.70
CA LEU A 223 -8.50 -0.65 34.45
C LEU A 223 -8.18 -1.62 35.60
N ARG A 224 -6.99 -1.51 36.23
CA ARG A 224 -6.63 -2.29 37.41
C ARG A 224 -7.51 -1.94 38.62
N ASP A 225 -7.64 -0.66 38.95
CA ASP A 225 -8.37 -0.18 40.13
C ASP A 225 -9.89 -0.41 40.00
N VAL A 226 -10.35 -0.52 38.75
CA VAL A 226 -11.73 -0.79 38.35
C VAL A 226 -12.08 -2.30 38.35
N LEU A 227 -11.10 -3.20 38.20
CA LEU A 227 -11.33 -4.64 38.02
C LEU A 227 -11.17 -5.50 39.29
N TYR A 228 -10.65 -4.96 40.41
CA TYR A 228 -10.46 -5.71 41.67
C TYR A 228 -10.83 -4.95 42.96
N GLU A 229 -11.73 -5.56 43.75
CA GLU A 229 -11.84 -5.45 45.21
C GLU A 229 -11.22 -6.71 45.84
N GLN A 230 -10.46 -6.55 46.93
CA GLN A 230 -9.72 -7.62 47.64
C GLN A 230 -10.62 -8.74 48.17
N GLN A 231 -10.20 -10.02 47.99
CA GLN A 231 -10.36 -11.07 49.02
C GLN A 231 -9.50 -12.32 48.75
N TYR A 232 -9.02 -12.90 49.85
CA TYR A 232 -7.93 -13.85 50.05
C TYR A 232 -8.13 -15.30 49.57
N ASP A 233 -6.99 -15.95 49.32
CA ASP A 233 -6.56 -17.33 49.67
C ASP A 233 -6.24 -18.38 48.57
N GLN A 234 -4.96 -18.80 48.62
CA GLN A 234 -4.29 -20.06 48.21
C GLN A 234 -3.43 -20.12 46.91
N PRO A 235 -2.23 -20.76 46.97
CA PRO A 235 -1.23 -20.70 45.90
C PRO A 235 -1.23 -21.94 44.99
N ALA A 236 -1.08 -21.75 43.67
CA ALA A 236 -0.72 -22.83 42.74
C ALA A 236 0.23 -22.35 41.62
N ARG A 237 1.13 -23.26 41.23
CA ARG A 237 2.34 -23.12 40.40
C ARG A 237 2.13 -22.58 38.97
N MET A 238 3.09 -21.76 38.53
CA MET A 238 3.31 -21.27 37.16
C MET A 238 3.90 -22.34 36.22
N PRO A 239 3.53 -22.33 34.92
CA PRO A 239 4.44 -22.51 33.81
C PRO A 239 4.69 -21.20 33.07
N ASP A 240 5.93 -21.02 32.61
CA ASP A 240 6.44 -19.84 31.88
C ASP A 240 5.62 -19.53 30.62
N ASN A 241 5.31 -18.24 30.36
CA ASN A 241 4.87 -17.85 29.02
C ASN A 241 5.17 -16.39 28.63
N THR A 242 5.63 -16.25 27.40
CA THR A 242 6.01 -15.07 26.62
C THR A 242 4.88 -14.04 26.45
N GLY A 243 5.23 -12.75 26.46
CA GLY A 243 4.31 -11.61 26.27
C GLY A 243 3.57 -11.65 24.93
N LEU A 244 2.29 -11.21 24.94
CA LEU A 244 1.33 -11.38 23.85
C LEU A 244 0.67 -10.06 23.45
N ASP A 245 0.57 -9.85 22.13
CA ASP A 245 0.02 -8.67 21.45
C ASP A 245 -1.51 -8.68 21.37
N VAL A 246 -2.20 -7.86 22.19
CA VAL A 246 -3.67 -7.94 22.45
C VAL A 246 -4.56 -7.64 21.23
N LEU A 247 -3.99 -7.11 20.15
CA LEU A 247 -4.69 -6.90 18.89
C LEU A 247 -3.82 -7.37 17.73
N ASP A 248 -3.31 -8.61 17.72
CA ASP A 248 -2.68 -9.22 16.54
C ASP A 248 -3.60 -10.19 15.74
N PHE A 249 -4.25 -9.71 14.66
CA PHE A 249 -4.98 -10.56 13.68
C PHE A 249 -4.04 -11.41 12.79
N CYS A 250 -2.71 -11.28 12.89
CA CYS A 250 -1.74 -11.86 11.96
C CYS A 250 -0.44 -12.29 12.67
N ASN A 251 -0.43 -13.48 13.27
CA ASN A 251 0.80 -14.03 13.84
C ASN A 251 1.72 -14.56 12.71
N ASP A 252 2.71 -13.76 12.30
CA ASP A 252 3.67 -14.12 11.23
C ASP A 252 4.54 -15.36 11.60
N THR A 253 4.61 -15.73 12.89
CA THR A 253 5.38 -16.90 13.36
C THR A 253 4.86 -18.24 12.82
N ASN A 254 3.61 -18.32 12.37
CA ASN A 254 3.05 -19.56 11.83
C ASN A 254 3.53 -19.85 10.38
N MET A 255 4.31 -18.94 9.77
CA MET A 255 4.80 -19.07 8.39
C MET A 255 6.32 -18.95 8.21
N GLU A 256 7.07 -18.46 9.20
CA GLU A 256 8.54 -18.43 9.13
C GLU A 256 9.14 -19.80 9.46
N LEU A 257 9.97 -20.34 8.55
CA LEU A 257 10.82 -21.50 8.84
C LEU A 257 12.05 -20.98 9.58
N SER A 258 12.40 -21.59 10.71
CA SER A 258 13.65 -21.27 11.41
C SER A 258 14.83 -21.92 10.69
N ASP A 259 16.04 -21.39 10.87
CA ASP A 259 17.28 -22.00 10.34
C ASP A 259 17.51 -23.45 10.84
N MET A 260 16.79 -23.86 11.90
CA MET A 260 16.76 -25.22 12.42
C MET A 260 16.05 -26.21 11.47
N ASP A 261 15.13 -25.74 10.62
CA ASP A 261 14.40 -26.56 9.65
C ASP A 261 15.21 -26.86 8.38
N PHE A 262 16.21 -26.03 8.06
CA PHE A 262 17.13 -26.26 6.93
C PHE A 262 18.32 -27.16 7.30
N GLY A 263 18.78 -27.12 8.56
CA GLY A 263 19.87 -27.98 9.05
C GLY A 263 19.56 -29.49 9.01
N LEU A 264 18.26 -29.85 9.02
CA LEU A 264 17.81 -31.25 8.95
C LEU A 264 17.92 -31.86 7.53
N LEU A 265 17.98 -31.04 6.49
CA LEU A 265 18.07 -31.47 5.09
C LEU A 265 19.53 -31.67 4.63
N ASP A 266 20.48 -30.93 5.19
CA ASP A 266 21.90 -31.11 4.90
C ASP A 266 22.47 -32.37 5.58
N HIS A 267 21.92 -32.78 6.73
CA HIS A 267 22.31 -34.02 7.42
C HIS A 267 21.84 -35.31 6.72
N TRP A 268 20.83 -35.24 5.85
CA TRP A 268 20.26 -36.44 5.20
C TRP A 268 20.85 -36.74 3.81
N ASN A 269 21.70 -35.85 3.27
CA ASN A 269 22.40 -36.05 2.01
C ASN A 269 23.83 -36.60 2.16
N ALA A 270 24.33 -36.78 3.39
CA ALA A 270 25.58 -37.47 3.65
C ALA A 270 25.33 -38.95 4.00
N GLY A 271 25.58 -39.81 3.01
CA GLY A 271 25.95 -41.24 3.10
C GLY A 271 25.46 -42.09 4.28
N GLY A 272 24.65 -43.10 3.98
CA GLY A 272 24.07 -44.02 4.96
C GLY A 272 25.04 -44.92 5.73
N THR A 273 24.56 -45.44 6.86
CA THR A 273 24.76 -46.81 7.38
C THR A 273 23.90 -47.03 8.64
N GLY A 274 23.06 -48.07 8.63
CA GLY A 274 22.55 -48.80 9.81
C GLY A 274 21.38 -48.22 10.63
N PRO A 275 20.31 -49.01 10.90
CA PRO A 275 19.32 -48.69 11.92
C PRO A 275 19.78 -49.29 13.25
N ASN A 276 20.31 -48.47 14.16
CA ASN A 276 20.32 -48.70 15.62
C ASN A 276 21.15 -47.60 16.27
N ASN A 277 20.49 -46.55 16.76
CA ASN A 277 20.84 -45.78 17.96
C ASN A 277 19.88 -44.59 18.11
N LEU A 278 18.76 -44.81 18.80
CA LEU A 278 17.81 -43.77 19.21
C LEU A 278 17.98 -43.34 20.68
N ASN A 279 19.09 -43.70 21.34
CA ASN A 279 19.33 -43.34 22.74
C ASN A 279 20.75 -42.74 22.91
N ALA A 280 20.88 -41.42 22.72
CA ALA A 280 21.96 -40.63 23.30
C ALA A 280 21.60 -39.13 23.27
N ILE A 281 20.93 -38.65 24.31
CA ILE A 281 20.90 -37.22 24.67
C ILE A 281 22.07 -37.03 25.65
N PRO A 282 23.09 -36.19 25.37
CA PRO A 282 24.10 -35.86 26.37
C PRO A 282 23.51 -34.93 27.42
N ALA A 283 23.79 -35.26 28.68
CA ALA A 283 23.37 -34.54 29.88
C ALA A 283 23.98 -33.14 29.99
N GLN A 284 23.26 -32.29 30.74
CA GLN A 284 23.59 -30.92 31.12
C GLN A 284 24.97 -30.77 31.79
N ALA A 285 25.59 -29.60 31.57
CA ALA A 285 26.57 -29.03 32.49
C ALA A 285 25.95 -27.79 33.15
N ASP A 286 25.79 -27.87 34.47
CA ASP A 286 25.31 -26.81 35.36
C ASP A 286 26.25 -25.61 35.43
N THR A 287 25.70 -24.39 35.53
CA THR A 287 26.32 -23.24 36.21
C THR A 287 25.24 -22.28 36.77
N PRO A 288 25.53 -21.49 37.82
CA PRO A 288 24.61 -21.22 38.92
C PRO A 288 23.66 -20.03 38.70
N ARG A 289 22.46 -20.16 39.30
CA ARG A 289 21.40 -19.15 39.38
C ARG A 289 21.83 -17.91 40.18
N SER A 290 21.52 -16.73 39.64
CA SER A 290 21.47 -15.46 40.38
C SER A 290 20.04 -14.91 40.36
N ASP A 291 19.59 -14.41 41.52
CA ASP A 291 18.21 -14.00 41.85
C ASP A 291 17.69 -12.73 41.12
N ASN A 292 18.28 -12.34 39.98
CA ASN A 292 17.87 -11.14 39.22
C ASN A 292 16.96 -11.44 38.01
N SER A 293 16.51 -12.69 37.82
CA SER A 293 15.79 -13.07 36.59
C SER A 293 14.32 -12.67 36.55
N ALA A 294 13.67 -12.48 37.71
CA ALA A 294 12.26 -12.11 37.78
C ALA A 294 12.02 -10.64 37.34
N ASP A 295 12.86 -9.71 37.79
CA ASP A 295 12.74 -8.28 37.45
C ASP A 295 13.05 -8.00 35.97
N VAL A 296 14.00 -8.74 35.38
CA VAL A 296 14.32 -8.66 33.94
C VAL A 296 13.21 -9.27 33.08
N ALA A 297 12.58 -10.36 33.53
CA ALA A 297 11.42 -10.94 32.87
C ALA A 297 10.21 -9.99 32.88
N HIS A 298 9.93 -9.32 34.00
CA HIS A 298 8.84 -8.35 34.11
C HIS A 298 9.08 -7.07 33.29
N ALA A 299 10.32 -6.59 33.19
CA ALA A 299 10.69 -5.47 32.33
C ALA A 299 10.51 -5.81 30.83
N HIS A 300 10.88 -7.02 30.42
CA HIS A 300 10.64 -7.51 29.06
C HIS A 300 9.15 -7.69 28.75
N ILE A 301 8.34 -8.17 29.71
CA ILE A 301 6.89 -8.31 29.54
C ILE A 301 6.22 -6.92 29.37
N ARG A 302 6.62 -5.90 30.14
CA ARG A 302 6.13 -4.53 29.97
C ARG A 302 6.57 -3.90 28.66
N GLN A 303 7.81 -4.13 28.24
CA GLN A 303 8.31 -3.65 26.94
C GLN A 303 7.52 -4.28 25.78
N ASN A 304 7.20 -5.58 25.89
CA ASN A 304 6.43 -6.31 24.89
C ASN A 304 4.95 -5.89 24.83
N LEU A 305 4.33 -5.56 25.96
CA LEU A 305 2.96 -5.03 26.04
C LEU A 305 2.83 -3.62 25.46
N VAL A 306 3.88 -2.80 25.51
CA VAL A 306 3.91 -1.48 24.88
C VAL A 306 4.15 -1.60 23.37
N THR A 307 5.00 -2.52 22.93
CA THR A 307 5.20 -2.79 21.49
C THR A 307 3.98 -3.46 20.85
N ALA A 308 3.24 -4.28 21.60
CA ALA A 308 1.98 -4.91 21.21
C ALA A 308 0.91 -3.94 20.73
N TRP A 309 0.89 -2.75 21.34
CA TRP A 309 -0.15 -1.74 21.14
C TRP A 309 0.19 -0.73 20.04
N ASP A 310 1.47 -0.60 19.70
CA ASP A 310 1.92 0.20 18.56
C ASP A 310 1.77 -0.56 17.22
N VAL A 311 1.61 -1.89 17.27
CA VAL A 311 1.53 -2.77 16.11
C VAL A 311 0.06 -3.06 15.78
N SER A 312 -0.57 -2.16 15.03
CA SER A 312 -1.95 -2.35 14.57
C SER A 312 -2.07 -3.61 13.69
N PRO A 313 -3.08 -4.47 13.90
CA PRO A 313 -3.14 -5.76 13.19
C PRO A 313 -3.53 -5.68 11.72
N TRP A 314 -4.00 -4.51 11.29
CA TRP A 314 -4.31 -4.20 9.90
C TRP A 314 -3.15 -3.47 9.21
N ARG A 315 -2.15 -3.02 9.97
CA ARG A 315 -1.05 -2.22 9.46
C ARG A 315 0.16 -3.12 9.25
N TRP A 316 0.59 -3.25 8.01
CA TRP A 316 1.89 -3.80 7.71
C TRP A 316 2.93 -2.67 7.80
N ASP A 317 3.95 -2.85 8.64
CA ASP A 317 5.09 -1.94 8.69
C ASP A 317 6.20 -2.50 7.78
N PRO A 318 6.39 -1.95 6.57
CA PRO A 318 7.28 -2.52 5.57
C PRO A 318 8.74 -2.43 6.00
N VAL A 319 9.47 -3.55 5.92
CA VAL A 319 10.92 -3.59 6.16
C VAL A 319 11.69 -3.78 4.86
N ALA A 320 12.98 -3.40 4.83
CA ALA A 320 13.81 -3.46 3.61
C ALA A 320 13.98 -4.88 3.02
N LYS A 321 13.67 -5.93 3.79
CA LYS A 321 13.69 -7.33 3.33
C LYS A 321 12.39 -7.73 2.63
N ASP A 322 11.31 -6.97 2.78
CA ASP A 322 10.02 -7.31 2.20
C ASP A 322 10.02 -7.05 0.69
N ASN A 323 9.83 -8.12 -0.07
CA ASN A 323 9.75 -8.02 -1.52
C ASN A 323 8.92 -9.17 -2.10
N ALA A 324 8.49 -9.02 -3.36
CA ALA A 324 7.66 -10.00 -4.04
C ALA A 324 8.36 -11.36 -4.28
N PHE A 325 9.66 -11.45 -4.02
CA PHE A 325 10.48 -12.65 -4.24
C PHE A 325 10.79 -13.41 -2.94
N GLY A 326 10.46 -12.85 -1.76
CA GLY A 326 10.76 -13.45 -0.46
C GLY A 326 10.17 -14.86 -0.27
N GLU A 327 9.08 -15.17 -0.96
CA GLU A 327 8.40 -16.47 -0.86
C GLU A 327 8.80 -17.46 -1.95
N GLN A 328 9.74 -17.13 -2.84
CA GLN A 328 10.16 -18.05 -3.91
C GLN A 328 10.75 -19.36 -3.38
N GLY A 329 11.29 -19.35 -2.16
CA GLY A 329 11.76 -20.55 -1.46
C GLY A 329 10.66 -21.59 -1.17
N ASN A 330 9.39 -21.20 -1.21
CA ASN A 330 8.23 -22.06 -0.94
C ASN A 330 7.61 -22.67 -2.21
N LEU A 331 8.11 -22.34 -3.41
CA LEU A 331 7.64 -22.91 -4.68
C LEU A 331 8.02 -24.41 -4.87
N PRO A 332 9.17 -24.89 -4.37
CA PRO A 332 9.47 -26.32 -4.26
C PRO A 332 8.58 -27.04 -3.24
N VAL A 333 7.95 -28.16 -3.63
CA VAL A 333 7.15 -29.00 -2.70
C VAL A 333 7.84 -30.34 -2.44
N SER A 334 7.88 -30.80 -1.18
CA SER A 334 8.48 -32.07 -0.78
C SER A 334 7.66 -33.29 -1.23
N LYS A 335 8.33 -34.39 -1.59
CA LYS A 335 7.67 -35.65 -1.99
C LYS A 335 6.82 -36.29 -0.87
N LYS A 336 7.13 -36.00 0.40
CA LYS A 336 6.36 -36.50 1.56
C LYS A 336 5.00 -35.81 1.67
N ASP A 337 4.96 -34.49 1.49
CA ASP A 337 3.73 -33.69 1.58
C ASP A 337 2.74 -34.02 0.45
N VAL A 338 3.28 -34.34 -0.73
CA VAL A 338 2.51 -34.83 -1.89
C VAL A 338 1.78 -36.13 -1.54
N ALA A 339 2.46 -37.07 -0.86
CA ALA A 339 1.88 -38.34 -0.46
C ALA A 339 0.81 -38.18 0.63
N SER A 340 1.01 -37.27 1.58
CA SER A 340 0.04 -36.97 2.63
C SER A 340 -1.26 -36.37 2.08
N LEU A 341 -1.18 -35.38 1.17
CA LEU A 341 -2.40 -34.83 0.55
C LEU A 341 -3.12 -35.86 -0.32
N GLN A 342 -2.38 -36.69 -1.06
CA GLN A 342 -2.97 -37.76 -1.87
C GLN A 342 -3.64 -38.82 -0.98
N ALA A 343 -3.06 -39.14 0.18
CA ALA A 343 -3.67 -40.01 1.18
C ALA A 343 -4.95 -39.38 1.79
N GLU A 344 -4.94 -38.09 2.12
CA GLU A 344 -6.14 -37.38 2.59
C GLU A 344 -7.23 -37.26 1.52
N ALA A 345 -6.86 -36.96 0.27
CA ALA A 345 -7.81 -36.85 -0.84
C ALA A 345 -8.46 -38.20 -1.19
N SER A 346 -7.70 -39.30 -1.02
CA SER A 346 -8.20 -40.66 -1.22
C SER A 346 -9.01 -41.20 -0.03
N GLN A 347 -8.70 -40.77 1.20
CA GLN A 347 -9.47 -41.13 2.41
C GLN A 347 -10.72 -40.26 2.62
N GLY A 348 -10.69 -39.00 2.19
CA GLY A 348 -11.74 -38.00 2.43
C GLY A 348 -12.80 -37.87 1.33
N GLY A 349 -12.71 -38.65 0.25
CA GLY A 349 -13.69 -38.62 -0.85
C GLY A 349 -13.82 -37.24 -1.51
N LEU A 350 -12.70 -36.61 -1.89
CA LEU A 350 -12.72 -35.29 -2.52
C LEU A 350 -13.57 -35.33 -3.80
N ARG A 351 -14.75 -34.69 -3.76
CA ARG A 351 -15.69 -34.69 -4.89
C ARG A 351 -15.09 -33.90 -6.05
N ARG A 352 -14.90 -34.56 -7.20
CA ARG A 352 -14.58 -33.87 -8.45
C ARG A 352 -15.81 -33.07 -8.90
N VAL A 353 -15.62 -31.76 -9.02
CA VAL A 353 -16.61 -30.82 -9.57
C VAL A 353 -16.63 -30.87 -11.09
N VAL A 354 -15.46 -31.09 -11.71
CA VAL A 354 -15.29 -31.16 -13.16
C VAL A 354 -14.69 -32.52 -13.53
N ASP A 355 -15.23 -33.15 -14.58
CA ASP A 355 -14.79 -34.48 -15.01
C ASP A 355 -13.43 -34.46 -15.73
N GLN A 356 -13.07 -33.33 -16.34
CA GLN A 356 -11.78 -33.14 -17.01
C GLN A 356 -10.64 -33.12 -15.98
N ARG A 357 -9.59 -33.89 -16.26
CA ARG A 357 -8.31 -33.79 -15.54
C ARG A 357 -7.42 -32.73 -16.16
N LEU A 358 -6.64 -32.05 -15.31
CA LEU A 358 -5.60 -31.14 -15.76
C LEU A 358 -4.57 -31.88 -16.63
N ASP A 359 -4.35 -31.40 -17.85
CA ASP A 359 -3.35 -31.98 -18.74
C ASP A 359 -1.92 -31.46 -18.47
N PHE A 360 -0.93 -32.15 -19.05
CA PHE A 360 0.47 -31.76 -18.90
C PHE A 360 0.78 -30.39 -19.52
N ALA A 361 0.04 -29.96 -20.55
CA ALA A 361 0.26 -28.68 -21.22
C ALA A 361 -0.16 -27.51 -20.33
N ALA A 362 -1.30 -27.63 -19.65
CA ALA A 362 -1.80 -26.69 -18.67
C ALA A 362 -0.86 -26.58 -17.45
N ARG A 363 -0.40 -27.73 -16.91
CA ARG A 363 0.61 -27.75 -15.83
C ARG A 363 1.90 -27.05 -16.26
N ASP A 364 2.42 -27.36 -17.45
CA ASP A 364 3.66 -26.76 -17.94
C ASP A 364 3.49 -25.27 -18.27
N GLY A 365 2.27 -24.84 -18.61
CA GLY A 365 1.90 -23.42 -18.71
C GLY A 365 2.03 -22.69 -17.37
N VAL A 366 1.54 -23.28 -16.28
CA VAL A 366 1.71 -22.73 -14.92
C VAL A 366 3.19 -22.69 -14.53
N LEU A 367 3.95 -23.75 -14.81
CA LEU A 367 5.39 -23.75 -14.57
C LEU A 367 6.11 -22.63 -15.35
N ALA A 368 5.76 -22.43 -16.62
CA ALA A 368 6.36 -21.38 -17.44
C ALA A 368 6.05 -19.97 -16.91
N LEU A 369 4.84 -19.76 -16.36
CA LEU A 369 4.45 -18.53 -15.67
C LEU A 369 5.32 -18.31 -14.43
N VAL A 370 5.44 -19.31 -13.56
CA VAL A 370 6.25 -19.24 -12.33
C VAL A 370 7.72 -18.96 -12.64
N LEU A 371 8.31 -19.67 -13.61
CA LEU A 371 9.69 -19.43 -14.03
C LEU A 371 9.90 -18.02 -14.60
N GLY A 372 8.88 -17.44 -15.24
CA GLY A 372 8.90 -16.06 -15.72
C GLY A 372 8.86 -14.99 -14.63
N ALA A 373 8.39 -15.33 -13.43
CA ALA A 373 8.32 -14.45 -12.27
C ALA A 373 9.57 -14.55 -11.34
N CYS A 374 10.46 -15.51 -11.57
CA CYS A 374 11.61 -15.80 -10.71
C CYS A 374 12.86 -14.96 -11.03
N GLN A 375 13.69 -14.65 -10.01
CA GLN A 375 15.00 -14.02 -10.23
C GLN A 375 16.04 -15.04 -10.75
N PRO A 376 17.05 -14.64 -11.58
CA PRO A 376 17.90 -15.59 -12.30
C PRO A 376 19.03 -16.19 -11.43
N ASP A 377 18.97 -17.52 -11.21
CA ASP A 377 19.97 -18.53 -11.65
C ASP A 377 20.03 -19.76 -10.71
N ALA A 378 19.83 -19.59 -9.39
CA ALA A 378 19.81 -20.73 -8.45
C ALA A 378 18.39 -21.30 -8.21
N MET A 379 17.38 -20.43 -8.11
CA MET A 379 16.02 -20.83 -7.71
C MET A 379 15.24 -21.53 -8.85
N SER A 380 15.37 -21.04 -10.08
CA SER A 380 14.69 -21.59 -11.26
C SER A 380 15.04 -23.07 -11.50
N SER A 381 16.27 -23.47 -11.14
CA SER A 381 16.70 -24.87 -11.22
C SER A 381 15.98 -25.75 -10.21
N ARG A 382 15.94 -25.30 -8.95
CA ARG A 382 15.28 -25.99 -7.84
C ARG A 382 13.79 -26.15 -8.10
N ILE A 383 13.12 -25.09 -8.55
CA ILE A 383 11.70 -25.11 -8.90
C ILE A 383 11.45 -26.11 -10.03
N SER A 384 12.21 -26.06 -11.12
CA SER A 384 12.01 -26.97 -12.26
C SER A 384 12.12 -28.45 -11.87
N GLY A 385 13.02 -28.78 -10.92
CA GLY A 385 13.20 -30.15 -10.42
C GLY A 385 12.18 -30.62 -9.38
N SER A 386 11.40 -29.70 -8.79
CA SER A 386 10.50 -29.99 -7.65
C SER A 386 9.08 -29.41 -7.79
N PHE A 387 8.76 -28.84 -8.96
CA PHE A 387 7.45 -28.27 -9.21
C PHE A 387 6.37 -29.35 -9.22
N PRO A 388 5.19 -29.09 -8.61
CA PRO A 388 4.10 -30.05 -8.50
C PRO A 388 3.74 -30.81 -9.79
N SER A 389 3.29 -32.05 -9.62
CA SER A 389 2.73 -32.86 -10.69
C SER A 389 1.37 -32.30 -11.15
N ALA A 390 0.93 -32.68 -12.36
CA ALA A 390 -0.39 -32.32 -12.86
C ALA A 390 -1.51 -32.82 -11.93
N ASP A 391 -1.38 -34.04 -11.37
CA ASP A 391 -2.36 -34.61 -10.43
C ASP A 391 -2.45 -33.82 -9.11
N LEU A 392 -1.32 -33.31 -8.60
CA LEU A 392 -1.33 -32.51 -7.38
C LEU A 392 -1.99 -31.15 -7.61
N LEU A 393 -1.65 -30.47 -8.71
CA LEU A 393 -2.32 -29.22 -9.10
C LEU A 393 -3.80 -29.43 -9.38
N ASP A 394 -4.17 -30.52 -10.04
CA ASP A 394 -5.57 -30.91 -10.28
C ASP A 394 -6.31 -31.10 -8.95
N THR A 395 -5.69 -31.73 -7.96
CA THR A 395 -6.27 -31.89 -6.62
C THR A 395 -6.51 -30.54 -5.94
N MET A 396 -5.51 -29.66 -5.90
CA MET A 396 -5.64 -28.31 -5.33
C MET A 396 -6.73 -27.52 -6.05
N LEU A 397 -6.76 -27.57 -7.37
CA LEU A 397 -7.76 -26.88 -8.17
C LEU A 397 -9.18 -27.37 -7.82
N HIS A 398 -9.37 -28.67 -7.62
CA HIS A 398 -10.67 -29.22 -7.19
C HIS A 398 -11.05 -28.83 -5.76
N VAL A 399 -10.08 -28.63 -4.85
CA VAL A 399 -10.35 -28.04 -3.53
C VAL A 399 -10.92 -26.63 -3.69
N PHE A 400 -10.33 -25.81 -4.56
CA PHE A 400 -10.86 -24.48 -4.88
C PHE A 400 -12.25 -24.57 -5.52
N LEU A 401 -12.45 -25.38 -6.56
CA LEU A 401 -13.74 -25.50 -7.24
C LEU A 401 -14.85 -25.95 -6.29
N ASN A 402 -14.56 -26.90 -5.39
CA ASN A 402 -15.53 -27.36 -4.40
C ASN A 402 -15.83 -26.25 -3.37
N SER A 403 -14.82 -25.50 -2.94
CA SER A 403 -15.05 -24.32 -2.10
C SER A 403 -15.91 -23.28 -2.83
N HIS A 404 -15.63 -23.02 -4.11
CA HIS A 404 -16.35 -22.06 -4.95
C HIS A 404 -17.82 -22.43 -5.15
N THR A 405 -18.13 -23.72 -5.41
CA THR A 405 -19.52 -24.19 -5.55
C THR A 405 -20.37 -24.00 -4.29
N ASN A 406 -19.73 -23.88 -3.13
CA ASN A 406 -20.40 -23.71 -1.85
C ASN A 406 -20.49 -22.23 -1.42
N GLN A 407 -19.98 -21.29 -2.23
CA GLN A 407 -20.12 -19.87 -1.97
C GLN A 407 -21.49 -19.36 -2.42
N VAL A 408 -21.98 -18.33 -1.73
CA VAL A 408 -23.24 -17.66 -2.10
C VAL A 408 -23.11 -16.90 -3.41
N SER A 409 -21.94 -16.33 -3.68
CA SER A 409 -21.63 -15.51 -4.85
C SER A 409 -20.86 -16.28 -5.93
N ASP A 410 -21.33 -17.47 -6.31
CA ASP A 410 -20.66 -18.27 -7.33
C ASP A 410 -20.84 -17.64 -8.74
N TYR A 411 -19.73 -17.40 -9.42
CA TYR A 411 -19.71 -16.76 -10.76
C TYR A 411 -19.11 -17.65 -11.87
N ILE A 412 -18.79 -18.91 -11.57
CA ILE A 412 -18.28 -19.88 -12.54
C ILE A 412 -19.43 -20.78 -12.99
N HIS A 413 -19.82 -20.67 -14.26
CA HIS A 413 -20.86 -21.52 -14.84
C HIS A 413 -20.30 -22.89 -15.24
N PHE A 414 -20.31 -23.83 -14.29
CA PHE A 414 -19.75 -25.18 -14.45
C PHE A 414 -20.23 -25.95 -15.70
N PRO A 415 -21.52 -25.92 -16.10
CA PRO A 415 -21.96 -26.65 -17.29
C PRO A 415 -21.26 -26.25 -18.59
N THR A 416 -20.81 -24.99 -18.69
CA THR A 416 -20.06 -24.48 -19.86
C THR A 416 -18.55 -24.37 -19.61
N PHE A 417 -18.11 -24.70 -18.39
CA PHE A 417 -16.73 -24.52 -17.98
C PHE A 417 -15.88 -25.66 -18.50
N LYS A 418 -14.73 -25.33 -19.09
CA LYS A 418 -13.75 -26.28 -19.60
C LYS A 418 -12.39 -25.99 -19.00
N LEU A 419 -11.86 -26.94 -18.26
CA LEU A 419 -10.69 -26.75 -17.41
C LEU A 419 -9.42 -26.48 -18.23
N ASN A 420 -9.14 -27.33 -19.22
CA ASN A 420 -7.91 -27.22 -20.01
C ASN A 420 -7.96 -26.11 -21.09
N GLU A 421 -9.10 -25.42 -21.24
CA GLU A 421 -9.22 -24.23 -22.11
C GLU A 421 -8.97 -22.91 -21.34
N GLN A 422 -8.75 -22.95 -20.03
CA GLN A 422 -8.47 -21.74 -19.23
C GLN A 422 -7.02 -21.26 -19.41
N GLU A 423 -6.81 -19.95 -19.23
CA GLU A 423 -5.47 -19.35 -19.27
C GLU A 423 -4.59 -19.88 -18.10
N PRO A 424 -3.26 -20.02 -18.29
CA PRO A 424 -2.35 -20.48 -17.23
C PRO A 424 -2.44 -19.66 -15.95
N GLU A 425 -2.65 -18.35 -16.06
CA GLU A 425 -2.86 -17.42 -14.94
C GLU A 425 -4.09 -17.81 -14.10
N TRP A 426 -5.18 -18.20 -14.76
CA TRP A 426 -6.42 -18.63 -14.10
C TRP A 426 -6.23 -19.96 -13.37
N ILE A 427 -5.58 -20.93 -14.04
CA ILE A 427 -5.29 -22.25 -13.45
C ILE A 427 -4.36 -22.10 -12.24
N ALA A 428 -3.33 -21.27 -12.37
CA ALA A 428 -2.42 -20.95 -11.28
C ALA A 428 -3.17 -20.32 -10.09
N GLY A 429 -4.07 -19.37 -10.35
CA GLY A 429 -4.86 -18.71 -9.32
C GLY A 429 -5.79 -19.68 -8.59
N ALA A 430 -6.51 -20.51 -9.33
CA ALA A 430 -7.38 -21.55 -8.77
C ALA A 430 -6.59 -22.57 -7.94
N ALA A 431 -5.43 -23.02 -8.43
CA ALA A 431 -4.54 -23.92 -7.69
C ALA A 431 -3.98 -23.26 -6.42
N ALA A 432 -3.59 -21.98 -6.48
CA ALA A 432 -3.11 -21.23 -5.32
C ALA A 432 -4.19 -21.10 -4.24
N ALA A 433 -5.41 -20.68 -4.62
CA ALA A 433 -6.55 -20.59 -3.71
C ALA A 433 -6.88 -21.95 -3.08
N GLY A 434 -6.84 -23.02 -3.88
CA GLY A 434 -7.06 -24.38 -3.41
C GLY A 434 -6.00 -24.87 -2.43
N ALA A 435 -4.73 -24.57 -2.70
CA ALA A 435 -3.61 -24.94 -1.84
C ALA A 435 -3.68 -24.26 -0.46
N VAL A 436 -4.07 -22.99 -0.40
CA VAL A 436 -4.28 -22.24 0.85
C VAL A 436 -5.42 -22.81 1.70
N LEU A 437 -6.42 -23.43 1.07
CA LEU A 437 -7.53 -24.09 1.77
C LEU A 437 -7.18 -25.48 2.33
N THR A 438 -6.01 -26.03 2.01
CA THR A 438 -5.58 -27.34 2.53
C THR A 438 -5.14 -27.23 4.00
N PRO A 439 -5.25 -28.30 4.79
CA PRO A 439 -4.76 -28.31 6.18
C PRO A 439 -3.22 -28.36 6.27
N ILE A 440 -2.51 -28.60 5.17
CA ILE A 440 -1.06 -28.84 5.15
C ILE A 440 -0.30 -27.50 5.03
N PRO A 441 0.49 -27.09 6.03
CA PRO A 441 1.16 -25.78 6.03
C PRO A 441 2.08 -25.54 4.83
N THR A 442 2.84 -26.55 4.39
CA THR A 442 3.75 -26.42 3.22
C THR A 442 3.00 -26.14 1.93
N LEU A 443 1.81 -26.71 1.76
CA LEU A 443 0.95 -26.43 0.61
C LEU A 443 0.31 -25.05 0.69
N ARG A 444 -0.06 -24.57 1.89
CA ARG A 444 -0.51 -23.18 2.08
C ARG A 444 0.59 -22.19 1.66
N LYS A 445 1.84 -22.42 2.09
CA LYS A 445 3.01 -21.61 1.69
C LYS A 445 3.26 -21.66 0.19
N PHE A 446 3.16 -22.84 -0.44
CA PHE A 446 3.21 -22.97 -1.90
C PHE A 446 2.12 -22.14 -2.59
N GLY A 447 0.88 -22.21 -2.09
CA GLY A 447 -0.25 -21.43 -2.60
C GLY A 447 0.00 -19.93 -2.56
N TYR A 448 0.51 -19.41 -1.45
CA TYR A 448 0.88 -18.01 -1.32
C TYR A 448 2.03 -17.59 -2.25
N ALA A 449 3.05 -18.43 -2.41
CA ALA A 449 4.14 -18.17 -3.35
C ALA A 449 3.66 -18.17 -4.81
N LEU A 450 2.75 -19.07 -5.17
CA LEU A 450 2.12 -19.11 -6.49
C LEU A 450 1.25 -17.88 -6.74
N GLN A 451 0.51 -17.43 -5.72
CA GLN A 451 -0.29 -16.19 -5.77
C GLN A 451 0.58 -14.95 -6.02
N GLU A 452 1.75 -14.83 -5.38
CA GLU A 452 2.70 -13.75 -5.62
C GLU A 452 3.28 -13.79 -7.05
N ALA A 453 3.60 -14.98 -7.56
CA ALA A 453 4.10 -15.15 -8.92
C ALA A 453 3.08 -14.63 -9.95
N ILE A 454 1.79 -14.92 -9.77
CA ILE A 454 0.71 -14.40 -10.62
C ILE A 454 0.64 -12.88 -10.53
N ARG A 455 0.69 -12.31 -9.32
CA ARG A 455 0.63 -10.86 -9.09
C ARG A 455 1.75 -10.10 -9.83
N ILE A 456 2.95 -10.67 -9.92
CA ILE A 456 4.09 -10.09 -10.66
C ILE A 456 3.87 -10.16 -12.18
N VAL A 457 3.29 -11.24 -12.68
CA VAL A 457 3.15 -11.49 -14.13
C VAL A 457 1.97 -10.72 -14.75
N MET A 458 0.87 -10.54 -14.01
CA MET A 458 -0.37 -9.96 -14.54
C MET A 458 -0.19 -8.55 -15.16
N PRO A 459 0.50 -7.57 -14.54
CA PRO A 459 0.69 -6.26 -15.16
C PRO A 459 1.37 -6.36 -16.51
N LYS A 460 2.44 -7.15 -16.61
CA LYS A 460 3.16 -7.39 -17.86
C LYS A 460 2.26 -8.02 -18.92
N ARG A 461 1.37 -8.93 -18.54
CA ARG A 461 0.40 -9.57 -19.46
C ARG A 461 -0.55 -8.56 -20.10
N PHE A 462 -1.02 -7.57 -19.34
CA PHE A 462 -1.87 -6.51 -19.88
C PHE A 462 -1.10 -5.56 -20.79
N GLU A 463 0.10 -5.13 -20.39
CA GLU A 463 0.93 -4.22 -21.17
C GLU A 463 1.44 -4.84 -22.49
N GLU A 464 1.67 -6.16 -22.53
CA GLU A 464 2.06 -6.87 -23.76
C GLU A 464 0.91 -6.95 -24.78
N ASN A 465 -0.34 -7.03 -24.31
CA ASN A 465 -1.53 -7.03 -25.17
C ASN A 465 -2.74 -6.43 -24.44
N ASN A 466 -3.07 -5.18 -24.74
CA ASN A 466 -4.19 -4.47 -24.10
C ASN A 466 -5.57 -5.10 -24.38
N GLU A 467 -5.73 -5.93 -25.43
CA GLU A 467 -6.97 -6.68 -25.68
C GLU A 467 -7.26 -7.67 -24.55
N SER A 468 -6.24 -8.10 -23.83
CA SER A 468 -6.36 -9.02 -22.69
C SER A 468 -7.23 -8.47 -21.55
N ILE A 469 -7.44 -7.15 -21.48
CA ILE A 469 -8.39 -6.50 -20.54
C ILE A 469 -9.83 -6.96 -20.81
N LEU A 470 -10.16 -7.40 -22.02
CA LEU A 470 -11.49 -7.91 -22.36
C LEU A 470 -11.67 -9.40 -21.99
N ASN A 471 -10.58 -10.09 -21.66
CA ASN A 471 -10.62 -11.50 -21.30
C ASN A 471 -11.06 -11.68 -19.85
N ILE A 472 -12.30 -12.16 -19.67
CA ILE A 472 -12.88 -12.43 -18.35
C ILE A 472 -12.05 -13.41 -17.53
N GLY A 473 -11.38 -14.40 -18.15
CA GLY A 473 -10.54 -15.38 -17.48
C GLY A 473 -9.32 -14.74 -16.80
N LEU A 474 -8.72 -13.73 -17.43
CA LEU A 474 -7.61 -12.98 -16.83
C LEU A 474 -8.08 -12.07 -15.70
N ILE A 475 -9.25 -11.45 -15.83
CA ILE A 475 -9.83 -10.65 -14.73
C ILE A 475 -10.20 -11.57 -13.55
N HIS A 476 -10.78 -12.75 -13.82
CA HIS A 476 -11.01 -13.78 -12.80
C HIS A 476 -9.70 -14.19 -12.11
N ALA A 477 -8.60 -14.36 -12.85
CA ALA A 477 -7.31 -14.72 -12.27
C ALA A 477 -6.78 -13.68 -11.26
N ILE A 478 -6.94 -12.38 -11.57
CA ILE A 478 -6.62 -11.30 -10.62
C ILE A 478 -7.47 -11.43 -9.37
N VAL A 479 -8.79 -11.58 -9.54
CA VAL A 479 -9.73 -11.61 -8.41
C VAL A 479 -9.51 -12.82 -7.52
N ILE A 480 -9.31 -14.01 -8.09
CA ILE A 480 -8.96 -15.21 -7.31
C ILE A 480 -7.66 -14.99 -6.51
N GLY A 481 -6.65 -14.36 -7.12
CA GLY A 481 -5.41 -14.01 -6.43
C GLY A 481 -5.59 -12.97 -5.33
N GLN A 482 -6.50 -12.01 -5.50
CA GLN A 482 -6.87 -11.01 -4.49
C GLN A 482 -7.65 -11.64 -3.35
N ASP A 483 -8.65 -12.47 -3.61
CA ASP A 483 -9.46 -13.15 -2.59
C ASP A 483 -8.61 -14.08 -1.72
N THR A 484 -7.61 -14.72 -2.33
CA THR A 484 -6.62 -15.54 -1.62
C THR A 484 -5.76 -14.71 -0.66
N GLY A 485 -5.46 -13.45 -1.02
CA GLY A 485 -4.68 -12.53 -0.19
C GLY A 485 -5.51 -11.81 0.89
N LEU A 486 -6.73 -11.39 0.56
CA LEU A 486 -7.59 -10.53 1.39
C LEU A 486 -7.94 -11.17 2.75
N TRP A 487 -8.07 -12.49 2.79
CA TRP A 487 -8.39 -13.24 4.01
C TRP A 487 -7.26 -14.20 4.42
N SER A 488 -6.02 -13.88 4.03
CA SER A 488 -4.85 -14.75 4.24
C SER A 488 -4.40 -14.84 5.71
N GLY A 489 -4.73 -13.85 6.54
CA GLY A 489 -4.16 -13.72 7.89
C GLY A 489 -2.68 -13.30 7.89
N ASN A 490 -2.17 -12.79 6.77
CA ASN A 490 -0.85 -12.17 6.64
C ASN A 490 -1.01 -10.68 6.30
N ARG A 491 -0.44 -9.77 7.11
CA ARG A 491 -0.67 -8.32 6.98
C ARG A 491 -0.26 -7.79 5.62
N ARG A 492 0.97 -8.11 5.19
CA ARG A 492 1.50 -7.68 3.89
C ARG A 492 0.59 -8.10 2.74
N LYS A 493 0.11 -9.35 2.74
CA LYS A 493 -0.77 -9.85 1.67
C LYS A 493 -2.16 -9.24 1.71
N MET A 494 -2.73 -9.06 2.90
CA MET A 494 -4.04 -8.44 3.08
C MET A 494 -4.00 -6.98 2.59
N GLU A 495 -3.02 -6.20 3.02
CA GLU A 495 -2.84 -4.79 2.64
C GLU A 495 -2.56 -4.64 1.13
N ILE A 496 -1.66 -5.46 0.58
CA ILE A 496 -1.40 -5.47 -0.88
C ILE A 496 -2.65 -5.89 -1.64
N ALA A 497 -3.40 -6.89 -1.20
CA ALA A 497 -4.63 -7.31 -1.88
C ALA A 497 -5.64 -6.16 -1.91
N GLU A 498 -5.89 -5.51 -0.77
CA GLU A 498 -6.74 -4.32 -0.61
C GLU A 498 -6.32 -3.20 -1.57
N CYS A 499 -5.02 -2.88 -1.65
CA CYS A 499 -4.51 -1.84 -2.55
C CYS A 499 -4.86 -2.06 -4.04
N HIS A 500 -4.98 -3.32 -4.47
CA HIS A 500 -5.23 -3.67 -5.87
C HIS A 500 -6.71 -3.96 -6.17
N VAL A 501 -7.62 -3.91 -5.17
CA VAL A 501 -9.04 -4.26 -5.32
C VAL A 501 -9.76 -3.44 -6.39
N ASN A 502 -9.35 -2.18 -6.58
CA ASN A 502 -9.98 -1.26 -7.54
C ASN A 502 -9.67 -1.59 -9.02
N ILE A 503 -8.59 -2.32 -9.32
CA ILE A 503 -8.18 -2.63 -10.70
C ILE A 503 -9.29 -3.36 -11.48
N PRO A 504 -9.76 -4.54 -11.07
CA PRO A 504 -10.82 -5.26 -11.80
C PRO A 504 -12.15 -4.49 -11.79
N THR A 505 -12.46 -3.79 -10.69
CA THR A 505 -13.66 -2.93 -10.58
C THR A 505 -13.65 -1.83 -11.63
N THR A 506 -12.54 -1.13 -11.78
CA THR A 506 -12.36 -0.05 -12.76
C THR A 506 -12.41 -0.58 -14.19
N MET A 507 -11.77 -1.72 -14.47
CA MET A 507 -11.85 -2.38 -15.78
C MET A 507 -13.31 -2.65 -16.20
N MET A 508 -14.13 -3.17 -15.28
CA MET A 508 -15.55 -3.43 -15.53
C MET A 508 -16.39 -2.16 -15.65
N ARG A 509 -16.11 -1.14 -14.81
CA ARG A 509 -16.79 0.16 -14.83
C ARG A 509 -16.66 0.84 -16.19
N TYR A 510 -15.44 0.91 -16.75
CA TYR A 510 -15.16 1.47 -18.08
C TYR A 510 -15.77 0.67 -19.25
N ARG A 511 -16.32 -0.52 -18.98
CA ARG A 511 -17.01 -1.36 -19.96
C ARG A 511 -18.51 -1.41 -19.73
N GLY A 512 -19.04 -0.54 -18.87
CA GLY A 512 -20.48 -0.42 -18.61
C GLY A 512 -21.08 -1.67 -17.95
N LYS A 513 -20.28 -2.53 -17.31
CA LYS A 513 -20.77 -3.79 -16.73
C LYS A 513 -21.72 -3.60 -15.55
N PHE A 514 -21.82 -2.39 -14.99
CA PHE A 514 -22.76 -2.05 -13.91
C PHE A 514 -24.09 -1.51 -14.44
N GLN A 515 -24.17 -1.24 -15.74
CA GLN A 515 -25.32 -0.58 -16.36
C GLN A 515 -26.39 -1.57 -16.78
N ARG A 516 -27.65 -1.17 -16.64
CA ARG A 516 -28.82 -1.94 -17.09
C ARG A 516 -28.82 -2.25 -18.59
N SER A 517 -28.25 -1.38 -19.42
CA SER A 517 -28.17 -1.51 -20.89
C SER A 517 -27.39 -2.75 -21.34
N THR A 518 -26.37 -3.14 -20.57
CA THR A 518 -25.50 -4.30 -20.83
C THR A 518 -26.21 -5.64 -20.71
N TYR A 519 -27.36 -5.68 -20.02
CA TYR A 519 -28.12 -6.91 -19.75
C TYR A 519 -29.55 -6.81 -20.31
N PRO A 520 -29.72 -6.88 -21.64
CA PRO A 520 -31.05 -6.92 -22.26
C PRO A 520 -31.78 -8.23 -21.94
N MET A 521 -33.11 -8.15 -21.90
CA MET A 521 -33.95 -9.35 -21.80
C MET A 521 -33.92 -10.09 -23.14
N LEU A 522 -33.75 -11.41 -23.11
CA LEU A 522 -33.71 -12.25 -24.31
C LEU A 522 -35.13 -12.71 -24.67
N SER A 523 -35.46 -12.67 -25.96
CA SER A 523 -36.71 -13.25 -26.48
C SER A 523 -36.53 -14.75 -26.73
N VAL A 524 -36.91 -15.56 -25.75
CA VAL A 524 -36.94 -17.03 -25.85
C VAL A 524 -38.36 -17.47 -26.15
N THR A 525 -38.55 -18.26 -27.22
CA THR A 525 -39.84 -18.78 -27.65
C THR A 525 -39.85 -20.30 -27.65
N ALA A 526 -41.03 -20.91 -27.59
CA ALA A 526 -41.17 -22.37 -27.64
C ALA A 526 -40.55 -22.96 -28.93
N ALA A 527 -40.58 -22.21 -30.03
CA ALA A 527 -40.05 -22.58 -31.35
C ALA A 527 -38.51 -22.55 -31.46
N ASP A 528 -37.80 -22.02 -30.47
CA ASP A 528 -36.33 -21.99 -30.49
C ASP A 528 -35.77 -23.41 -30.33
N GLU A 529 -35.04 -23.89 -31.34
CA GLU A 529 -34.41 -25.22 -31.37
C GLU A 529 -33.01 -25.18 -32.02
N GLY A 530 -32.26 -26.28 -31.84
CA GLY A 530 -30.95 -26.48 -32.47
C GLY A 530 -29.92 -25.40 -32.12
N ALA A 531 -29.20 -24.91 -33.13
CA ALA A 531 -28.10 -23.96 -32.97
C ALA A 531 -28.55 -22.58 -32.47
N ASN A 532 -29.77 -22.15 -32.83
CA ASN A 532 -30.32 -20.86 -32.36
C ASN A 532 -30.51 -20.89 -30.84
N LEU A 533 -31.10 -21.97 -30.32
CA LEU A 533 -31.30 -22.13 -28.89
C LEU A 533 -29.96 -22.18 -28.12
N GLU A 534 -28.98 -22.91 -28.65
CA GLU A 534 -27.63 -22.99 -28.09
C GLU A 534 -26.95 -21.61 -28.05
N GLN A 535 -27.09 -20.81 -29.12
CA GLN A 535 -26.54 -19.46 -29.18
C GLN A 535 -27.20 -18.54 -28.14
N LYS A 536 -28.54 -18.56 -28.04
CA LYS A 536 -29.27 -17.77 -27.03
C LYS A 536 -28.87 -18.14 -25.60
N TRP A 537 -28.76 -19.43 -25.30
CA TRP A 537 -28.29 -19.90 -24.00
C TRP A 537 -26.86 -19.43 -23.71
N ARG A 538 -25.93 -19.54 -24.66
CA ARG A 538 -24.56 -19.05 -24.48
C ARG A 538 -24.48 -17.55 -24.26
N THR A 539 -25.25 -16.75 -25.01
CA THR A 539 -25.34 -15.30 -24.82
C THR A 539 -25.92 -14.98 -23.44
N TRP A 540 -26.94 -15.70 -22.98
CA TRP A 540 -27.47 -15.57 -21.63
C TRP A 540 -26.44 -15.89 -20.56
N VAL A 541 -25.74 -17.02 -20.70
CA VAL A 541 -24.69 -17.45 -19.76
C VAL A 541 -23.57 -16.42 -19.68
N ASP A 542 -23.15 -15.82 -20.79
CA ASP A 542 -22.11 -14.78 -20.79
C ASP A 542 -22.56 -13.54 -20.01
N MET A 543 -23.79 -13.07 -20.23
CA MET A 543 -24.38 -11.98 -19.47
C MET A 543 -24.51 -12.32 -17.98
N GLU A 544 -24.98 -13.51 -17.63
CA GLU A 544 -25.17 -13.95 -16.25
C GLU A 544 -23.82 -14.11 -15.51
N LYS A 545 -22.78 -14.59 -16.19
CA LYS A 545 -21.40 -14.66 -15.68
C LYS A 545 -20.91 -13.28 -15.25
N TRP A 546 -21.01 -12.28 -16.13
CA TRP A 546 -20.62 -10.90 -15.80
C TRP A 546 -21.44 -10.33 -14.65
N LYS A 547 -22.75 -10.53 -14.67
CA LYS A 547 -23.64 -10.03 -13.61
C LYS A 547 -23.27 -10.62 -12.24
N ARG A 548 -23.13 -11.95 -12.13
CA ARG A 548 -22.73 -12.63 -10.90
C ARG A 548 -21.33 -12.20 -10.44
N PHE A 549 -20.41 -12.01 -11.38
CA PHE A 549 -19.06 -11.55 -11.07
C PHE A 549 -19.01 -10.11 -10.55
N VAL A 550 -19.80 -9.18 -11.12
CA VAL A 550 -19.96 -7.82 -10.59
C VAL A 550 -20.46 -7.85 -9.15
N PHE A 551 -21.49 -8.64 -8.86
CA PHE A 551 -22.01 -8.74 -7.50
C PHE A 551 -21.03 -9.43 -6.55
N HIS A 552 -20.26 -10.41 -7.00
CA HIS A 552 -19.19 -10.99 -6.20
C HIS A 552 -18.16 -9.93 -5.79
N LEU A 553 -17.74 -9.05 -6.71
CA LEU A 553 -16.84 -7.93 -6.35
C LEU A 553 -17.48 -6.92 -5.41
N PHE A 554 -18.77 -6.63 -5.59
CA PHE A 554 -19.52 -5.76 -4.70
C PHE A 554 -19.57 -6.34 -3.28
N LEU A 555 -19.84 -7.65 -3.16
CA LEU A 555 -19.87 -8.33 -1.89
C LEU A 555 -18.49 -8.30 -1.21
N ARG A 556 -17.41 -8.56 -1.96
CA ARG A 556 -16.06 -8.53 -1.37
C ARG A 556 -15.67 -7.12 -0.89
N ASP A 557 -16.01 -6.09 -1.67
CA ASP A 557 -15.71 -4.69 -1.38
C ASP A 557 -16.47 -4.19 -0.14
N SER A 558 -17.76 -4.53 -0.03
CA SER A 558 -18.54 -4.22 1.17
C SER A 558 -18.06 -4.97 2.40
N GLN A 559 -17.65 -6.24 2.28
CA GLN A 559 -17.10 -7.01 3.40
C GLN A 559 -15.79 -6.40 3.90
N GLN A 560 -14.89 -6.03 2.98
CA GLN A 560 -13.63 -5.36 3.31
C GLN A 560 -13.88 -4.01 3.97
N SER A 561 -14.77 -3.18 3.41
CA SER A 561 -15.19 -1.90 4.00
C SER A 561 -15.73 -2.09 5.43
N MET A 562 -16.48 -3.16 5.70
CA MET A 562 -17.01 -3.45 7.03
C MET A 562 -15.96 -3.92 8.03
N THR A 563 -14.92 -4.57 7.54
CA THR A 563 -13.80 -5.03 8.36
C THR A 563 -12.82 -3.89 8.68
N ALA A 564 -12.41 -3.12 7.67
CA ALA A 564 -11.44 -2.04 7.82
C ALA A 564 -12.09 -0.70 8.25
N LEU A 565 -13.43 -0.61 8.22
CA LEU A 565 -14.20 0.61 8.45
C LEU A 565 -13.83 1.74 7.46
N THR A 566 -13.45 1.36 6.24
CA THR A 566 -13.06 2.25 5.14
C THR A 566 -14.20 2.44 4.14
N ASN A 567 -14.13 3.48 3.31
CA ASN A 567 -15.12 3.68 2.25
C ASN A 567 -14.99 2.61 1.16
N PRO A 568 -16.10 2.02 0.68
CA PRO A 568 -16.10 1.04 -0.40
C PRO A 568 -15.67 1.69 -1.74
N VAL A 569 -15.12 0.88 -2.64
CA VAL A 569 -14.75 1.29 -4.01
C VAL A 569 -15.96 1.33 -4.95
N MET A 570 -16.97 0.50 -4.69
CA MET A 570 -18.19 0.38 -5.48
C MET A 570 -19.35 1.06 -4.76
N SER A 571 -20.09 1.91 -5.47
CA SER A 571 -21.31 2.51 -4.94
C SER A 571 -22.53 1.64 -5.22
N TYR A 572 -23.46 1.53 -4.27
CA TYR A 572 -24.76 0.88 -4.53
C TYR A 572 -25.57 1.62 -5.62
N ALA A 573 -25.33 2.92 -5.82
CA ALA A 573 -26.07 3.75 -6.76
C ALA A 573 -25.63 3.55 -8.22
N GLU A 574 -24.40 3.12 -8.48
CA GLU A 574 -23.93 2.80 -9.85
C GLU A 574 -24.42 1.42 -10.34
N LEU A 575 -24.88 0.55 -9.42
CA LEU A 575 -25.34 -0.81 -9.71
C LEU A 575 -26.79 -0.84 -10.22
N THR A 576 -26.97 -0.40 -11.47
CA THR A 576 -28.28 -0.39 -12.15
C THR A 576 -28.61 -1.70 -12.89
N LEU A 577 -27.69 -2.66 -12.90
CA LEU A 577 -27.88 -4.00 -13.45
C LEU A 577 -28.97 -4.79 -12.69
N PRO A 578 -29.70 -5.70 -13.37
CA PRO A 578 -30.71 -6.53 -12.71
C PRO A 578 -30.05 -7.50 -11.71
N LEU A 579 -30.82 -7.99 -10.74
CA LEU A 579 -30.37 -9.01 -9.79
C LEU A 579 -30.08 -10.37 -10.45
N PRO A 580 -29.27 -11.24 -9.82
CA PRO A 580 -28.91 -12.55 -10.35
C PRO A 580 -30.12 -13.45 -10.57
N ALA A 581 -30.10 -14.19 -11.69
CA ALA A 581 -31.17 -15.11 -12.05
C ALA A 581 -31.10 -16.40 -11.22
N SER A 582 -32.24 -17.09 -11.11
CA SER A 582 -32.39 -18.29 -10.27
C SER A 582 -31.32 -19.36 -10.49
N LYS A 583 -30.98 -20.08 -9.41
CA LYS A 583 -30.01 -21.19 -9.43
C LYS A 583 -30.39 -22.30 -10.42
N GLU A 584 -31.68 -22.55 -10.67
CA GLU A 584 -32.11 -23.54 -11.68
C GLU A 584 -31.66 -23.14 -13.09
N LEU A 585 -31.79 -21.86 -13.46
CA LEU A 585 -31.29 -21.35 -14.73
C LEU A 585 -29.77 -21.38 -14.80
N TRP A 586 -29.11 -21.01 -13.70
CA TRP A 586 -27.65 -20.97 -13.60
C TRP A 586 -26.98 -22.35 -13.62
N TYR A 587 -27.64 -23.40 -13.14
CA TYR A 587 -27.09 -24.76 -13.16
C TYR A 587 -27.70 -25.65 -14.26
N ALA A 588 -28.45 -25.07 -15.21
CA ALA A 588 -28.97 -25.78 -16.35
C ALA A 588 -27.83 -26.41 -17.16
N LYS A 589 -27.90 -27.73 -17.40
CA LYS A 589 -26.82 -28.49 -18.06
C LYS A 589 -26.83 -28.36 -19.58
N THR A 590 -28.01 -28.15 -20.15
CA THR A 590 -28.20 -28.05 -21.59
C THR A 590 -29.07 -26.84 -21.94
N ALA A 591 -28.95 -26.35 -23.19
CA ALA A 591 -29.79 -25.27 -23.69
C ALA A 591 -31.29 -25.60 -23.64
N ARG A 592 -31.66 -26.89 -23.75
CA ARG A 592 -33.04 -27.37 -23.62
C ARG A 592 -33.56 -27.24 -22.19
N ASP A 593 -32.78 -27.70 -21.22
CA ASP A 593 -33.13 -27.58 -19.80
C ASP A 593 -33.28 -26.11 -19.41
N TRP A 594 -32.35 -25.27 -19.88
CA TRP A 594 -32.40 -23.83 -19.71
C TRP A 594 -33.66 -23.22 -20.33
N LYS A 595 -34.03 -23.58 -21.58
CA LYS A 595 -35.27 -23.12 -22.23
C LYS A 595 -36.50 -23.46 -21.40
N HIS A 596 -36.61 -24.72 -20.96
CA HIS A 596 -37.75 -25.18 -20.18
C HIS A 596 -37.89 -24.44 -18.85
N ALA A 597 -36.77 -24.22 -18.15
CA ALA A 597 -36.77 -23.43 -16.91
C ALA A 597 -37.05 -21.94 -17.17
N TYR A 598 -36.52 -21.38 -18.26
CA TYR A 598 -36.68 -19.97 -18.63
C TYR A 598 -38.13 -19.64 -18.94
N LEU A 599 -38.75 -20.42 -19.85
CA LEU A 599 -40.15 -20.23 -20.21
C LEU A 599 -41.07 -20.37 -18.99
N ARG A 600 -40.83 -21.37 -18.13
CA ARG A 600 -41.66 -21.60 -16.93
C ARG A 600 -41.60 -20.45 -15.92
N ARG A 601 -40.44 -19.80 -15.78
CA ARG A 601 -40.18 -18.77 -14.75
C ARG A 601 -40.36 -17.35 -15.26
N GLU A 602 -40.33 -17.13 -16.57
CA GLU A 602 -40.53 -15.82 -17.20
C GLU A 602 -41.93 -15.67 -17.81
N ASP A 603 -42.77 -16.72 -17.77
CA ASP A 603 -44.12 -16.70 -18.33
C ASP A 603 -44.97 -15.57 -17.72
N GLY A 604 -45.52 -14.70 -18.56
CA GLY A 604 -46.33 -13.55 -18.15
C GLY A 604 -45.55 -12.31 -17.66
N HIS A 605 -44.22 -12.35 -17.53
CA HIS A 605 -43.42 -11.20 -17.08
C HIS A 605 -42.84 -10.39 -18.24
N VAL A 606 -43.39 -9.19 -18.49
CA VAL A 606 -42.90 -8.26 -19.53
C VAL A 606 -41.78 -7.34 -19.00
N LYS A 607 -41.63 -7.25 -17.68
CA LYS A 607 -40.65 -6.36 -17.01
C LYS A 607 -39.38 -7.14 -16.64
N ARG A 608 -38.23 -6.46 -16.78
CA ARG A 608 -36.93 -6.98 -16.33
C ARG A 608 -36.92 -7.18 -14.81
N ALA A 609 -36.08 -8.10 -14.34
CA ALA A 609 -35.81 -8.27 -12.92
C ALA A 609 -35.36 -6.94 -12.25
N PRO A 610 -35.71 -6.74 -10.96
CA PRO A 610 -35.35 -5.53 -10.22
C PRO A 610 -33.83 -5.40 -10.04
N SER A 611 -33.36 -4.17 -9.85
CA SER A 611 -32.00 -3.82 -9.44
C SER A 611 -31.92 -3.57 -7.93
N VAL A 612 -30.70 -3.37 -7.39
CA VAL A 612 -30.52 -3.03 -5.97
C VAL A 612 -31.25 -1.73 -5.60
N GLY A 613 -31.18 -0.72 -6.47
CA GLY A 613 -31.89 0.54 -6.27
C GLY A 613 -33.41 0.41 -6.28
N ASP A 614 -33.96 -0.55 -7.02
CA ASP A 614 -35.40 -0.84 -7.00
C ASP A 614 -35.80 -1.47 -5.66
N LEU A 615 -34.98 -2.36 -5.10
CA LEU A 615 -35.24 -2.97 -3.78
C LEU A 615 -35.22 -1.96 -2.63
N PHE A 616 -34.38 -0.91 -2.71
CA PHE A 616 -34.41 0.17 -1.71
C PHE A 616 -35.70 0.99 -1.73
N ARG A 617 -36.39 1.03 -2.88
CA ARG A 617 -37.68 1.72 -2.99
C ARG A 617 -38.82 0.83 -2.53
N ASP A 618 -38.78 -0.45 -2.88
CA ASP A 618 -39.79 -1.43 -2.51
C ASP A 618 -39.19 -2.83 -2.37
N LEU A 619 -39.09 -3.27 -1.11
CA LEU A 619 -38.59 -4.60 -0.80
C LEU A 619 -39.53 -5.72 -1.26
N ASN A 620 -40.83 -5.44 -1.44
CA ASN A 620 -41.80 -6.46 -1.89
C ASN A 620 -41.44 -7.00 -3.28
N LEU A 621 -40.74 -6.22 -4.10
CA LEU A 621 -40.21 -6.66 -5.39
C LEU A 621 -39.31 -7.90 -5.27
N LEU A 622 -38.61 -8.08 -4.14
CA LEU A 622 -37.83 -9.30 -3.88
C LEU A 622 -38.74 -10.52 -3.69
N ALA A 623 -39.85 -10.36 -2.96
CA ALA A 623 -40.83 -11.43 -2.73
C ALA A 623 -41.61 -11.77 -4.01
N GLU A 624 -42.04 -10.76 -4.77
CA GLU A 624 -42.74 -10.92 -6.04
C GLU A 624 -41.89 -11.68 -7.09
N ASN A 625 -40.59 -11.36 -7.14
CA ASN A 625 -39.65 -11.95 -8.11
C ASN A 625 -38.90 -13.19 -7.56
N ARG A 626 -39.29 -13.71 -6.39
CA ARG A 626 -38.60 -14.82 -5.71
C ARG A 626 -38.43 -16.06 -6.61
N HIS A 627 -39.43 -16.34 -7.47
CA HIS A 627 -39.42 -17.49 -8.37
C HIS A 627 -38.48 -17.33 -9.58
N ARG A 628 -37.92 -16.15 -9.87
CA ARG A 628 -37.00 -15.95 -11.01
C ARG A 628 -35.59 -15.50 -10.60
N LEU A 629 -35.41 -15.11 -9.35
CA LEU A 629 -34.14 -14.64 -8.78
C LEU A 629 -33.38 -15.74 -8.04
N ASP A 630 -32.06 -15.57 -7.94
CA ASP A 630 -31.26 -16.23 -6.91
C ASP A 630 -31.51 -15.51 -5.59
N VAL A 631 -32.46 -16.02 -4.80
CA VAL A 631 -32.96 -15.36 -3.60
C VAL A 631 -31.86 -15.16 -2.56
N GLN A 632 -31.01 -16.16 -2.37
CA GLN A 632 -29.93 -16.11 -1.38
C GLN A 632 -28.89 -15.05 -1.76
N LEU A 633 -28.42 -15.07 -3.01
CA LEU A 633 -27.45 -14.07 -3.49
C LEU A 633 -28.06 -12.67 -3.53
N SER A 634 -29.31 -12.53 -3.96
CA SER A 634 -30.03 -11.24 -3.98
C SER A 634 -30.21 -10.66 -2.57
N ALA A 635 -30.53 -11.50 -1.59
CA ALA A 635 -30.60 -11.13 -0.17
C ALA A 635 -29.24 -10.67 0.36
N ALA A 636 -28.15 -11.40 0.04
CA ALA A 636 -26.80 -11.00 0.42
C ALA A 636 -26.40 -9.66 -0.20
N ILE A 637 -26.70 -9.42 -1.48
CA ILE A 637 -26.48 -8.13 -2.16
C ILE A 637 -27.23 -7.00 -1.46
N TYR A 638 -28.51 -7.20 -1.15
CA TYR A 638 -29.33 -6.20 -0.48
C TYR A 638 -28.76 -5.84 0.90
N LEU A 639 -28.48 -6.83 1.74
CA LEU A 639 -27.90 -6.61 3.08
C LEU A 639 -26.55 -5.89 3.01
N GLN A 640 -25.67 -6.29 2.10
CA GLN A 640 -24.38 -5.63 1.96
C GLN A 640 -24.51 -4.20 1.44
N ALA A 641 -25.50 -3.90 0.59
CA ALA A 641 -25.79 -2.53 0.20
C ALA A 641 -26.23 -1.64 1.38
N TYR A 642 -26.87 -2.21 2.42
CA TYR A 642 -27.17 -1.47 3.65
C TYR A 642 -25.93 -1.11 4.46
N TRP A 643 -24.86 -1.90 4.41
CA TRP A 643 -23.60 -1.52 5.07
C TRP A 643 -23.12 -0.15 4.59
N LEU A 644 -23.19 0.10 3.28
CA LEU A 644 -22.78 1.37 2.70
C LEU A 644 -23.64 2.54 3.21
N LEU A 645 -24.96 2.34 3.31
CA LEU A 645 -25.87 3.33 3.90
C LEU A 645 -25.61 3.57 5.40
N ILE A 646 -25.26 2.51 6.13
CA ILE A 646 -24.88 2.58 7.55
C ILE A 646 -23.55 3.32 7.71
N LEU A 647 -22.57 3.07 6.84
CA LEU A 647 -21.29 3.75 6.86
C LEU A 647 -21.45 5.25 6.56
N GLU A 648 -22.28 5.62 5.58
CA GLU A 648 -22.65 7.02 5.32
C GLU A 648 -23.24 7.69 6.58
N TYR A 649 -24.21 7.04 7.23
CA TYR A 649 -24.79 7.50 8.49
C TYR A 649 -23.70 7.67 9.58
N ARG A 650 -22.79 6.71 9.72
CA ARG A 650 -21.72 6.74 10.73
C ARG A 650 -20.69 7.83 10.45
N ASN A 651 -20.33 8.04 9.19
CA ASN A 651 -19.43 9.12 8.77
C ASN A 651 -20.02 10.49 9.12
N LEU A 652 -21.33 10.66 8.92
CA LEU A 652 -22.04 11.87 9.35
C LEU A 652 -22.01 12.01 10.87
N CYS A 653 -22.36 10.96 11.62
CA CYS A 653 -22.27 10.97 13.09
C CYS A 653 -20.87 11.32 13.60
N SER A 654 -19.81 10.81 12.97
CA SER A 654 -18.42 11.15 13.31
C SER A 654 -18.11 12.62 13.02
N SER A 655 -18.52 13.13 11.85
CA SER A 655 -18.31 14.52 11.44
C SER A 655 -18.99 15.52 12.37
N TYR A 656 -20.22 15.21 12.80
CA TYR A 656 -20.96 16.03 13.76
C TYR A 656 -20.59 15.74 15.23
N ARG A 657 -19.75 14.73 15.50
CA ARG A 657 -19.41 14.22 16.85
C ARG A 657 -20.64 13.87 17.69
N ILE A 658 -21.64 13.28 17.06
CA ILE A 658 -22.91 12.89 17.70
C ILE A 658 -22.99 11.37 17.72
N ARG A 659 -23.51 10.82 18.81
CA ARG A 659 -23.92 9.41 18.94
C ARG A 659 -25.37 9.36 19.40
N SER A 660 -26.06 8.24 19.14
CA SER A 660 -27.46 8.06 19.57
C SER A 660 -27.64 7.99 21.09
N TYR A 661 -26.57 7.63 21.81
CA TYR A 661 -26.55 7.43 23.26
C TYR A 661 -25.76 8.51 24.02
N THR A 662 -25.24 9.54 23.35
CA THR A 662 -24.55 10.67 24.01
C THR A 662 -25.48 11.87 24.15
N GLN A 663 -25.51 12.51 25.32
CA GLN A 663 -26.24 13.77 25.51
C GLN A 663 -25.42 14.94 24.96
N ASP A 664 -26.03 15.78 24.10
CA ASP A 664 -25.41 17.02 23.62
C ASP A 664 -25.39 18.05 24.75
N PRO A 665 -24.22 18.60 25.15
CA PRO A 665 -24.12 19.67 26.15
C PRO A 665 -24.93 20.92 25.80
N TYR A 666 -25.25 21.14 24.53
CA TYR A 666 -26.00 22.30 24.04
C TYR A 666 -27.49 22.01 23.77
N GLY A 667 -27.97 20.80 24.10
CA GLY A 667 -29.39 20.44 24.00
C GLY A 667 -29.94 20.30 22.58
N ASN A 668 -29.08 20.22 21.55
CA ASN A 668 -29.52 20.11 20.17
C ASN A 668 -29.69 18.62 19.80
N THR A 669 -30.90 18.09 20.01
CA THR A 669 -31.24 16.75 19.53
C THR A 669 -31.19 16.73 18.01
N ASN A 670 -30.21 16.04 17.42
CA ASN A 670 -30.05 15.96 15.97
C ASN A 670 -31.09 15.00 15.37
N SER A 671 -32.31 15.51 15.23
CA SER A 671 -33.52 14.78 14.80
C SER A 671 -33.34 14.09 13.45
N LEU A 672 -32.53 14.67 12.54
CA LEU A 672 -32.26 14.11 11.22
C LEU A 672 -31.47 12.80 11.28
N LEU A 673 -30.36 12.78 12.02
CA LEU A 673 -29.53 11.57 12.13
C LEU A 673 -30.26 10.45 12.88
N ASN A 674 -31.03 10.82 13.91
CA ASN A 674 -31.91 9.87 14.60
C ASN A 674 -32.99 9.33 13.67
N ALA A 675 -33.68 10.17 12.89
CA ALA A 675 -34.67 9.72 11.92
C ALA A 675 -34.04 8.78 10.86
N ARG A 676 -32.85 9.12 10.36
CA ARG A 676 -32.11 8.28 9.42
C ARG A 676 -31.77 6.91 10.01
N ARG A 677 -31.28 6.86 11.26
CA ARG A 677 -31.01 5.60 11.98
C ARG A 677 -32.28 4.75 12.14
N HIS A 678 -33.38 5.36 12.56
CA HIS A 678 -34.66 4.66 12.72
C HIS A 678 -35.17 4.09 11.39
N GLN A 679 -35.03 4.84 10.30
CA GLN A 679 -35.36 4.35 8.96
C GLN A 679 -34.53 3.10 8.61
N LEU A 680 -33.21 3.15 8.77
CA LEU A 680 -32.34 2.00 8.47
C LEU A 680 -32.67 0.76 9.32
N LEU A 681 -32.96 0.95 10.61
CA LEU A 681 -33.41 -0.14 11.50
C LEU A 681 -34.75 -0.71 11.04
N GLN A 682 -35.70 0.14 10.67
CA GLN A 682 -37.02 -0.27 10.19
C GLN A 682 -36.91 -1.07 8.89
N ASP A 683 -36.06 -0.65 7.96
CA ASP A 683 -35.86 -1.34 6.69
C ASP A 683 -35.25 -2.75 6.90
N LEU A 684 -34.23 -2.87 7.75
CA LEU A 684 -33.62 -4.16 8.11
C LEU A 684 -34.58 -5.07 8.89
N GLN A 685 -35.42 -4.50 9.76
CA GLN A 685 -36.46 -5.25 10.46
C GLN A 685 -37.55 -5.73 9.49
N THR A 686 -37.93 -4.91 8.51
CA THR A 686 -38.87 -5.29 7.45
C THR A 686 -38.31 -6.44 6.62
N PHE A 687 -37.01 -6.39 6.30
CA PHE A 687 -36.30 -7.50 5.68
C PHE A 687 -36.35 -8.76 6.53
N LYS A 688 -36.01 -8.67 7.83
CA LYS A 688 -36.08 -9.81 8.78
C LYS A 688 -37.44 -10.49 8.76
N VAL A 689 -38.53 -9.73 8.83
CA VAL A 689 -39.91 -10.24 8.85
C VAL A 689 -40.27 -10.87 7.51
N THR A 690 -39.97 -10.18 6.40
CA THR A 690 -40.30 -10.65 5.04
C THR A 690 -39.62 -11.98 4.73
N THR A 691 -38.36 -12.16 5.16
CA THR A 691 -37.56 -13.33 4.83
C THR A 691 -37.51 -14.41 5.92
N MET A 692 -38.24 -14.23 7.03
CA MET A 692 -38.10 -15.08 8.23
C MET A 692 -38.25 -16.58 7.94
N ASN A 693 -39.24 -16.93 7.10
CA ASN A 693 -39.62 -18.31 6.79
C ASN A 693 -39.09 -18.80 5.42
N TRP A 694 -38.12 -18.09 4.83
CA TRP A 694 -37.58 -18.47 3.53
C TRP A 694 -36.45 -19.49 3.70
N PRO A 695 -36.58 -20.73 3.16
CA PRO A 695 -35.56 -21.77 3.26
C PRO A 695 -34.24 -21.42 2.55
N GLU A 696 -34.27 -20.51 1.57
CA GLU A 696 -33.10 -20.09 0.82
C GLU A 696 -32.17 -19.18 1.64
N ILE A 697 -32.69 -18.54 2.69
CA ILE A 697 -31.91 -17.69 3.60
C ILE A 697 -31.24 -18.58 4.63
N THR A 698 -29.91 -18.52 4.71
CA THR A 698 -29.11 -19.42 5.56
C THR A 698 -28.68 -18.73 6.86
N ALA A 699 -27.78 -19.35 7.61
CA ALA A 699 -27.15 -18.71 8.77
C ALA A 699 -26.25 -17.53 8.36
N GLN A 700 -25.72 -17.52 7.14
CA GLN A 700 -24.80 -16.49 6.65
C GLN A 700 -25.49 -15.12 6.54
N GLU A 701 -26.63 -15.05 5.84
CA GLU A 701 -27.38 -13.81 5.67
C GLU A 701 -27.99 -13.33 6.99
N ARG A 702 -28.39 -14.25 7.87
CA ARG A 702 -28.91 -13.91 9.21
C ARG A 702 -27.83 -13.37 10.14
N LEU A 703 -26.61 -13.91 10.07
CA LEU A 703 -25.46 -13.36 10.79
C LEU A 703 -25.16 -11.95 10.31
N LEU A 704 -25.06 -11.75 8.99
CA LEU A 704 -24.82 -10.43 8.39
C LEU A 704 -25.89 -9.41 8.80
N LEU A 705 -27.18 -9.77 8.73
CA LEU A 705 -28.28 -8.91 9.17
C LEU A 705 -28.08 -8.43 10.61
N ASN A 706 -27.76 -9.35 11.54
CA ASN A 706 -27.55 -8.98 12.94
C ASN A 706 -26.27 -8.18 13.16
N GLN A 707 -25.22 -8.40 12.35
CA GLN A 707 -24.03 -7.57 12.35
C GLN A 707 -24.34 -6.12 11.94
N LEU A 708 -25.19 -5.92 10.92
CA LEU A 708 -25.64 -4.59 10.48
C LEU A 708 -26.51 -3.91 11.54
N MET A 709 -27.44 -4.65 12.15
CA MET A 709 -28.29 -4.12 13.23
C MET A 709 -27.44 -3.74 14.44
N MET A 710 -26.46 -4.57 14.84
CA MET A 710 -25.51 -4.23 15.90
C MET A 710 -24.73 -2.94 15.57
N ALA A 711 -24.24 -2.79 14.34
CA ALA A 711 -23.48 -1.63 13.89
C ALA A 711 -24.29 -0.31 13.86
N LEU A 712 -25.62 -0.37 13.90
CA LEU A 712 -26.51 0.79 14.05
C LEU A 712 -26.69 1.23 15.52
N HIS A 713 -26.42 0.33 16.47
CA HIS A 713 -26.54 0.59 17.91
C HIS A 713 -25.20 0.88 18.60
N ILE A 714 -24.08 0.40 18.06
CA ILE A 714 -22.74 0.67 18.61
C ILE A 714 -21.72 0.97 17.53
N SER A 715 -20.81 1.89 17.84
CA SER A 715 -19.67 2.17 16.99
C SER A 715 -18.62 1.05 17.07
N ILE A 716 -18.45 0.25 16.01
CA ILE A 716 -17.38 -0.76 15.94
C ILE A 716 -16.00 -0.09 16.07
N ASP A 717 -15.83 1.12 15.53
CA ASP A 717 -14.59 1.90 15.69
C ASP A 717 -14.34 2.26 17.15
N ASP A 718 -15.35 2.73 17.88
CA ASP A 718 -15.22 3.05 19.31
C ASP A 718 -14.87 1.78 20.12
N LEU A 719 -15.42 0.61 19.76
CA LEU A 719 -15.05 -0.68 20.36
C LEU A 719 -13.58 -1.06 20.09
N GLN A 720 -13.10 -0.87 18.85
CA GLN A 720 -11.72 -1.15 18.47
C GLN A 720 -10.74 -0.18 19.13
N LEU A 721 -11.09 1.12 19.21
CA LEU A 721 -10.30 2.14 19.90
C LEU A 721 -10.18 1.81 21.39
N PHE A 722 -11.28 1.42 22.04
CA PHE A 722 -11.26 0.98 23.43
C PHE A 722 -10.42 -0.28 23.65
N ALA A 723 -10.40 -1.19 22.69
CA ALA A 723 -9.52 -2.36 22.71
C ALA A 723 -8.04 -2.03 22.44
N GLY A 724 -7.70 -0.76 22.16
CA GLY A 724 -6.32 -0.28 22.04
C GLY A 724 -5.83 -0.06 20.60
N LYS A 725 -6.71 -0.02 19.58
CA LYS A 725 -6.33 0.10 18.16
C LYS A 725 -5.38 1.27 17.83
N GLU A 726 -5.47 2.39 18.56
CA GLU A 726 -4.66 3.59 18.36
C GLU A 726 -3.92 4.02 19.65
N GLY A 727 -3.67 3.06 20.54
CA GLY A 727 -3.01 3.28 21.82
C GLY A 727 -3.90 3.89 22.92
N ASP A 728 -3.29 4.08 24.09
CA ASP A 728 -3.99 4.36 25.35
C ASP A 728 -4.81 5.66 25.33
N GLU A 729 -4.29 6.73 24.74
CA GLU A 729 -4.98 8.03 24.74
C GLU A 729 -6.34 7.96 24.02
N GLN A 730 -6.39 7.25 22.89
CA GLN A 730 -7.65 7.06 22.16
C GLN A 730 -8.57 6.08 22.88
N ALA A 731 -8.02 5.06 23.54
CA ALA A 731 -8.80 4.13 24.37
C ALA A 731 -9.53 4.86 25.52
N HIS A 732 -8.89 5.83 26.18
CA HIS A 732 -9.56 6.67 27.20
C HIS A 732 -10.69 7.51 26.61
N ARG A 733 -10.48 8.12 25.44
CA ARG A 733 -11.52 8.92 24.77
C ARG A 733 -12.73 8.06 24.44
N ALA A 734 -12.48 6.84 23.93
CA ALA A 734 -13.54 5.87 23.67
C ALA A 734 -14.24 5.42 24.97
N PHE A 735 -13.50 5.23 26.06
CA PHE A 735 -14.05 4.79 27.34
C PHE A 735 -15.17 5.70 27.85
N HIS A 736 -14.99 7.03 27.87
CA HIS A 736 -16.03 7.95 28.33
C HIS A 736 -17.32 7.87 27.49
N VAL A 737 -17.18 7.70 26.18
CA VAL A 737 -18.31 7.55 25.25
C VAL A 737 -19.02 6.21 25.50
N LEU A 738 -18.25 5.14 25.73
CA LEU A 738 -18.76 3.79 25.96
C LEU A 738 -19.40 3.62 27.34
N GLN A 739 -18.98 4.40 28.34
CA GLN A 739 -19.64 4.43 29.65
C GLN A 739 -21.09 4.90 29.54
N GLN A 740 -21.35 5.94 28.74
CA GLN A 740 -22.72 6.40 28.46
C GLN A 740 -23.51 5.37 27.63
N TRP A 741 -22.84 4.68 26.71
CA TRP A 741 -23.45 3.62 25.93
C TRP A 741 -23.94 2.46 26.80
N VAL A 742 -23.15 1.95 27.75
CA VAL A 742 -23.53 0.78 28.57
C VAL A 742 -24.86 0.97 29.31
N GLU A 743 -25.15 2.17 29.79
CA GLU A 743 -26.42 2.50 30.48
C GLU A 743 -27.62 2.64 29.51
N SER A 744 -27.35 2.87 28.22
CA SER A 744 -28.38 3.17 27.21
C SER A 744 -29.19 1.94 26.76
N VAL A 745 -30.35 2.18 26.13
CA VAL A 745 -31.13 1.13 25.43
C VAL A 745 -30.34 0.56 24.24
N ASP A 746 -29.50 1.38 23.61
CA ASP A 746 -28.70 0.98 22.46
C ASP A 746 -27.66 -0.10 22.83
N SER A 747 -27.08 -0.11 24.03
CA SER A 747 -26.17 -1.19 24.44
C SER A 747 -26.90 -2.52 24.53
N ARG A 748 -28.08 -2.55 25.15
CA ARG A 748 -28.86 -3.77 25.33
C ARG A 748 -29.35 -4.31 23.99
N ALA A 749 -29.74 -3.43 23.06
CA ALA A 749 -30.06 -3.81 21.69
C ALA A 749 -28.82 -4.35 20.92
N ALA A 750 -27.67 -3.68 21.04
CA ALA A 750 -26.42 -4.16 20.44
C ALA A 750 -26.01 -5.54 20.97
N ILE A 751 -26.12 -5.75 22.29
CA ILE A 751 -25.82 -7.03 22.95
C ILE A 751 -26.78 -8.14 22.52
N TRP A 752 -28.07 -7.83 22.36
CA TRP A 752 -29.03 -8.77 21.76
C TRP A 752 -28.58 -9.19 20.36
N HIS A 753 -28.23 -8.25 19.48
CA HIS A 753 -27.78 -8.56 18.13
C HIS A 753 -26.42 -9.29 18.11
N ALA A 754 -25.49 -8.98 19.01
CA ALA A 754 -24.26 -9.72 19.21
C ALA A 754 -24.55 -11.19 19.59
N GLY A 755 -25.49 -11.42 20.51
CA GLY A 755 -25.98 -12.76 20.87
C GLY A 755 -26.57 -13.52 19.68
N GLN A 756 -27.33 -12.83 18.80
CA GLN A 756 -27.84 -13.43 17.57
C GLN A 756 -26.74 -13.73 16.55
N VAL A 757 -25.68 -12.91 16.44
CA VAL A 757 -24.49 -13.23 15.63
C VAL A 757 -23.87 -14.55 16.10
N LEU A 758 -23.69 -14.72 17.41
CA LEU A 758 -23.17 -15.97 17.99
C LEU A 758 -24.12 -17.16 17.77
N ARG A 759 -25.44 -16.95 17.89
CA ARG A 759 -26.46 -17.95 17.60
C ARG A 759 -26.32 -18.47 16.17
N PHE A 760 -26.24 -17.57 15.19
CA PHE A 760 -26.14 -17.97 13.79
C PHE A 760 -24.77 -18.55 13.46
N ALA A 761 -23.68 -18.08 14.08
CA ALA A 761 -22.35 -18.66 13.94
C ALA A 761 -22.33 -20.18 14.28
N LYS A 762 -23.04 -20.58 15.33
CA LYS A 762 -23.21 -22.00 15.72
C LYS A 762 -23.95 -22.85 14.68
N LEU A 763 -24.71 -22.22 13.77
CA LEU A 763 -25.52 -22.89 12.75
C LEU A 763 -24.81 -22.96 11.38
N PHE A 764 -23.56 -22.49 11.27
CA PHE A 764 -22.80 -22.61 10.03
C PHE A 764 -22.49 -24.07 9.71
N PRO A 765 -22.54 -24.46 8.42
CA PRO A 765 -21.99 -25.75 8.00
C PRO A 765 -20.51 -25.86 8.38
N SER A 766 -20.01 -27.09 8.57
CA SER A 766 -18.62 -27.32 8.97
C SER A 766 -17.62 -26.68 7.99
N ALA A 767 -16.58 -26.06 8.53
CA ALA A 767 -15.53 -25.33 7.83
C ALA A 767 -15.97 -24.11 6.98
N GLN A 768 -17.19 -23.60 7.19
CA GLN A 768 -17.69 -22.40 6.50
C GLN A 768 -17.64 -21.11 7.33
N LEU A 769 -17.44 -21.19 8.65
CA LEU A 769 -17.28 -20.02 9.52
C LEU A 769 -15.85 -19.46 9.41
N LYS A 770 -15.51 -18.91 8.23
CA LYS A 770 -14.18 -18.38 7.88
C LYS A 770 -14.29 -16.99 7.23
N ASN A 771 -13.15 -16.37 6.97
CA ASN A 771 -13.03 -15.07 6.30
C ASN A 771 -13.88 -13.99 7.02
N PHE A 772 -14.63 -13.19 6.26
CA PHE A 772 -15.52 -12.14 6.77
C PHE A 772 -16.46 -12.59 7.91
N TYR A 773 -17.04 -13.79 7.84
CA TYR A 773 -17.99 -14.25 8.87
C TYR A 773 -17.30 -14.50 10.22
N ALA A 774 -16.03 -14.93 10.22
CA ALA A 774 -15.25 -15.05 11.45
C ALA A 774 -14.93 -13.67 12.04
N VAL A 775 -14.68 -12.66 11.20
CA VAL A 775 -14.54 -11.26 11.64
C VAL A 775 -15.84 -10.73 12.25
N GLY A 776 -17.01 -11.10 11.69
CA GLY A 776 -18.30 -10.77 12.28
C GLY A 776 -18.48 -11.30 13.70
N VAL A 777 -18.03 -12.53 13.97
CA VAL A 777 -18.01 -13.12 15.32
C VAL A 777 -17.06 -12.35 16.24
N HIS A 778 -15.90 -11.93 15.75
CA HIS A 778 -14.99 -11.08 16.51
C HIS A 778 -15.57 -9.71 16.84
N HIS A 779 -16.30 -9.06 15.93
CA HIS A 779 -17.00 -7.81 16.24
C HIS A 779 -18.06 -7.99 17.34
N ALA A 780 -18.78 -9.11 17.34
CA ALA A 780 -19.69 -9.46 18.43
C ALA A 780 -18.94 -9.73 19.75
N ALA A 781 -17.76 -10.35 19.68
CA ALA A 781 -16.89 -10.56 20.83
C ALA A 781 -16.45 -9.24 21.46
N LEU A 782 -16.00 -8.27 20.65
CA LEU A 782 -15.64 -6.93 21.14
C LEU A 782 -16.83 -6.25 21.84
N ALA A 783 -18.03 -6.28 21.25
CA ALA A 783 -19.20 -5.66 21.85
C ALA A 783 -19.56 -6.27 23.22
N ILE A 784 -19.52 -7.61 23.32
CA ILE A 784 -19.80 -8.35 24.56
C ILE A 784 -18.70 -8.08 25.60
N TRP A 785 -17.44 -8.12 25.20
CA TRP A 785 -16.29 -7.87 26.07
C TRP A 785 -16.31 -6.45 26.64
N THR A 786 -16.46 -5.43 25.78
CA THR A 786 -16.53 -4.02 26.20
C THR A 786 -17.68 -3.77 27.17
N TYR A 787 -18.87 -4.31 26.88
CA TYR A 787 -20.01 -4.19 27.78
C TYR A 787 -19.72 -4.83 29.15
N GLY A 788 -19.17 -6.05 29.17
CA GLY A 788 -18.82 -6.75 30.41
C GLY A 788 -17.78 -6.01 31.24
N VAL A 789 -16.71 -5.49 30.61
CA VAL A 789 -15.64 -4.74 31.29
C VAL A 789 -16.17 -3.46 31.92
N ILE A 790 -16.91 -2.64 31.16
CA ILE A 790 -17.42 -1.35 31.63
C ILE A 790 -18.54 -1.53 32.67
N LYS A 791 -19.37 -2.57 32.55
CA LYS A 791 -20.41 -2.82 33.57
C LYS A 791 -19.80 -3.30 34.88
N LYS A 792 -18.80 -4.19 34.81
CA LYS A 792 -18.01 -4.59 35.99
C LYS A 792 -17.34 -3.37 36.64
N ALA A 793 -16.92 -2.40 35.83
CA ALA A 793 -16.31 -1.16 36.29
C ALA A 793 -17.25 -0.22 37.08
N GLY A 794 -18.50 -0.11 36.63
CA GLY A 794 -19.47 0.81 37.21
C GLY A 794 -20.19 0.29 38.46
N THR A 795 -20.09 -1.01 38.77
CA THR A 795 -20.89 -1.65 39.81
C THR A 795 -20.12 -1.73 41.13
N LYS A 796 -20.38 -0.81 42.08
CA LYS A 796 -20.09 -1.07 43.50
C LYS A 796 -21.05 -2.14 43.99
N GLN A 797 -20.54 -3.19 44.62
CA GLN A 797 -21.27 -4.38 45.08
C GLN A 797 -22.73 -4.10 45.47
N ASP A 798 -23.68 -4.55 44.63
CA ASP A 798 -25.05 -4.75 45.05
C ASP A 798 -25.31 -6.24 45.18
N VAL A 799 -25.56 -6.65 46.43
CA VAL A 799 -25.69 -8.02 46.87
C VAL A 799 -27.01 -8.62 46.39
N SER A 800 -26.92 -9.76 45.70
CA SER A 800 -27.95 -10.81 45.62
C SER A 800 -29.39 -10.36 45.39
N SER A 801 -29.77 -10.17 44.13
CA SER A 801 -31.14 -10.39 43.68
C SER A 801 -31.14 -11.47 42.60
N GLN A 802 -31.97 -12.51 42.77
CA GLN A 802 -32.18 -13.58 41.79
C GLN A 802 -32.82 -12.98 40.52
N HIS A 803 -32.00 -12.49 39.61
CA HIS A 803 -32.45 -11.95 38.34
C HIS A 803 -32.79 -13.11 37.38
N GLU A 804 -33.92 -13.00 36.70
CA GLU A 804 -34.33 -13.92 35.62
C GLU A 804 -33.24 -13.97 34.53
N LYS A 805 -32.76 -15.16 34.17
CA LYS A 805 -31.77 -15.34 33.09
C LYS A 805 -32.42 -15.09 31.73
N ILE A 806 -31.81 -14.22 30.93
CA ILE A 806 -32.25 -13.90 29.57
C ILE A 806 -31.20 -14.40 28.58
N TYR A 807 -31.62 -15.33 27.72
CA TYR A 807 -30.75 -15.90 26.69
C TYR A 807 -30.69 -15.01 25.45
N THR A 808 -29.60 -14.27 25.28
CA THR A 808 -29.40 -13.33 24.15
C THR A 808 -29.16 -14.04 22.82
N ASP A 809 -28.78 -15.32 22.87
CA ASP A 809 -28.66 -16.22 21.72
C ASP A 809 -29.92 -17.09 21.50
N GLY A 810 -31.01 -16.81 22.23
CA GLY A 810 -32.32 -17.44 22.08
C GLY A 810 -33.19 -16.82 20.98
N PRO A 811 -34.41 -17.34 20.77
CA PRO A 811 -35.42 -16.67 19.96
C PRO A 811 -35.94 -15.40 20.65
N GLU A 812 -36.46 -14.47 19.85
CA GLU A 812 -37.06 -13.24 20.36
C GLU A 812 -38.25 -13.55 21.29
N SER A 813 -38.28 -12.94 22.48
CA SER A 813 -39.27 -13.18 23.52
C SER A 813 -39.66 -11.89 24.25
N MET A 814 -40.79 -11.91 24.96
CA MET A 814 -41.19 -10.78 25.80
C MET A 814 -40.17 -10.45 26.89
N GLY A 815 -39.42 -11.44 27.38
CA GLY A 815 -38.33 -11.23 28.34
C GLY A 815 -37.17 -10.43 27.74
N ILE A 816 -36.80 -10.70 26.48
CA ILE A 816 -35.76 -9.95 25.75
C ILE A 816 -36.21 -8.51 25.48
N GLN A 817 -37.47 -8.31 25.07
CA GLN A 817 -38.01 -6.96 24.87
C GLN A 817 -38.06 -6.16 26.17
N ARG A 818 -38.38 -6.81 27.30
CA ARG A 818 -38.29 -6.19 28.63
C ARG A 818 -36.85 -5.82 28.96
N TYR A 819 -35.89 -6.72 28.75
CA TYR A 819 -34.47 -6.46 28.95
C TYR A 819 -33.99 -5.26 28.13
N ILE A 820 -34.24 -5.23 26.83
CA ILE A 820 -33.81 -4.12 25.97
C ILE A 820 -34.37 -2.79 26.47
N ASN A 821 -35.67 -2.73 26.77
CA ASN A 821 -36.34 -1.49 27.13
C ASN A 821 -36.07 -1.03 28.57
N THR A 822 -36.05 -1.94 29.55
CA THR A 822 -36.02 -1.61 30.98
C THR A 822 -34.73 -2.03 31.69
N GLY A 823 -33.83 -2.76 31.02
CA GLY A 823 -32.60 -3.29 31.63
C GLY A 823 -32.81 -4.42 32.64
N GLN A 824 -34.03 -4.96 32.76
CA GLN A 824 -34.34 -5.98 33.76
C GLN A 824 -33.91 -7.37 33.30
N GLY A 825 -33.26 -8.11 34.21
CA GLY A 825 -32.83 -9.51 34.08
C GLY A 825 -31.35 -9.67 33.69
N LEU A 826 -30.84 -10.90 33.83
CA LEU A 826 -29.41 -11.21 33.67
C LEU A 826 -29.12 -11.73 32.24
N PRO A 827 -28.38 -10.99 31.38
CA PRO A 827 -28.09 -11.43 30.02
C PRO A 827 -27.02 -12.53 30.00
N VAL A 828 -27.36 -13.66 29.38
CA VAL A 828 -26.54 -14.87 29.28
C VAL A 828 -26.57 -15.37 27.83
N PHE A 829 -25.50 -15.99 27.36
CA PHE A 829 -25.52 -16.76 26.10
C PHE A 829 -24.90 -18.13 26.29
N ARG A 830 -25.19 -19.04 25.36
CA ARG A 830 -24.74 -20.44 25.42
C ARG A 830 -23.55 -20.70 24.49
N GLY A 831 -22.54 -21.38 25.01
CA GLY A 831 -21.45 -21.97 24.22
C GLY A 831 -21.90 -23.13 23.33
N PRO A 832 -20.98 -23.76 22.59
CA PRO A 832 -21.28 -24.96 21.83
C PRO A 832 -21.61 -26.14 22.76
N ALA A 833 -22.43 -27.08 22.29
CA ALA A 833 -22.76 -28.27 23.06
C ALA A 833 -21.52 -29.18 23.20
N SER A 834 -21.06 -29.41 24.44
CA SER A 834 -19.94 -30.28 24.78
C SER A 834 -20.42 -31.58 25.45
N ARG A 835 -19.53 -32.57 25.58
CA ARG A 835 -19.79 -33.83 26.29
C ARG A 835 -20.19 -33.61 27.77
N ASN A 836 -19.79 -32.48 28.35
CA ASN A 836 -20.08 -32.11 29.74
C ASN A 836 -21.31 -31.19 29.90
N GLY A 837 -22.10 -30.97 28.83
CA GLY A 837 -23.23 -30.05 28.81
C GLY A 837 -22.98 -28.80 27.96
N VAL A 838 -23.93 -27.87 27.96
CA VAL A 838 -23.81 -26.57 27.27
C VAL A 838 -23.30 -25.55 28.28
N SER A 839 -22.09 -25.02 28.04
CA SER A 839 -21.54 -23.95 28.88
C SER A 839 -22.41 -22.68 28.76
N GLU A 840 -22.74 -22.05 29.88
CA GLU A 840 -23.46 -20.77 29.92
C GLU A 840 -22.50 -19.67 30.35
N ALA A 841 -22.42 -18.59 29.56
CA ALA A 841 -21.59 -17.44 29.85
C ALA A 841 -22.46 -16.21 30.11
N THR A 842 -22.32 -15.63 31.30
CA THR A 842 -22.93 -14.33 31.64
C THR A 842 -22.15 -13.24 30.92
N ILE A 843 -22.85 -12.31 30.25
CA ILE A 843 -22.22 -11.22 29.48
C ILE A 843 -21.39 -10.28 30.37
N GLU A 844 -21.78 -10.17 31.65
CA GLU A 844 -21.05 -9.40 32.68
C GLU A 844 -19.75 -10.05 33.12
N ASN A 845 -19.55 -11.33 32.81
CA ASN A 845 -18.28 -12.04 33.03
C ASN A 845 -17.51 -12.10 31.69
N PRO A 846 -16.64 -11.10 31.39
CA PRO A 846 -15.97 -11.03 30.10
C PRO A 846 -15.09 -12.26 29.82
N LYS A 847 -14.48 -12.86 30.85
CA LYS A 847 -13.67 -14.08 30.74
C LYS A 847 -14.49 -15.27 30.22
N ALA A 848 -15.54 -15.63 30.95
CA ALA A 848 -16.41 -16.74 30.54
C ALA A 848 -17.04 -16.47 29.15
N GLY A 849 -17.32 -15.21 28.85
CA GLY A 849 -17.78 -14.78 27.53
C GLY A 849 -16.76 -15.06 26.42
N MET A 850 -15.50 -14.65 26.58
CA MET A 850 -14.46 -14.84 25.56
C MET A 850 -14.12 -16.32 25.37
N GLU A 851 -14.06 -17.10 26.45
CA GLU A 851 -13.87 -18.57 26.38
C GLU A 851 -14.97 -19.23 25.54
N ALA A 852 -16.24 -18.92 25.81
CA ALA A 852 -17.36 -19.47 25.06
C ALA A 852 -17.35 -19.06 23.57
N ILE A 853 -17.02 -17.81 23.25
CA ILE A 853 -16.94 -17.35 21.84
C ILE A 853 -15.78 -18.02 21.09
N HIS A 854 -14.63 -18.17 21.76
CA HIS A 854 -13.50 -18.91 21.23
C HIS A 854 -13.87 -20.36 20.90
N GLU A 855 -14.61 -21.04 21.78
CA GLU A 855 -15.12 -22.39 21.51
C GLU A 855 -16.08 -22.43 20.31
N ILE A 856 -16.94 -21.41 20.13
CA ILE A 856 -17.86 -21.33 18.97
C ILE A 856 -17.08 -21.29 17.65
N LEU A 857 -16.00 -20.51 17.57
CA LEU A 857 -15.15 -20.45 16.36
C LEU A 857 -14.48 -21.79 16.09
N GLN A 858 -13.90 -22.43 17.11
CA GLN A 858 -13.18 -23.70 16.95
C GLN A 858 -14.10 -24.89 16.64
N ALA A 859 -15.32 -24.90 17.18
CA ALA A 859 -16.28 -25.98 16.98
C ALA A 859 -16.62 -26.21 15.50
N ASN A 860 -16.54 -25.18 14.65
CA ASN A 860 -16.84 -25.29 13.22
C ASN A 860 -15.77 -26.09 12.43
N PHE A 861 -14.55 -26.22 12.97
CA PHE A 861 -13.38 -26.83 12.29
C PHE A 861 -12.97 -28.20 12.84
N GLY A 862 -13.71 -28.79 13.78
CA GLY A 862 -13.52 -30.20 14.19
C GLY A 862 -12.58 -30.46 15.37
N GLY A 863 -12.35 -29.46 16.25
CA GLY A 863 -11.53 -29.61 17.45
C GLY A 863 -10.02 -29.71 17.18
N ALA A 864 -9.22 -30.00 18.21
CA ALA A 864 -7.76 -29.80 18.27
C ALA A 864 -6.89 -30.45 17.16
N ASN A 865 -7.44 -31.32 16.30
CA ASN A 865 -6.70 -32.07 15.29
C ASN A 865 -6.87 -31.60 13.83
N ARG A 866 -7.70 -30.58 13.55
CA ARG A 866 -7.79 -29.96 12.21
C ARG A 866 -7.42 -28.47 12.29
N MET A 867 -6.39 -28.07 11.54
CA MET A 867 -5.94 -26.68 11.50
C MET A 867 -6.99 -25.81 10.83
N ALA A 868 -7.43 -24.76 11.52
CA ALA A 868 -8.35 -23.78 10.96
C ALA A 868 -7.62 -22.93 9.89
N PRO A 869 -8.34 -22.15 9.08
CA PRO A 869 -7.72 -21.14 8.23
C PRO A 869 -6.92 -20.16 9.10
N ALA A 870 -5.77 -19.68 8.62
CA ALA A 870 -4.86 -18.83 9.39
C ALA A 870 -5.56 -17.61 10.01
N ILE A 871 -6.46 -16.94 9.27
CA ILE A 871 -7.24 -15.82 9.81
C ILE A 871 -8.13 -16.22 10.99
N VAL A 872 -8.71 -17.42 11.00
CA VAL A 872 -9.53 -17.92 12.11
C VAL A 872 -8.65 -18.25 13.31
N GLU A 873 -7.47 -18.84 13.08
CA GLU A 873 -6.49 -19.11 14.14
C GLU A 873 -6.07 -17.81 14.82
N ASN A 874 -5.76 -16.78 14.05
CA ASN A 874 -5.38 -15.48 14.58
C ASN A 874 -6.53 -14.81 15.35
N LEU A 875 -7.78 -14.87 14.84
CA LEU A 875 -8.96 -14.39 15.55
C LEU A 875 -9.18 -15.13 16.87
N CYS A 876 -8.90 -16.44 16.92
CA CYS A 876 -8.96 -17.21 18.16
C CYS A 876 -7.89 -16.77 19.16
N VAL A 877 -6.68 -16.45 18.69
CA VAL A 877 -5.60 -15.91 19.54
C VAL A 877 -6.02 -14.58 20.15
N LEU A 878 -6.58 -13.67 19.36
CA LEU A 878 -7.09 -12.38 19.83
C LEU A 878 -8.14 -12.50 20.92
N ILE A 879 -9.15 -13.33 20.69
CA ILE A 879 -10.24 -13.54 21.66
C ILE A 879 -9.67 -14.11 22.97
N ARG A 880 -8.64 -14.96 22.92
CA ARG A 880 -7.93 -15.44 24.11
C ARG A 880 -7.06 -14.37 24.77
N GLN A 881 -6.45 -13.46 24.01
CA GLN A 881 -5.65 -12.37 24.58
C GLN A 881 -6.52 -11.35 25.32
N LEU A 882 -7.75 -11.11 24.85
CA LEU A 882 -8.76 -10.35 25.60
C LEU A 882 -9.09 -11.00 26.96
N ASP A 883 -8.94 -12.32 27.09
CA ASP A 883 -9.00 -13.04 28.38
C ASP A 883 -7.69 -12.94 29.18
N PHE A 884 -6.52 -13.07 28.54
CA PHE A 884 -5.22 -13.00 29.21
C PHE A 884 -4.94 -11.62 29.85
N TYR A 885 -5.51 -10.55 29.26
CA TYR A 885 -5.51 -9.21 29.84
C TYR A 885 -6.12 -9.17 31.26
N LEU A 886 -7.13 -10.02 31.53
CA LEU A 886 -7.78 -10.15 32.84
C LEU A 886 -6.95 -10.99 33.82
N GLN A 887 -6.14 -11.95 33.35
CA GLN A 887 -5.37 -12.87 34.19
C GLN A 887 -4.05 -12.27 34.70
N ASN A 888 -3.32 -11.54 33.85
CA ASN A 888 -2.03 -10.93 34.22
C ASN A 888 -2.15 -9.78 35.23
N MET A 889 -3.34 -9.20 35.38
CA MET A 889 -3.61 -8.19 36.42
C MET A 889 -4.12 -8.80 37.73
N ALA A 890 -4.45 -10.10 37.75
CA ALA A 890 -4.97 -10.82 38.91
C ALA A 890 -3.87 -11.32 39.87
N SER A 891 -2.63 -11.47 39.40
CA SER A 891 -1.56 -12.20 40.11
C SER A 891 -0.57 -11.32 40.87
N GLN A 892 -0.87 -10.05 41.11
CA GLN A 892 0.00 -9.16 41.89
C GLN A 892 -0.44 -9.14 43.36
N ASP A 893 0.03 -10.14 44.12
CA ASP A 893 -0.07 -10.12 45.58
C ASP A 893 1.10 -9.35 46.21
N THR A 894 0.75 -8.42 47.10
CA THR A 894 1.66 -7.52 47.80
C THR A 894 2.25 -8.16 49.05
N SER A 895 3.56 -8.36 49.08
CA SER A 895 4.35 -8.22 50.32
C SER A 895 5.83 -8.12 49.97
N THR A 896 6.47 -7.02 50.43
CA THR A 896 7.90 -6.60 50.34
C THR A 896 8.16 -5.26 49.62
N ALA A 897 7.12 -4.49 49.31
CA ALA A 897 7.26 -3.20 48.61
C ALA A 897 7.36 -1.96 49.53
N LEU A 898 8.13 -2.02 50.63
CA LEU A 898 8.44 -0.80 51.42
C LEU A 898 9.91 -0.38 51.37
N VAL A 899 10.82 -1.24 50.89
CA VAL A 899 12.27 -0.90 50.83
C VAL A 899 12.76 -0.76 49.38
N ALA A 900 12.09 -1.39 48.40
CA ALA A 900 12.42 -1.25 46.98
C ALA A 900 11.66 -0.11 46.28
N THR A 901 10.53 0.35 46.83
CA THR A 901 9.69 1.42 46.27
C THR A 901 10.41 2.75 46.25
N THR A 902 11.24 3.08 47.23
CA THR A 902 12.05 4.31 47.20
C THR A 902 13.09 4.27 46.08
N THR A 903 13.74 3.14 45.82
CA THR A 903 14.76 3.02 44.77
C THR A 903 14.15 2.94 43.38
N VAL A 904 13.05 2.20 43.21
CA VAL A 904 12.35 2.06 41.92
C VAL A 904 11.57 3.33 41.59
N VAL A 905 10.90 3.99 42.54
CA VAL A 905 10.31 5.32 42.31
C VAL A 905 11.41 6.32 42.01
N SER A 906 12.56 6.29 42.67
CA SER A 906 13.69 7.16 42.30
C SER A 906 14.22 6.85 40.91
N THR A 907 14.24 5.59 40.48
CA THR A 907 14.78 5.19 39.17
C THR A 907 13.77 5.41 38.05
N VAL A 908 12.48 5.16 38.27
CA VAL A 908 11.40 5.46 37.34
C VAL A 908 11.16 6.96 37.27
N LEU A 909 11.20 7.68 38.39
CA LEU A 909 11.22 9.14 38.39
C LEU A 909 12.47 9.64 37.66
N PHE A 910 13.64 9.06 37.89
CA PHE A 910 14.86 9.40 37.14
C PHE A 910 14.74 9.06 35.65
N LEU A 911 14.06 7.98 35.25
CA LEU A 911 13.88 7.58 33.85
C LEU A 911 12.77 8.33 33.14
N VAL A 912 11.68 8.68 33.84
CA VAL A 912 10.60 9.56 33.36
C VAL A 912 11.11 11.00 33.27
N VAL A 913 11.85 11.46 34.29
CA VAL A 913 12.58 12.73 34.26
C VAL A 913 13.65 12.67 33.17
N ALA A 914 14.40 11.58 33.00
CA ALA A 914 15.38 11.44 31.91
C ALA A 914 14.70 11.43 30.54
N ARG A 915 13.56 10.73 30.36
CA ARG A 915 12.81 10.72 29.10
C ARG A 915 12.19 12.09 28.81
N ALA A 916 11.59 12.75 29.79
CA ALA A 916 11.11 14.13 29.66
C ALA A 916 12.26 15.13 29.44
N LEU A 917 13.45 14.86 30.01
CA LEU A 917 14.68 15.63 29.83
C LEU A 917 15.43 15.30 28.54
N LEU A 918 15.16 14.18 27.86
CA LEU A 918 15.84 13.78 26.62
C LEU A 918 14.94 13.94 25.38
N TYR A 919 13.60 13.83 25.54
CA TYR A 919 12.59 13.85 24.48
C TYR A 919 11.35 14.70 24.88
N PRO A 920 11.47 16.03 24.95
CA PRO A 920 10.32 16.89 25.23
C PRO A 920 9.33 16.88 24.06
N VAL A 921 8.03 16.94 24.37
CA VAL A 921 6.99 17.28 23.38
C VAL A 921 7.32 18.66 22.81
N GLN A 922 7.68 18.73 21.53
CA GLN A 922 7.98 20.02 20.91
C GLN A 922 6.67 20.76 20.58
N PRO A 923 6.56 22.05 20.92
CA PRO A 923 5.42 22.85 20.49
C PRO A 923 5.43 22.97 18.97
N LYS A 924 4.26 22.90 18.31
CA LYS A 924 4.14 23.03 16.85
C LYS A 924 4.90 24.25 16.30
N THR A 925 4.78 25.38 16.99
CA THR A 925 5.48 26.63 16.70
C THR A 925 6.44 26.98 17.83
N ILE A 926 7.71 27.20 17.50
CA ILE A 926 8.74 27.72 18.40
C ILE A 926 8.81 29.23 18.22
N ARG A 927 8.37 29.97 19.23
CA ARG A 927 8.32 31.44 19.17
C ARG A 927 9.69 32.06 18.90
N ASN A 928 9.69 33.06 18.05
CA ASN A 928 10.86 33.86 17.72
C ASN A 928 11.24 34.81 18.89
N PRO A 929 12.45 35.39 18.87
CA PRO A 929 12.94 36.24 19.96
C PRO A 929 12.03 37.44 20.29
N LEU A 930 11.32 38.03 19.32
CA LEU A 930 10.43 39.18 19.54
C LEU A 930 9.22 38.84 20.41
N LYS A 931 8.64 37.65 20.19
CA LYS A 931 7.43 37.19 20.88
C LYS A 931 7.69 36.61 22.28
N LEU A 932 8.95 36.41 22.67
CA LEU A 932 9.36 35.79 23.93
C LEU A 932 9.68 36.79 25.06
N GLY A 933 9.40 38.09 24.90
CA GLY A 933 9.62 39.08 25.95
C GLY A 933 11.10 39.40 26.23
N VAL A 934 12.04 38.84 25.44
CA VAL A 934 13.46 39.27 25.42
C VAL A 934 13.57 40.77 25.07
N TYR A 935 12.50 41.34 24.51
CA TYR A 935 12.33 42.71 24.03
C TYR A 935 11.25 43.48 24.80
N ASP A 936 11.10 43.22 26.10
CA ASP A 936 10.15 43.96 26.93
C ASP A 936 10.47 45.47 26.96
N LYS A 937 9.46 46.34 26.95
CA LYS A 937 9.62 47.82 26.85
C LYS A 937 10.47 48.41 27.99
N ALA A 938 10.64 47.68 29.09
CA ALA A 938 11.51 48.04 30.21
C ALA A 938 13.03 47.94 29.90
N ASN A 939 13.42 47.28 28.80
CA ASN A 939 14.82 47.05 28.38
C ASN A 939 15.17 47.70 27.01
N ALA A 940 14.50 48.80 26.65
CA ALA A 940 14.71 49.49 25.36
C ALA A 940 16.19 49.83 25.05
N ASP A 941 17.01 50.05 26.08
CA ASP A 941 18.45 50.33 25.94
C ASP A 941 19.29 49.11 25.54
N LYS A 942 18.85 47.88 25.82
CA LYS A 942 19.52 46.64 25.38
C LYS A 942 19.19 46.28 23.92
N VAL A 943 18.01 46.66 23.44
CA VAL A 943 17.57 46.45 22.04
C VAL A 943 18.41 47.31 21.07
N LYS A 944 18.81 48.52 21.47
CA LYS A 944 19.69 49.39 20.65
C LYS A 944 21.07 48.79 20.32
N ASN A 945 21.57 47.87 21.15
CA ASN A 945 22.89 47.25 20.98
C ASN A 945 22.86 45.92 20.21
N LEU A 946 21.72 45.52 19.64
CA LEU A 946 21.62 44.31 18.81
C LEU A 946 22.26 44.52 17.43
N VAL A 947 22.96 43.48 16.99
CA VAL A 947 23.76 43.49 15.76
C VAL A 947 22.90 43.47 14.49
N TYR A 948 21.73 42.83 14.55
CA TYR A 948 20.66 42.85 13.53
C TYR A 948 19.38 43.31 14.23
N GLN A 949 18.80 44.43 13.78
CA GLN A 949 17.62 45.02 14.38
C GLN A 949 16.35 44.48 13.71
N PRO A 950 15.26 44.23 14.46
CA PRO A 950 13.99 43.78 13.89
C PRO A 950 13.47 44.74 12.82
N ASP A 951 13.55 46.05 13.03
CA ASP A 951 13.10 47.09 12.09
C ASP A 951 14.25 47.66 11.24
N GLN A 952 15.32 46.89 11.02
CA GLN A 952 16.51 47.37 10.30
C GLN A 952 16.22 47.84 8.87
N PHE A 953 15.27 47.20 8.20
CA PHE A 953 14.87 47.56 6.84
C PHE A 953 13.46 48.18 6.82
N PRO A 954 13.17 49.09 5.88
CA PRO A 954 11.86 49.70 5.80
C PRO A 954 10.77 48.66 5.45
N GLY A 955 9.52 48.96 5.83
CA GLY A 955 8.36 48.08 5.59
C GLY A 955 8.42 46.76 6.37
N ALA A 956 9.17 46.73 7.47
CA ALA A 956 9.26 45.58 8.37
C ALA A 956 7.89 45.25 8.98
N ARG A 957 7.48 44.00 8.90
CA ARG A 957 6.23 43.49 9.46
C ARG A 957 6.32 42.01 9.80
N ASP A 958 5.49 41.58 10.73
CA ASP A 958 5.30 40.17 11.06
C ASP A 958 4.05 39.67 10.34
N VAL A 959 4.22 38.62 9.53
CA VAL A 959 3.15 37.98 8.78
C VAL A 959 2.74 36.73 9.52
N GLU A 960 1.53 36.69 10.07
CA GLU A 960 0.98 35.50 10.71
C GLU A 960 0.67 34.42 9.67
N THR A 961 1.13 33.20 9.93
CA THR A 961 0.94 32.04 9.06
C THR A 961 0.47 30.84 9.87
N PRO A 962 -0.07 29.78 9.24
CA PRO A 962 -0.43 28.54 9.92
C PRO A 962 0.74 27.86 10.65
N TYR A 963 1.98 28.25 10.34
CA TYR A 963 3.22 27.68 10.90
C TYR A 963 3.89 28.60 11.94
N GLY A 964 3.28 29.75 12.27
CA GLY A 964 3.85 30.81 13.10
C GLY A 964 4.03 32.12 12.33
N SER A 965 4.71 33.11 12.89
CA SER A 965 4.97 34.38 12.17
C SER A 965 6.25 34.37 11.35
N THR A 966 6.20 34.95 10.16
CA THR A 966 7.39 35.25 9.33
C THR A 966 7.70 36.73 9.36
N ARG A 967 8.96 37.10 9.61
CA ARG A 967 9.44 38.48 9.50
C ARG A 967 9.69 38.84 8.04
N VAL A 968 9.03 39.90 7.56
CA VAL A 968 9.10 40.38 6.17
C VAL A 968 9.49 41.86 6.14
N TYR A 969 10.28 42.23 5.14
CA TYR A 969 10.72 43.59 4.86
C TYR A 969 10.42 43.90 3.40
N GLU A 970 9.77 45.04 3.14
CA GLU A 970 9.37 45.41 1.78
C GLU A 970 9.54 46.91 1.55
N PHE A 971 10.38 47.31 0.61
CA PHE A 971 10.76 48.71 0.40
C PHE A 971 11.24 49.02 -1.02
N GLY A 972 11.33 50.31 -1.35
CA GLY A 972 11.52 50.81 -2.71
C GLY A 972 10.24 51.44 -3.29
N PRO A 973 10.28 52.02 -4.49
CA PRO A 973 9.12 52.68 -5.11
C PRO A 973 7.99 51.67 -5.39
N GLU A 974 6.73 52.06 -5.20
CA GLU A 974 5.56 51.17 -5.34
C GLU A 974 5.32 50.71 -6.79
N ASP A 975 5.71 51.54 -7.76
CA ASP A 975 5.70 51.28 -9.20
C ASP A 975 6.98 50.60 -9.70
N GLY A 976 7.98 50.40 -8.82
CA GLY A 976 9.23 49.74 -9.15
C GLY A 976 9.05 48.26 -9.50
N GLU A 977 9.91 47.76 -10.39
CA GLU A 977 9.95 46.33 -10.69
C GLU A 977 10.30 45.52 -9.42
N LYS A 978 9.58 44.41 -9.23
CA LYS A 978 9.56 43.66 -7.98
C LYS A 978 10.65 42.59 -7.94
N ILE A 979 11.36 42.48 -6.80
CA ILE A 979 12.41 41.49 -6.56
C ILE A 979 12.22 40.81 -5.21
N LEU A 980 12.13 39.48 -5.20
CA LEU A 980 12.10 38.67 -3.97
C LEU A 980 13.47 38.05 -3.69
N PHE A 981 13.94 38.16 -2.45
CA PHE A 981 15.22 37.61 -2.00
C PHE A 981 15.04 36.46 -1.01
N VAL A 982 15.79 35.37 -1.20
CA VAL A 982 15.81 34.18 -0.33
C VAL A 982 17.23 33.88 0.11
N HIS A 983 17.45 33.82 1.43
CA HIS A 983 18.79 33.70 2.05
C HIS A 983 19.21 32.24 2.32
N GLY A 984 20.42 32.05 2.87
CA GLY A 984 21.09 30.75 3.06
C GLY A 984 20.62 29.92 4.27
N ILE A 985 21.34 28.83 4.60
CA ILE A 985 20.86 27.89 5.63
C ILE A 985 21.07 28.39 7.07
N SER A 986 22.21 29.04 7.32
CA SER A 986 22.65 29.45 8.67
C SER A 986 22.49 30.95 8.93
N THR A 987 22.32 31.75 7.88
CA THR A 987 22.30 33.21 7.97
C THR A 987 20.88 33.75 7.83
N PRO A 988 20.54 34.96 8.31
CA PRO A 988 19.25 35.62 8.07
C PRO A 988 19.31 36.54 6.84
N CYS A 989 18.19 37.19 6.48
CA CYS A 989 18.08 37.94 5.22
C CYS A 989 19.04 39.15 5.10
N ILE A 990 19.63 39.60 6.21
CA ILE A 990 20.62 40.70 6.24
C ILE A 990 21.85 40.43 5.34
N THR A 991 22.18 39.16 5.05
CA THR A 991 23.31 38.81 4.17
C THR A 991 23.15 39.36 2.75
N LEU A 992 21.90 39.51 2.31
CA LEU A 992 21.55 40.03 0.99
C LEU A 992 21.32 41.56 0.99
N ALA A 993 21.48 42.21 2.14
CA ALA A 993 21.19 43.64 2.30
C ALA A 993 22.00 44.56 1.37
N PRO A 994 23.32 44.37 1.15
CA PRO A 994 24.07 45.23 0.23
C PRO A 994 23.48 45.24 -1.18
N ILE A 995 23.02 44.08 -1.66
CA ILE A 995 22.44 43.91 -2.99
C ILE A 995 21.02 44.51 -3.00
N ALA A 996 20.17 44.14 -2.04
CA ALA A 996 18.78 44.59 -1.98
C ALA A 996 18.67 46.13 -1.83
N LEU A 997 19.50 46.75 -0.97
CA LEU A 997 19.51 48.20 -0.79
C LEU A 997 20.03 48.92 -2.04
N ALA A 998 21.05 48.37 -2.72
CA ALA A 998 21.57 48.95 -3.95
C ALA A 998 20.55 48.90 -5.08
N LEU A 999 19.82 47.79 -5.23
CA LEU A 999 18.74 47.67 -6.23
C LEU A 999 17.55 48.56 -5.88
N SER A 1000 17.19 48.69 -4.60
CA SER A 1000 16.14 49.62 -4.19
C SER A 1000 16.47 51.08 -4.54
N LYS A 1001 17.73 51.49 -4.34
CA LYS A 1001 18.22 52.82 -4.77
C LYS A 1001 18.21 53.02 -6.29
N ARG A 1002 18.22 51.93 -7.07
CA ARG A 1002 18.10 51.94 -8.54
C ARG A 1002 16.65 51.90 -9.02
N GLY A 1003 15.66 52.06 -8.13
CA GLY A 1003 14.24 52.14 -8.49
C GLY A 1003 13.49 50.80 -8.45
N TYR A 1004 14.09 49.73 -7.91
CA TYR A 1004 13.40 48.44 -7.74
C TYR A 1004 12.63 48.37 -6.43
N ARG A 1005 11.50 47.67 -6.43
CA ARG A 1005 10.79 47.27 -5.21
C ARG A 1005 11.34 45.94 -4.73
N VAL A 1006 11.91 45.89 -3.54
CA VAL A 1006 12.56 44.69 -3.01
C VAL A 1006 11.81 44.14 -1.80
N MET A 1007 11.76 42.81 -1.70
CA MET A 1007 11.20 42.09 -0.57
C MET A 1007 12.22 41.08 -0.03
N LEU A 1008 12.49 41.18 1.27
CA LEU A 1008 13.33 40.27 2.05
C LEU A 1008 12.47 39.63 3.13
N PHE A 1009 12.75 38.40 3.50
CA PHE A 1009 12.11 37.76 4.64
C PHE A 1009 13.05 36.76 5.29
N ASP A 1010 12.82 36.51 6.57
CA ASP A 1010 13.57 35.50 7.30
C ASP A 1010 12.90 34.12 7.17
N LEU A 1011 13.64 33.11 6.66
CA LEU A 1011 13.20 31.72 6.66
C LEU A 1011 12.79 31.25 8.06
N PHE A 1012 11.86 30.30 8.16
CA PHE A 1012 11.42 29.76 9.45
C PHE A 1012 12.60 29.32 10.33
N GLY A 1013 12.56 29.72 11.61
CA GLY A 1013 13.62 29.53 12.60
C GLY A 1013 14.87 30.39 12.41
N ARG A 1014 14.92 31.30 11.43
CA ARG A 1014 16.03 32.24 11.22
C ARG A 1014 15.56 33.66 11.49
N GLY A 1015 16.53 34.54 11.75
CA GLY A 1015 16.27 35.96 11.93
C GLY A 1015 15.22 36.20 13.00
N PHE A 1016 14.12 36.86 12.66
CA PHE A 1016 13.00 37.09 13.57
C PHE A 1016 11.72 36.30 13.22
N SER A 1017 11.84 35.21 12.46
CA SER A 1017 10.72 34.32 12.13
C SER A 1017 10.57 33.18 13.14
N ASP A 1018 9.35 32.74 13.39
CA ASP A 1018 9.08 31.58 14.24
C ASP A 1018 9.71 30.30 13.65
N GLY A 1019 10.08 29.36 14.52
CA GLY A 1019 10.51 28.02 14.11
C GLY A 1019 9.33 27.06 14.01
N VAL A 1020 9.42 26.08 13.11
CA VAL A 1020 8.42 25.02 12.94
C VAL A 1020 8.99 23.71 13.46
N ALA A 1021 8.35 23.06 14.42
CA ALA A 1021 8.96 21.90 15.09
C ALA A 1021 8.34 20.55 14.73
N ASP A 1022 7.09 20.56 14.27
CA ASP A 1022 6.27 19.36 14.06
C ASP A 1022 6.37 18.78 12.64
N ILE A 1023 7.00 19.50 11.70
CA ILE A 1023 7.17 19.07 10.31
C ILE A 1023 8.59 19.33 9.78
N PRO A 1024 9.06 18.57 8.76
CA PRO A 1024 10.40 18.75 8.19
C PRO A 1024 10.55 20.06 7.41
N HIS A 1025 11.72 20.69 7.51
CA HIS A 1025 12.09 21.87 6.73
C HIS A 1025 12.54 21.51 5.32
N ASP A 1026 11.59 21.09 4.48
CA ASP A 1026 11.81 20.71 3.10
C ASP A 1026 11.44 21.83 2.10
N ALA A 1027 11.59 21.55 0.80
CA ALA A 1027 11.23 22.50 -0.25
C ALA A 1027 9.75 22.92 -0.22
N ARG A 1028 8.83 22.05 0.21
CA ARG A 1028 7.39 22.35 0.25
C ARG A 1028 7.07 23.37 1.33
N LEU A 1029 7.68 23.22 2.52
CA LEU A 1029 7.53 24.19 3.62
C LEU A 1029 8.03 25.58 3.19
N TYR A 1030 9.23 25.66 2.60
CA TYR A 1030 9.81 26.94 2.19
C TYR A 1030 9.09 27.59 1.00
N VAL A 1031 8.65 26.82 0.01
CA VAL A 1031 7.81 27.34 -1.09
C VAL A 1031 6.48 27.88 -0.55
N SER A 1032 5.88 27.18 0.41
CA SER A 1032 4.67 27.67 1.10
C SER A 1032 4.93 28.97 1.85
N GLN A 1033 6.07 29.07 2.55
CA GLN A 1033 6.50 30.31 3.22
C GLN A 1033 6.61 31.47 2.22
N MET A 1034 7.23 31.25 1.06
CA MET A 1034 7.34 32.28 0.02
C MET A 1034 5.97 32.77 -0.47
N LEU A 1035 5.02 31.87 -0.70
CA LEU A 1035 3.66 32.25 -1.14
C LEU A 1035 2.94 33.09 -0.09
N LEU A 1036 3.06 32.74 1.19
CA LEU A 1036 2.48 33.49 2.31
C LEU A 1036 3.10 34.88 2.44
N VAL A 1037 4.42 34.97 2.26
CA VAL A 1037 5.16 36.24 2.26
C VAL A 1037 4.70 37.14 1.10
N LEU A 1038 4.57 36.61 -0.12
CA LEU A 1038 4.07 37.36 -1.27
C LEU A 1038 2.62 37.84 -1.07
N ALA A 1039 1.76 36.97 -0.53
CA ALA A 1039 0.37 37.29 -0.25
C ALA A 1039 0.20 38.37 0.84
N SER A 1040 1.22 38.57 1.67
CA SER A 1040 1.20 39.60 2.72
C SER A 1040 1.41 41.03 2.22
N SER A 1041 1.82 41.20 0.96
CA SER A 1041 2.11 42.51 0.40
C SER A 1041 0.82 43.27 0.08
N PRO A 1042 0.76 44.59 0.35
CA PRO A 1042 -0.35 45.41 -0.13
C PRO A 1042 -0.32 45.61 -1.65
N LEU A 1043 0.79 45.28 -2.33
CA LEU A 1043 0.94 45.38 -3.78
C LEU A 1043 0.73 44.00 -4.42
N ALA A 1044 0.29 43.96 -5.68
CA ALA A 1044 0.12 42.71 -6.40
C ALA A 1044 1.48 42.11 -6.82
N TRP A 1045 1.82 40.92 -6.32
CA TRP A 1045 3.00 40.13 -6.75
C TRP A 1045 2.63 38.97 -7.69
N THR A 1046 1.40 38.94 -8.18
CA THR A 1046 0.83 37.91 -9.06
C THR A 1046 0.71 38.38 -10.50
N GLY A 1047 0.80 37.46 -11.46
CA GLY A 1047 0.70 37.75 -12.90
C GLY A 1047 1.78 37.03 -13.69
N THR A 1048 1.80 37.22 -15.02
CA THR A 1048 2.87 36.68 -15.87
C THR A 1048 4.10 37.56 -15.76
N ASN A 1049 5.26 36.97 -15.46
CA ASN A 1049 6.53 37.65 -15.23
C ASN A 1049 6.45 38.73 -14.13
N ALA A 1050 5.70 38.44 -13.05
CA ALA A 1050 5.33 39.41 -12.03
C ALA A 1050 6.52 39.94 -11.21
N PHE A 1051 7.55 39.14 -10.95
CA PHE A 1051 8.72 39.57 -10.20
C PHE A 1051 9.99 38.78 -10.57
N ARG A 1052 11.16 39.29 -10.15
CA ARG A 1052 12.46 38.64 -10.27
C ARG A 1052 12.85 37.95 -8.95
N LEU A 1053 13.45 36.77 -9.02
CA LEU A 1053 13.76 35.95 -7.85
C LEU A 1053 15.28 35.81 -7.69
N VAL A 1054 15.79 36.12 -6.49
CA VAL A 1054 17.21 35.99 -6.14
C VAL A 1054 17.36 35.03 -4.96
N GLY A 1055 18.08 33.94 -5.14
CA GLY A 1055 18.32 32.94 -4.10
C GLY A 1055 19.81 32.72 -3.82
N TYR A 1056 20.21 32.69 -2.55
CA TYR A 1056 21.59 32.43 -2.12
C TYR A 1056 21.72 31.12 -1.33
N SER A 1057 22.74 30.30 -1.63
CA SER A 1057 22.99 29.03 -0.93
C SER A 1057 21.73 28.14 -0.90
N LEU A 1058 21.24 27.72 0.27
CA LEU A 1058 19.98 27.01 0.43
C LEU A 1058 18.80 27.77 -0.22
N GLY A 1059 18.76 29.08 -0.09
CA GLY A 1059 17.78 29.95 -0.76
C GLY A 1059 17.82 29.83 -2.28
N GLY A 1060 18.98 29.54 -2.87
CA GLY A 1060 19.12 29.19 -4.28
C GLY A 1060 18.42 27.86 -4.61
N GLY A 1061 18.65 26.82 -3.80
CA GLY A 1061 17.95 25.53 -3.95
C GLY A 1061 16.43 25.67 -3.81
N ILE A 1062 15.96 26.46 -2.84
CA ILE A 1062 14.53 26.79 -2.66
C ILE A 1062 13.99 27.56 -3.87
N ALA A 1063 14.74 28.54 -4.37
CA ALA A 1063 14.34 29.37 -5.51
C ALA A 1063 14.17 28.57 -6.81
N ILE A 1064 14.99 27.54 -7.03
CA ILE A 1064 14.83 26.60 -8.16
C ILE A 1064 13.48 25.88 -8.07
N HIS A 1065 13.15 25.33 -6.90
CA HIS A 1065 11.86 24.65 -6.68
C HIS A 1065 10.67 25.60 -6.86
N PHE A 1066 10.76 26.84 -6.36
CA PHE A 1066 9.73 27.85 -6.56
C PHE A 1066 9.56 28.22 -8.04
N ALA A 1067 10.66 28.47 -8.76
CA ALA A 1067 10.62 28.83 -10.17
C ALA A 1067 10.10 27.69 -11.07
N ASN A 1068 10.36 26.43 -10.70
CA ASN A 1068 9.82 25.25 -11.39
C ASN A 1068 8.32 25.06 -11.13
N ALA A 1069 7.84 25.34 -9.91
CA ALA A 1069 6.43 25.24 -9.56
C ALA A 1069 5.59 26.39 -10.16
N PHE A 1070 6.18 27.59 -10.26
CA PHE A 1070 5.52 28.80 -10.73
C PHE A 1070 6.31 29.49 -11.86
N PRO A 1071 6.51 28.81 -13.02
CA PRO A 1071 7.40 29.29 -14.08
C PRO A 1071 6.93 30.61 -14.69
N ASN A 1072 5.61 30.81 -14.77
CA ASN A 1072 5.00 32.02 -15.32
C ASN A 1072 5.09 33.21 -14.36
N LEU A 1073 5.34 32.99 -13.07
CA LEU A 1073 5.36 34.06 -12.06
C LEU A 1073 6.74 34.74 -12.00
N VAL A 1074 7.80 33.95 -12.16
CA VAL A 1074 9.20 34.39 -12.06
C VAL A 1074 9.72 34.83 -13.42
N ARG A 1075 9.96 36.14 -13.59
CA ARG A 1075 10.51 36.73 -14.82
C ARG A 1075 11.97 36.35 -15.04
N ASP A 1076 12.83 36.70 -14.10
CA ASP A 1076 14.26 36.41 -14.11
C ASP A 1076 14.65 35.71 -12.80
N LEU A 1077 15.52 34.70 -12.90
CA LEU A 1077 16.01 33.90 -11.78
C LEU A 1077 17.53 34.11 -11.63
N VAL A 1078 17.97 34.60 -10.47
CA VAL A 1078 19.39 34.79 -10.14
C VAL A 1078 19.75 33.87 -8.97
N LEU A 1079 20.71 32.97 -9.21
CA LEU A 1079 21.17 31.98 -8.26
C LEU A 1079 22.61 32.32 -7.85
N LEU A 1080 22.79 32.66 -6.57
CA LEU A 1080 24.08 33.02 -5.98
C LEU A 1080 24.59 31.82 -5.18
N ALA A 1081 25.63 31.15 -5.66
CA ALA A 1081 26.15 29.89 -5.10
C ALA A 1081 24.99 28.96 -4.64
N PRO A 1082 24.12 28.49 -5.55
CA PRO A 1082 22.92 27.74 -5.17
C PRO A 1082 23.25 26.32 -4.68
N ALA A 1083 22.61 25.91 -3.58
CA ALA A 1083 22.63 24.52 -3.14
C ALA A 1083 21.79 23.62 -4.07
N GLY A 1084 21.88 22.30 -3.87
CA GLY A 1084 21.08 21.30 -4.57
C GLY A 1084 21.91 20.19 -5.21
N LEU A 1085 23.16 20.47 -5.58
CA LEU A 1085 24.08 19.48 -6.17
C LEU A 1085 25.33 19.28 -5.31
N ILE A 1086 25.25 19.62 -4.02
CA ILE A 1086 26.34 19.38 -3.07
C ILE A 1086 26.50 17.87 -2.91
N ARG A 1087 27.73 17.36 -3.02
CA ARG A 1087 28.02 15.93 -2.92
C ARG A 1087 27.95 15.48 -1.47
N ALA A 1088 27.25 14.39 -1.20
CA ALA A 1088 27.18 13.80 0.15
C ALA A 1088 28.57 13.43 0.71
N ALA A 1089 29.51 13.06 -0.17
CA ALA A 1089 30.90 12.76 0.19
C ALA A 1089 31.69 13.98 0.71
N SER A 1090 31.25 15.20 0.39
CA SER A 1090 31.86 16.44 0.88
C SER A 1090 31.63 16.64 2.38
N PHE A 1091 30.55 16.08 2.95
CA PHE A 1091 30.25 16.19 4.38
C PHE A 1091 31.11 15.24 5.21
N GLY A 1092 31.88 15.78 6.17
CA GLY A 1092 32.73 14.98 7.05
C GLY A 1092 31.98 13.91 7.87
N ARG A 1093 32.70 12.90 8.38
CA ARG A 1093 32.16 11.79 9.19
C ARG A 1093 31.21 12.25 10.33
N VAL A 1094 31.52 13.37 10.96
CA VAL A 1094 30.72 13.97 12.05
C VAL A 1094 29.44 14.63 11.51
N SER A 1095 29.49 15.27 10.34
CA SER A 1095 28.29 15.81 9.68
C SER A 1095 27.39 14.66 9.20
N ARG A 1096 27.96 13.55 8.69
CA ARG A 1096 27.25 12.31 8.34
C ARG A 1096 26.41 11.76 9.50
N PHE A 1097 26.89 11.93 10.73
CA PHE A 1097 26.20 11.54 11.96
C PHE A 1097 24.97 12.41 12.28
N LEU A 1098 24.97 13.70 11.89
CA LEU A 1098 23.80 14.59 12.02
C LEU A 1098 22.66 14.24 11.04
N PHE A 1099 22.95 13.54 9.94
CA PHE A 1099 21.95 13.05 8.98
C PHE A 1099 21.25 11.77 9.44
N VAL A 1100 21.80 11.04 10.43
CA VAL A 1100 21.20 9.80 10.94
C VAL A 1100 20.31 10.12 12.14
N SER A 1101 19.01 10.27 11.91
CA SER A 1101 18.03 10.34 13.00
C SER A 1101 17.81 8.96 13.62
N GLY A 1102 17.80 8.86 14.96
CA GLY A 1102 17.28 7.68 15.67
C GLY A 1102 18.23 7.03 16.69
N LEU A 1103 19.55 7.17 16.53
CA LEU A 1103 20.54 6.55 17.45
C LEU A 1103 20.96 7.44 18.63
N VAL A 1104 20.88 8.77 18.47
CA VAL A 1104 21.27 9.74 19.52
C VAL A 1104 20.09 10.68 19.82
N PRO A 1105 19.73 10.91 21.09
CA PRO A 1105 18.68 11.85 21.46
C PRO A 1105 18.88 13.25 20.85
N GLU A 1106 17.80 13.83 20.32
CA GLU A 1106 17.81 15.13 19.63
C GLU A 1106 18.36 16.27 20.52
N ARG A 1107 18.18 16.22 21.84
CA ARG A 1107 18.78 17.22 22.76
C ARG A 1107 20.31 17.15 22.79
N ILE A 1108 20.89 15.95 22.72
CA ILE A 1108 22.36 15.78 22.71
C ILE A 1108 22.91 16.28 21.38
N LEU A 1109 22.26 15.94 20.26
CA LEU A 1109 22.61 16.46 18.94
C LEU A 1109 22.43 17.98 18.86
N ALA A 1110 21.37 18.53 19.44
CA ALA A 1110 21.12 19.97 19.50
C ALA A 1110 22.16 20.69 20.36
N VAL A 1111 22.58 20.14 21.51
CA VAL A 1111 23.65 20.70 22.34
C VAL A 1111 24.99 20.64 21.62
N ALA A 1112 25.33 19.51 20.99
CA ALA A 1112 26.56 19.37 20.21
C ALA A 1112 26.58 20.34 19.02
N THR A 1113 25.46 20.47 18.32
CA THR A 1113 25.27 21.42 17.21
C THR A 1113 25.37 22.86 17.72
N ARG A 1114 24.76 23.19 18.86
CA ARG A 1114 24.84 24.51 19.51
C ARG A 1114 26.27 24.89 19.87
N HIS A 1115 27.00 23.96 20.50
CA HIS A 1115 28.41 24.15 20.86
C HIS A 1115 29.30 24.32 19.61
N ARG A 1116 29.00 23.57 18.54
CA ARG A 1116 29.71 23.69 17.26
C ARG A 1116 29.45 25.04 16.59
N LEU A 1117 28.19 25.49 16.56
CA LEU A 1117 27.79 26.79 15.99
C LEU A 1117 28.35 28.00 16.77
N GLN A 1118 28.80 27.80 18.02
CA GLN A 1118 29.36 28.86 18.89
C GLN A 1118 30.89 28.98 18.86
N LYS A 1119 31.64 27.93 18.45
CA LYS A 1119 33.11 27.93 18.52
C LYS A 1119 33.75 28.72 17.37
N PRO A 1120 34.65 29.67 17.63
CA PRO A 1120 35.54 30.24 16.61
C PRO A 1120 36.73 29.31 16.40
N ILE A 1121 36.84 28.64 15.25
CA ILE A 1121 37.96 27.73 14.97
C ILE A 1121 39.14 28.53 14.40
N ALA A 1122 39.86 29.22 15.27
CA ALA A 1122 41.19 29.76 14.98
C ALA A 1122 42.31 29.01 15.74
N ALA A 1123 42.02 27.84 16.34
CA ALA A 1123 42.93 27.19 17.28
C ALA A 1123 43.29 25.72 16.96
N SER A 1124 43.18 25.25 15.70
CA SER A 1124 43.66 23.90 15.33
C SER A 1124 44.57 23.83 14.10
N ALA A 1125 45.13 24.95 13.63
CA ALA A 1125 46.19 24.92 12.64
C ALA A 1125 47.54 24.68 13.33
N ARG A 1126 47.97 23.42 13.48
CA ARG A 1126 49.40 23.10 13.56
C ARG A 1126 49.90 22.82 12.14
N PRO A 1127 51.01 23.43 11.68
CA PRO A 1127 51.58 23.10 10.39
C PRO A 1127 52.33 21.77 10.49
N SER A 1128 52.23 20.92 9.47
CA SER A 1128 53.13 19.78 9.29
C SER A 1128 53.59 19.70 7.84
N PRO A 1129 54.81 19.19 7.58
CA PRO A 1129 55.63 19.59 6.45
C PRO A 1129 55.39 18.75 5.19
N VAL A 1130 55.87 19.33 4.07
CA VAL A 1130 55.74 18.90 2.67
C VAL A 1130 56.41 17.56 2.36
N ALA A 1131 55.69 16.61 1.72
CA ALA A 1131 56.12 15.66 0.66
C ALA A 1131 54.89 14.83 0.13
N PRO A 1132 54.97 14.07 -0.98
CA PRO A 1132 54.51 14.47 -2.31
C PRO A 1132 53.26 13.72 -2.85
N VAL A 1133 52.52 14.43 -3.71
CA VAL A 1133 51.50 14.06 -4.72
C VAL A 1133 50.93 12.63 -4.70
N GLU A 1134 49.70 12.50 -4.19
CA GLU A 1134 48.70 11.45 -4.48
C GLU A 1134 47.28 12.08 -4.48
N PRO A 1135 46.25 11.45 -5.08
CA PRO A 1135 45.03 12.14 -5.53
C PRO A 1135 44.24 12.75 -4.35
N VAL A 1136 43.87 14.02 -4.55
CA VAL A 1136 43.31 14.96 -3.58
C VAL A 1136 42.13 14.37 -2.79
N THR A 1137 42.39 13.85 -1.60
CA THR A 1137 41.40 13.79 -0.53
C THR A 1137 41.28 15.21 0.05
N THR A 1138 40.23 15.92 -0.34
CA THR A 1138 39.83 17.19 0.29
C THR A 1138 39.52 16.94 1.78
N PRO A 1139 39.96 17.84 2.69
CA PRO A 1139 39.58 17.75 4.10
C PRO A 1139 38.05 17.86 4.25
N PRO A 1140 37.46 17.27 5.31
CA PRO A 1140 36.01 17.22 5.48
C PRO A 1140 35.40 18.63 5.54
N LEU A 1141 34.43 18.92 4.66
CA LEU A 1141 33.77 20.23 4.59
C LEU A 1141 32.76 20.44 5.70
N ASN A 1142 32.74 21.67 6.23
CA ASN A 1142 31.80 22.13 7.25
C ASN A 1142 30.97 23.31 6.72
N VAL A 1143 29.72 23.04 6.31
CA VAL A 1143 28.81 24.01 5.68
C VAL A 1143 28.52 25.24 6.56
N VAL A 1144 28.56 25.08 7.88
CA VAL A 1144 28.42 26.24 8.78
C VAL A 1144 29.65 27.12 8.72
N GLU A 1145 30.84 26.53 8.86
CA GLU A 1145 32.08 27.32 8.91
C GLU A 1145 32.31 28.12 7.63
N ALA A 1146 31.82 27.63 6.50
CA ALA A 1146 31.97 28.27 5.20
C ALA A 1146 30.92 29.35 4.87
N GLU A 1147 29.69 29.24 5.39
CA GLU A 1147 28.70 30.34 5.30
C GLU A 1147 29.00 31.51 6.26
N VAL A 1148 29.88 31.27 7.25
CA VAL A 1148 29.98 32.06 8.47
C VAL A 1148 31.43 32.59 8.62
N ASN A 1149 32.50 31.79 8.45
CA ASN A 1149 33.89 32.26 8.50
C ASN A 1149 34.57 32.36 7.12
N PRO A 1150 35.30 33.46 6.82
CA PRO A 1150 36.06 33.58 5.58
C PRO A 1150 37.32 32.70 5.60
N ALA A 1151 37.50 31.88 4.56
CA ALA A 1151 38.73 31.10 4.34
C ALA A 1151 39.90 31.94 3.78
N SER A 1152 39.68 33.22 3.47
CA SER A 1152 40.70 34.10 2.88
C SER A 1152 41.37 35.00 3.92
N GLY A 1153 42.69 35.11 3.88
CA GLY A 1153 43.50 35.99 4.75
C GLY A 1153 43.28 37.50 4.52
N LYS A 1154 42.08 37.93 4.12
CA LYS A 1154 41.68 39.33 3.97
C LYS A 1154 40.96 39.80 5.24
N ALA A 1155 40.99 41.12 5.48
CA ALA A 1155 40.30 41.74 6.61
C ALA A 1155 38.77 41.51 6.52
N VAL A 1156 38.19 40.92 7.56
CA VAL A 1156 36.74 40.67 7.69
C VAL A 1156 35.99 42.01 7.56
N THR A 1157 35.01 42.07 6.66
CA THR A 1157 34.18 43.26 6.47
C THR A 1157 33.30 43.52 7.70
N PRO A 1158 32.90 44.79 7.95
CA PRO A 1158 32.00 45.10 9.05
C PRO A 1158 30.67 44.34 8.99
N LEU A 1159 30.16 44.01 7.80
CA LEU A 1159 28.91 43.26 7.65
C LEU A 1159 29.08 41.79 8.01
N GLU A 1160 30.13 41.13 7.52
CA GLU A 1160 30.42 39.72 7.86
C GLU A 1160 30.57 39.56 9.38
N LYS A 1161 31.33 40.45 10.02
CA LYS A 1161 31.48 40.46 11.48
C LYS A 1161 30.11 40.59 12.18
N ARG A 1162 29.22 41.42 11.65
CA ARG A 1162 27.86 41.58 12.19
C ARG A 1162 27.00 40.33 11.99
N VAL A 1163 27.05 39.70 10.82
CA VAL A 1163 26.32 38.45 10.55
C VAL A 1163 26.82 37.34 11.48
N MET A 1164 28.13 37.24 11.66
CA MET A 1164 28.78 36.31 12.59
C MET A 1164 28.31 36.47 14.02
N GLU A 1165 28.33 37.70 14.52
CA GLU A 1165 27.85 38.03 15.85
C GLU A 1165 26.37 37.72 15.99
N TYR A 1166 25.57 37.98 14.95
CA TYR A 1166 24.15 37.63 14.95
C TYR A 1166 23.89 36.12 14.94
N VAL A 1167 24.60 35.33 14.13
CA VAL A 1167 24.43 33.87 14.10
C VAL A 1167 24.75 33.29 15.49
N ARG A 1168 25.85 33.72 16.12
CA ARG A 1168 26.17 33.34 17.51
C ARG A 1168 25.08 33.77 18.49
N TRP A 1169 24.53 34.95 18.30
CA TRP A 1169 23.40 35.45 19.08
C TRP A 1169 22.13 34.62 18.85
N ALA A 1170 21.80 34.22 17.62
CA ALA A 1170 20.63 33.41 17.30
C ALA A 1170 20.74 32.00 17.88
N VAL A 1171 21.94 31.40 17.85
CA VAL A 1171 22.20 30.10 18.51
C VAL A 1171 21.93 30.16 20.01
N THR A 1172 22.12 31.31 20.64
CA THR A 1172 21.90 31.52 22.08
C THR A 1172 20.47 31.96 22.41
N HIS A 1173 19.87 32.84 21.61
CA HIS A 1173 18.64 33.55 21.94
C HIS A 1173 17.43 33.17 21.08
N HIS A 1174 17.63 32.50 19.95
CA HIS A 1174 16.55 32.02 19.07
C HIS A 1174 16.34 30.52 19.25
N GLN A 1175 15.30 30.14 20.01
CA GLN A 1175 15.03 28.73 20.33
C GLN A 1175 14.78 27.86 19.08
N GLY A 1176 14.12 28.42 18.06
CA GLY A 1176 13.87 27.74 16.78
C GLY A 1176 15.07 27.55 15.85
N PHE A 1177 16.21 28.22 16.09
CA PHE A 1177 17.33 28.24 15.13
C PHE A 1177 18.02 26.89 14.96
N VAL A 1178 18.46 26.28 16.06
CA VAL A 1178 19.17 24.99 16.03
C VAL A 1178 18.27 23.86 15.48
N PRO A 1179 17.00 23.72 15.91
CA PRO A 1179 16.09 22.72 15.35
C PRO A 1179 15.82 22.92 13.85
N ALA A 1180 15.54 24.15 13.42
CA ALA A 1180 15.29 24.46 12.00
C ALA A 1180 16.52 24.20 11.12
N PHE A 1181 17.71 24.53 11.63
CA PHE A 1181 18.98 24.24 10.98
C PHE A 1181 19.21 22.72 10.80
N MET A 1182 19.07 21.94 11.87
CA MET A 1182 19.22 20.48 11.83
C MET A 1182 18.21 19.83 10.88
N SER A 1183 16.95 20.28 10.91
CA SER A 1183 15.90 19.81 10.01
C SER A 1183 16.22 20.15 8.55
N SER A 1184 16.75 21.35 8.28
CA SER A 1184 17.11 21.78 6.92
C SER A 1184 18.29 20.99 6.35
N ILE A 1185 19.28 20.64 7.18
CA ILE A 1185 20.37 19.77 6.74
C ILE A 1185 19.82 18.42 6.25
N ARG A 1186 18.82 17.86 6.94
CA ARG A 1186 18.28 16.53 6.62
C ARG A 1186 17.32 16.53 5.44
N PHE A 1187 16.48 17.55 5.30
CA PHE A 1187 15.31 17.50 4.43
C PHE A 1187 15.24 18.60 3.36
N ALA A 1188 16.02 19.67 3.48
CA ALA A 1188 15.98 20.77 2.51
C ALA A 1188 16.72 20.40 1.20
N PRO A 1189 16.46 21.10 0.07
CA PRO A 1189 17.05 20.78 -1.23
C PRO A 1189 18.53 21.17 -1.33
N LEU A 1190 19.38 20.53 -0.54
CA LEU A 1190 20.84 20.77 -0.48
C LEU A 1190 21.63 19.85 -1.42
N MET A 1191 21.15 18.62 -1.64
CA MET A 1191 21.86 17.56 -2.35
C MET A 1191 20.95 16.82 -3.32
N GLU A 1192 21.56 16.18 -4.32
CA GLU A 1192 20.92 15.25 -5.27
C GLU A 1192 19.72 15.83 -6.05
N GLN A 1193 19.64 17.14 -6.24
CA GLN A 1193 18.52 17.83 -6.91
C GLN A 1193 18.67 17.91 -8.45
N HIS A 1194 19.29 16.92 -9.10
CA HIS A 1194 19.58 16.95 -10.55
C HIS A 1194 18.32 17.17 -11.39
N ASP A 1195 17.18 16.55 -11.03
CA ASP A 1195 15.91 16.71 -11.75
C ASP A 1195 15.35 18.13 -11.65
N ALA A 1196 15.47 18.77 -10.48
CA ALA A 1196 15.02 20.14 -10.29
C ALA A 1196 15.88 21.12 -11.08
N TRP A 1197 17.20 20.86 -11.16
CA TRP A 1197 18.12 21.62 -11.99
C TRP A 1197 17.87 21.44 -13.50
N ALA A 1198 17.59 20.21 -13.94
CA ALA A 1198 17.29 19.93 -15.35
C ALA A 1198 16.06 20.69 -15.87
N LYS A 1199 15.06 20.91 -15.02
CA LYS A 1199 13.86 21.69 -15.37
C LYS A 1199 14.13 23.17 -15.65
N LEU A 1200 15.25 23.72 -15.16
CA LEU A 1200 15.62 25.11 -15.47
C LEU A 1200 15.88 25.33 -16.96
N ALA A 1201 16.25 24.29 -17.72
CA ALA A 1201 16.41 24.35 -19.17
C ALA A 1201 15.08 24.63 -19.93
N GLN A 1202 13.94 24.53 -19.25
CA GLN A 1202 12.64 24.87 -19.82
C GLN A 1202 12.34 26.37 -19.76
N ARG A 1203 13.13 27.14 -18.99
CA ARG A 1203 12.98 28.60 -18.93
C ARG A 1203 13.53 29.23 -20.21
N ALA A 1204 13.12 30.45 -20.53
CA ALA A 1204 13.61 31.11 -21.75
C ALA A 1204 15.12 31.40 -21.63
N PRO A 1205 15.92 31.21 -22.70
CA PRO A 1205 17.36 31.48 -22.68
C PRO A 1205 17.68 32.89 -22.15
N GLY A 1206 18.67 33.00 -21.27
CA GLY A 1206 19.09 34.25 -20.66
C GLY A 1206 18.16 34.80 -19.57
N THR A 1207 17.12 34.07 -19.15
CA THR A 1207 16.29 34.40 -17.96
C THR A 1207 16.81 33.82 -16.66
N THR A 1208 17.88 33.02 -16.70
CA THR A 1208 18.52 32.44 -15.53
C THR A 1208 20.00 32.80 -15.48
N ALA A 1209 20.48 33.30 -14.34
CA ALA A 1209 21.89 33.54 -14.05
C ALA A 1209 22.34 32.70 -12.86
N ILE A 1210 23.51 32.07 -13.00
CA ILE A 1210 24.17 31.25 -11.97
C ILE A 1210 25.53 31.86 -11.72
N LEU A 1211 25.68 32.49 -10.55
CA LEU A 1211 26.90 33.16 -10.12
C LEU A 1211 27.55 32.33 -9.01
N LEU A 1212 28.74 31.80 -9.26
CA LEU A 1212 29.51 30.98 -8.33
C LEU A 1212 30.75 31.74 -7.85
N ALA A 1213 31.21 31.46 -6.63
CA ALA A 1213 32.45 32.04 -6.10
C ALA A 1213 33.66 31.15 -6.46
N ARG A 1214 34.77 31.78 -6.86
CA ARG A 1214 35.98 31.07 -7.36
C ARG A 1214 36.60 30.15 -6.32
N THR A 1215 36.64 30.58 -5.07
CA THR A 1215 37.23 29.82 -3.96
C THR A 1215 36.15 29.37 -2.99
N ASP A 1216 34.95 29.08 -3.50
CA ASP A 1216 33.84 28.57 -2.71
C ASP A 1216 34.14 27.14 -2.26
N GLU A 1217 34.22 26.99 -0.95
CA GLU A 1217 34.54 25.76 -0.27
C GLU A 1217 33.34 24.82 -0.18
N ILE A 1218 32.08 25.30 -0.23
CA ILE A 1218 30.88 24.45 -0.19
C ILE A 1218 30.47 24.03 -1.61
N ILE A 1219 30.49 24.97 -2.53
CA ILE A 1219 30.00 24.83 -3.91
C ILE A 1219 31.18 24.94 -4.84
N ASN A 1220 31.80 23.80 -5.12
CA ASN A 1220 32.93 23.73 -6.03
C ASN A 1220 32.48 24.10 -7.46
N PRO A 1221 32.99 25.21 -8.06
CA PRO A 1221 32.56 25.67 -9.37
C PRO A 1221 32.83 24.69 -10.51
N ASP A 1222 33.89 23.88 -10.41
CA ASP A 1222 34.25 22.90 -11.43
C ASP A 1222 33.33 21.68 -11.37
N ASP A 1223 33.00 21.20 -10.16
CA ASP A 1223 32.02 20.14 -9.97
C ASP A 1223 30.63 20.59 -10.45
N TYR A 1224 30.20 21.79 -10.08
CA TYR A 1224 28.93 22.34 -10.53
C TYR A 1224 28.91 22.62 -12.03
N ARG A 1225 30.02 23.05 -12.62
CA ARG A 1225 30.12 23.18 -14.08
C ARG A 1225 29.97 21.83 -14.77
N ARG A 1226 30.57 20.76 -14.26
CA ARG A 1226 30.43 19.42 -14.84
C ARG A 1226 29.00 18.88 -14.68
N ASP A 1227 28.45 19.00 -13.48
CA ASP A 1227 27.24 18.28 -13.09
C ASP A 1227 25.96 19.08 -13.40
N ALA A 1228 26.03 20.42 -13.48
CA ALA A 1228 24.86 21.30 -13.60
C ALA A 1228 24.74 22.02 -14.94
N LEU A 1229 25.86 22.42 -15.57
CA LEU A 1229 25.83 23.25 -16.79
C LEU A 1229 25.12 22.55 -17.95
N SER A 1230 25.32 21.24 -18.09
CA SER A 1230 24.64 20.42 -19.09
C SER A 1230 23.13 20.29 -18.82
N LEU A 1231 22.74 20.18 -17.56
CA LEU A 1231 21.34 20.07 -17.13
C LEU A 1231 20.53 21.33 -17.45
N VAL A 1232 21.16 22.49 -17.32
CA VAL A 1232 20.50 23.80 -17.53
C VAL A 1232 20.58 24.30 -18.97
N GLY A 1233 21.01 23.47 -19.92
CA GLY A 1233 21.03 23.82 -21.36
C GLY A 1233 22.31 24.50 -21.86
N GLY A 1234 23.38 24.53 -21.06
CA GLY A 1234 24.70 25.07 -21.45
C GLY A 1234 24.86 26.60 -21.31
N GLU A 1235 26.06 27.12 -21.55
CA GLU A 1235 26.39 28.55 -21.38
C GLU A 1235 25.63 29.48 -22.35
N GLN A 1236 25.02 28.92 -23.41
CA GLN A 1236 24.15 29.67 -24.32
C GLN A 1236 22.74 29.88 -23.74
N HIS A 1237 22.33 29.03 -22.80
CA HIS A 1237 20.98 29.05 -22.22
C HIS A 1237 20.93 29.79 -20.88
N VAL A 1238 21.97 29.65 -20.05
CA VAL A 1238 22.08 30.36 -18.76
C VAL A 1238 23.31 31.25 -18.72
N ARG A 1239 23.25 32.35 -17.97
CA ARG A 1239 24.44 33.16 -17.67
C ARG A 1239 25.24 32.49 -16.56
N TRP A 1240 26.31 31.78 -16.93
CA TRP A 1240 27.23 31.15 -15.99
C TRP A 1240 28.44 32.06 -15.71
N ARG A 1241 28.65 32.44 -14.45
CA ARG A 1241 29.75 33.33 -14.05
C ARG A 1241 30.45 32.85 -12.79
N ILE A 1242 31.77 33.01 -12.77
CA ILE A 1242 32.61 32.71 -11.62
C ILE A 1242 33.22 34.02 -11.13
N LEU A 1243 32.81 34.47 -9.96
CA LEU A 1243 33.20 35.73 -9.33
C LEU A 1243 34.34 35.53 -8.33
N PRO A 1244 35.16 36.56 -8.05
CA PRO A 1244 36.14 36.48 -6.97
C PRO A 1244 35.43 36.41 -5.60
N GLY A 1245 35.94 35.58 -4.70
CA GLY A 1245 35.40 35.41 -3.35
C GLY A 1245 35.26 33.94 -2.93
N SER A 1246 35.00 33.74 -1.64
CA SER A 1246 34.56 32.48 -1.00
C SER A 1246 33.04 32.38 -0.98
N HIS A 1247 32.47 31.37 -0.31
CA HIS A 1247 31.01 31.19 -0.24
C HIS A 1247 30.24 32.42 0.28
N ASP A 1248 30.89 33.28 1.06
CA ASP A 1248 30.41 34.56 1.60
C ASP A 1248 30.45 35.76 0.61
N PHE A 1249 30.75 35.53 -0.68
CA PHE A 1249 30.90 36.58 -1.71
C PHE A 1249 29.69 37.54 -1.85
N VAL A 1250 28.50 37.14 -1.39
CA VAL A 1250 27.32 38.03 -1.33
C VAL A 1250 27.50 39.22 -0.37
N MET A 1251 28.38 39.08 0.63
CA MET A 1251 28.73 40.13 1.58
C MET A 1251 30.03 40.86 1.21
N THR A 1252 31.02 40.14 0.66
CA THR A 1252 32.36 40.71 0.36
C THR A 1252 32.47 41.33 -1.03
N ASN A 1253 31.75 40.78 -2.01
CA ASN A 1253 31.83 41.17 -3.42
C ASN A 1253 30.46 41.59 -4.01
N PRO A 1254 29.62 42.38 -3.30
CA PRO A 1254 28.29 42.74 -3.80
C PRO A 1254 28.31 43.59 -5.07
N GLN A 1255 29.38 44.35 -5.32
CA GLN A 1255 29.51 45.16 -6.55
C GLN A 1255 29.70 44.28 -7.79
N ASP A 1256 30.40 43.15 -7.66
CA ASP A 1256 30.59 42.21 -8.78
C ASP A 1256 29.26 41.54 -9.13
N ILE A 1257 28.48 41.16 -8.11
CA ILE A 1257 27.13 40.60 -8.29
C ILE A 1257 26.19 41.63 -8.93
N LEU A 1258 26.20 42.88 -8.44
CA LEU A 1258 25.36 43.94 -8.98
C LEU A 1258 25.68 44.26 -10.44
N ARG A 1259 26.95 44.16 -10.86
CA ARG A 1259 27.34 44.30 -12.27
C ARG A 1259 26.74 43.19 -13.12
N GLU A 1260 26.87 41.93 -12.72
CA GLU A 1260 26.28 40.81 -13.49
C GLU A 1260 24.74 40.85 -13.53
N ILE A 1261 24.09 41.25 -12.42
CA ILE A 1261 22.65 41.47 -12.34
C ILE A 1261 22.23 42.60 -13.30
N GLN A 1262 22.95 43.71 -13.26
CA GLN A 1262 22.68 44.86 -14.12
C GLN A 1262 22.86 44.51 -15.59
N ASP A 1263 23.96 43.85 -15.94
CA ASP A 1263 24.18 43.34 -17.29
C ASP A 1263 23.03 42.42 -17.70
N MET A 1264 22.54 41.53 -16.82
CA MET A 1264 21.42 40.64 -17.12
C MET A 1264 20.13 41.38 -17.45
N TRP A 1265 19.85 42.44 -16.71
CA TRP A 1265 18.58 43.15 -16.79
C TRP A 1265 18.59 44.28 -17.82
N GLU A 1266 19.75 44.90 -18.07
CA GLU A 1266 19.93 45.96 -19.08
C GLU A 1266 20.11 45.41 -20.49
N THR A 1267 20.63 44.19 -20.69
CA THR A 1267 20.67 43.60 -22.06
C THR A 1267 19.25 43.26 -22.58
N LYS A 1268 18.21 43.39 -21.75
CA LYS A 1268 16.80 43.11 -22.09
C LYS A 1268 15.91 44.36 -22.10
N ALA A 1269 16.43 45.51 -21.69
CA ALA A 1269 15.79 46.82 -21.81
C ALA A 1269 16.24 47.47 -23.13
#